data_AF-A0A1Y0D256-F1
#
_entry.id   AF-A0A1Y0D256-F1
#
_cell.length_a   1.000
_cell.length_b   1.000
_cell.length_c   1.000
_cell.angle_alpha   90.00
_cell.angle_beta   90.00
_cell.angle_gamma   90.00
#
_symmetry.space_group_name_H-M   'P 1'
#
loop_
_entity.id
_entity.type
_entity.pdbx_description
1 polymer ?
#
loop_
_entity_poly.entity_id
_entity_poly.type
_entity_poly.pdbx_seq_one_letter_code
_entity_poly.pdbx_strand_id
1 'polypeptide(L)'
;MLKILIWLSLSMLLTLPALSAVPADNVLFPNVAQGHGVKSDCSPEPSDDDDAQLELEDNAQINGANGALDFCTIELDDDNQSCDGKTCTITGQANSVNSLKVSDINFDMTASNARDLPGANEGVYTLDPGDYKLSKVDQQKRNISLKATGQVRIFVEEGFKLQEVDLTLIGNIDFYIKKDFDVQDSKITVKNNVRFYVKKDFDIEESSILVEGDLRIYVANLDDDKDDDKDKDKDKDKDKNKDKDKNNDNDSDFDEVKVKTVNNGIFRFYGLGDVEIDGDDDNKSKTEIDGYIYAGGTLEMEGYATIYGKVTAGRLEMEDDAAINPNQCFFYTFDDDYTPAEDWATRSNTDSFKPEIVDGRFRLTQSKGNQATAVSYNQTFSSVNNKFVIEFDQYAYDRTSSNGADGIALVLSDATITARPGAYGGPLGYGKRSGVDDGFAGGWLGIGIDEYGNYVREGGSRNIKEVEGKSNNPGLSETEHAVAIRGAGSGEEGYNLLAYKLKMDPPVDSHHNSKRPHRYRITIDFTKPDGKARVTVERHANSTKGFETLIDRFKVEQGNTPEELIFSITGSTGGSNNIHEIDNLGFCANKVKRLDPKIDHFRFDVTASNVQACQPQKVTLKACANSNCSETYNQLVTASLAVPNGLKWRDGSTVSFENSKDLYLTSTTKKIKLDVVGSQPTAVQFGKTLCQVGSSGYSETSCTLDFSNELKAFELDFPDGNFTYAGEPLKAILKPQQNCESLFAGETRSISLSAVYVQPENPVAKPSVELGYNGQITRLVPDGLETLSVTFDESGEAAFILTYPEAGKTQLNVVEGNINGGGQFVTVPKALCVNTNPVSIRENDSTYAPYKAAGEAFGMVVTAHGSNNNPDVCKRPVLQNYIHPVALFSNKEPLGSGSNGELTVSNYTHGVSGDIADDNENIVGRNSVDAGKNTLTQSIDEVGVFELSASPIGAFHGISQSEMPIESIPVTAGRFYPARFVLDQADVVATHDGDKTKSYMGQPVNLSFALSALNADGKVTQNYQGEFAKATGQFRVAISDRNMLPRLNLEKMASWQEGRLEFNQYNVVLSRGSQPDGPFELQFDLAVNDGETSSLSAFFDKAGETHPGCRTEGCNHLRIGRHKMFYGRLLATTTQGSSRDAQSVPLRVEYWDNESAIWQRFKTDSWTSIGIDKIHFPYNDYEKSKLAIDDKIQVGYGVGQGATMGSGSTMVEGETNLNVGAPRVPATIKYEVKLEGKPWLEYKESNQGMIIFGKSPGNSSVIYRREQFSGN
;
A
#
# COMPACT_ATOMS: atom_id res chain seq x y z
N MET A 1 28.21 -33.27 13.19
CA MET A 1 26.90 -32.85 12.63
C MET A 1 25.70 -33.09 13.54
N LEU A 2 25.69 -34.06 14.47
CA LEU A 2 24.56 -34.26 15.39
C LEU A 2 24.65 -33.48 16.73
N LYS A 3 25.66 -32.63 16.90
CA LYS A 3 25.81 -31.73 18.08
C LYS A 3 25.70 -30.23 17.75
N ILE A 4 25.53 -29.89 16.46
CA ILE A 4 25.27 -28.52 16.00
C ILE A 4 23.76 -28.29 15.77
N LEU A 5 22.97 -29.36 15.61
CA LEU A 5 21.51 -29.29 15.54
C LEU A 5 20.80 -29.04 16.89
N ILE A 6 21.51 -29.06 18.02
CA ILE A 6 20.93 -28.81 19.35
C ILE A 6 21.19 -27.35 19.81
N TRP A 7 22.02 -26.60 19.09
CA TRP A 7 22.32 -25.19 19.36
C TRP A 7 21.65 -24.19 18.40
N LEU A 8 20.94 -24.68 17.37
CA LEU A 8 20.19 -23.86 16.40
C LEU A 8 18.66 -23.94 16.58
N SER A 9 18.17 -24.65 17.60
CA SER A 9 16.76 -24.72 17.96
C SER A 9 16.41 -23.99 19.27
N LEU A 10 17.33 -23.17 19.81
CA LEU A 10 17.16 -22.47 21.09
C LEU A 10 17.54 -20.98 21.07
N SER A 11 17.58 -20.35 19.88
CA SER A 11 17.84 -18.91 19.73
C SER A 11 16.74 -18.16 18.97
N MET A 12 15.52 -18.71 18.93
CA MET A 12 14.32 -18.02 18.42
C MET A 12 13.18 -17.95 19.46
N LEU A 13 13.53 -17.95 20.74
CA LEU A 13 12.63 -17.61 21.83
C LEU A 13 13.42 -16.78 22.85
N LEU A 14 13.35 -15.45 22.75
CA LEU A 14 13.40 -14.49 23.86
C LEU A 14 13.52 -13.06 23.29
N THR A 15 12.36 -12.48 22.99
CA THR A 15 11.89 -11.19 23.53
C THR A 15 10.41 -11.02 23.13
N LEU A 16 9.58 -12.00 23.49
CA LEU A 16 8.18 -11.70 23.78
C LEU A 16 8.16 -11.26 25.24
N PRO A 17 7.75 -10.03 25.59
CA PRO A 17 7.19 -9.83 26.91
C PRO A 17 6.08 -10.85 27.05
N ALA A 18 6.06 -11.61 28.13
CA ALA A 18 4.89 -12.40 28.48
C ALA A 18 3.74 -11.41 28.65
N LEU A 19 2.88 -11.26 27.63
CA LEU A 19 1.52 -10.79 27.86
C LEU A 19 0.89 -11.81 28.81
N SER A 20 0.43 -11.38 29.97
CA SER A 20 -0.62 -12.13 30.66
C SER A 20 -1.75 -12.28 29.66
N ALA A 21 -2.01 -13.51 29.23
CA ALA A 21 -3.07 -13.78 28.29
C ALA A 21 -4.39 -13.43 28.98
N VAL A 22 -5.09 -12.42 28.45
CA VAL A 22 -6.52 -12.22 28.72
C VAL A 22 -7.20 -13.59 28.51
N PRO A 23 -8.07 -14.04 29.45
CA PRO A 23 -8.70 -15.35 29.34
C PRO A 23 -9.41 -15.50 27.98
N ALA A 24 -9.49 -16.73 27.49
CA ALA A 24 -10.16 -17.01 26.22
C ALA A 24 -11.62 -16.54 26.24
N ASP A 25 -12.17 -16.15 25.09
CA ASP A 25 -13.52 -15.58 24.98
C ASP A 25 -14.61 -16.45 25.59
N ASN A 26 -14.49 -17.78 25.51
CA ASN A 26 -15.45 -18.70 26.10
C ASN A 26 -15.44 -18.68 27.64
N VAL A 27 -14.39 -18.13 28.25
CA VAL A 27 -14.27 -17.90 29.69
C VAL A 27 -14.82 -16.53 30.06
N LEU A 28 -14.50 -15.48 29.29
CA LEU A 28 -15.01 -14.13 29.57
C LEU A 28 -16.47 -13.95 29.18
N PHE A 29 -16.94 -14.63 28.13
CA PHE A 29 -18.29 -14.51 27.58
C PHE A 29 -18.97 -15.89 27.38
N PRO A 30 -19.18 -16.69 28.44
CA PRO A 30 -19.90 -17.95 28.35
C PRO A 30 -21.37 -17.74 27.92
N ASN A 31 -22.05 -16.68 28.37
CA ASN A 31 -23.45 -16.37 28.06
C ASN A 31 -23.61 -15.12 27.17
N VAL A 32 -24.86 -14.83 26.76
CA VAL A 32 -25.20 -13.63 25.97
C VAL A 32 -25.00 -12.35 26.77
N ALA A 33 -25.49 -12.33 28.01
CA ALA A 33 -25.25 -11.26 28.97
C ALA A 33 -25.08 -11.90 30.35
N GLN A 34 -24.16 -11.37 31.16
CA GLN A 34 -23.89 -11.87 32.50
C GLN A 34 -23.10 -10.85 33.35
N GLY A 35 -23.17 -11.03 34.66
CA GLY A 35 -22.42 -10.28 35.65
C GLY A 35 -21.05 -10.92 35.99
N HIS A 36 -20.09 -10.12 36.48
CA HIS A 36 -18.87 -10.58 37.16
C HIS A 36 -18.62 -9.84 38.49
N GLY A 37 -17.71 -10.39 39.32
CA GLY A 37 -17.24 -9.89 40.65
C GLY A 37 -18.24 -9.06 41.49
N VAL A 38 -18.89 -9.56 42.57
CA VAL A 38 -18.27 -9.97 43.86
C VAL A 38 -19.19 -10.87 44.74
N LYS A 39 -18.54 -11.61 45.66
CA LYS A 39 -18.95 -12.54 46.74
C LYS A 39 -19.32 -13.94 46.27
N SER A 40 -18.61 -14.92 46.81
CA SER A 40 -18.77 -16.38 46.62
C SER A 40 -20.16 -16.94 46.96
N ASP A 41 -21.10 -16.06 47.31
CA ASP A 41 -22.41 -16.33 47.84
C ASP A 41 -23.25 -15.09 47.49
N CYS A 42 -23.93 -15.10 46.32
CA CYS A 42 -24.96 -14.10 45.97
C CYS A 42 -25.96 -14.07 47.15
N SER A 43 -25.83 -13.06 48.02
CA SER A 43 -26.62 -12.98 49.27
C SER A 43 -27.89 -12.18 48.98
N PRO A 44 -29.08 -12.67 49.39
CA PRO A 44 -30.35 -12.12 48.95
C PRO A 44 -30.85 -10.94 49.80
N GLU A 45 -30.02 -9.92 50.06
CA GLU A 45 -30.54 -8.65 50.61
C GLU A 45 -29.91 -7.44 49.90
N PRO A 46 -30.68 -6.67 49.10
CA PRO A 46 -30.27 -5.33 48.68
C PRO A 46 -30.37 -4.43 49.92
N SER A 47 -29.30 -3.72 50.27
CA SER A 47 -29.39 -2.75 51.38
C SER A 47 -29.85 -1.37 50.96
N ASP A 48 -29.97 -1.08 49.66
CA ASP A 48 -30.62 0.10 49.08
C ASP A 48 -31.08 -0.29 47.65
N ASP A 49 -32.15 0.33 47.13
CA ASP A 49 -32.71 0.01 45.79
C ASP A 49 -31.67 0.26 44.66
N ASP A 50 -30.69 1.18 44.83
CA ASP A 50 -29.69 1.57 43.81
C ASP A 50 -28.53 0.55 43.55
N ASP A 51 -28.64 -0.74 43.91
CA ASP A 51 -27.51 -1.71 43.90
C ASP A 51 -27.76 -2.95 42.99
N ALA A 52 -28.69 -2.89 42.04
CA ALA A 52 -28.98 -4.01 41.13
C ALA A 52 -27.82 -4.26 40.12
N GLN A 53 -27.47 -5.52 39.89
CA GLN A 53 -26.42 -5.88 38.92
C GLN A 53 -26.92 -5.86 37.47
N LEU A 54 -28.22 -5.99 37.27
CA LEU A 54 -28.90 -5.87 35.99
C LEU A 54 -30.10 -4.95 36.18
N GLU A 55 -30.18 -3.91 35.39
CA GLU A 55 -31.26 -2.94 35.39
C GLU A 55 -31.74 -2.78 33.95
N LEU A 56 -33.04 -2.93 33.74
CA LEU A 56 -33.69 -2.78 32.44
C LEU A 56 -34.88 -1.84 32.61
N GLU A 57 -34.82 -0.69 31.95
CA GLU A 57 -35.90 0.29 31.91
C GLU A 57 -36.55 0.35 30.52
N ASP A 58 -37.74 0.97 30.45
CA ASP A 58 -38.50 1.20 29.20
C ASP A 58 -38.62 -0.01 28.25
N ASN A 59 -38.14 0.07 27.01
CA ASN A 59 -38.28 -0.98 25.98
C ASN A 59 -37.02 -1.85 25.86
N ALA A 60 -36.12 -1.82 26.84
CA ALA A 60 -34.87 -2.54 26.81
C ALA A 60 -35.07 -4.06 26.62
N GLN A 61 -34.23 -4.68 25.78
CA GLN A 61 -34.38 -6.10 25.43
C GLN A 61 -33.06 -6.87 25.31
N ILE A 62 -33.07 -8.12 25.79
CA ILE A 62 -31.94 -9.05 25.67
C ILE A 62 -32.41 -10.35 25.00
N ASN A 63 -31.86 -10.69 23.85
CA ASN A 63 -32.26 -11.91 23.13
C ASN A 63 -31.11 -12.92 23.03
N GLY A 64 -31.45 -14.21 23.03
CA GLY A 64 -30.50 -15.33 22.99
C GLY A 64 -30.19 -15.95 24.36
N ALA A 65 -30.83 -15.50 25.43
CA ALA A 65 -30.65 -15.99 26.80
C ALA A 65 -31.59 -17.16 27.18
N ASN A 66 -32.58 -17.44 26.33
CA ASN A 66 -33.77 -18.24 26.65
C ASN A 66 -34.54 -17.78 27.90
N GLY A 67 -34.50 -16.48 28.22
CA GLY A 67 -35.21 -15.88 29.35
C GLY A 67 -34.50 -15.94 30.72
N ALA A 68 -33.32 -16.55 30.83
CA ALA A 68 -32.55 -16.64 32.08
C ALA A 68 -31.13 -16.07 31.91
N LEU A 69 -30.69 -15.23 32.85
CA LEU A 69 -29.40 -14.52 32.82
C LEU A 69 -28.57 -14.77 34.09
N ASP A 70 -27.25 -14.75 33.95
CA ASP A 70 -26.30 -15.04 35.04
C ASP A 70 -25.85 -13.75 35.75
N PHE A 71 -26.76 -13.17 36.53
CA PHE A 71 -26.54 -12.04 37.44
C PHE A 71 -26.97 -12.40 38.88
N CYS A 72 -26.48 -11.68 39.88
CA CYS A 72 -26.86 -11.88 41.30
C CYS A 72 -28.14 -11.12 41.71
N THR A 73 -28.41 -9.94 41.14
CA THR A 73 -29.56 -9.07 41.44
C THR A 73 -30.11 -8.47 40.14
N ILE A 74 -31.41 -8.16 40.10
CA ILE A 74 -32.09 -7.55 38.95
C ILE A 74 -33.14 -6.55 39.42
N GLU A 75 -33.23 -5.43 38.72
CA GLU A 75 -34.29 -4.44 38.78
C GLU A 75 -34.95 -4.32 37.40
N LEU A 76 -36.28 -4.24 37.37
CA LEU A 76 -37.13 -4.23 36.17
C LEU A 76 -38.25 -3.22 36.41
N ASP A 77 -38.50 -2.30 35.49
CA ASP A 77 -39.70 -1.45 35.49
C ASP A 77 -40.94 -2.22 34.94
N ASP A 78 -42.15 -1.71 35.11
CA ASP A 78 -43.40 -2.45 34.81
C ASP A 78 -43.76 -2.55 33.30
N ASP A 79 -43.06 -1.82 32.42
CA ASP A 79 -43.39 -1.71 31.00
C ASP A 79 -42.43 -2.53 30.10
N ASN A 80 -42.96 -3.53 29.40
CA ASN A 80 -42.43 -4.15 28.16
C ASN A 80 -40.99 -4.73 28.08
N GLN A 81 -40.17 -4.73 29.15
CA GLN A 81 -38.83 -5.32 29.11
C GLN A 81 -38.86 -6.83 28.85
N SER A 82 -37.97 -7.30 27.96
CA SER A 82 -38.01 -8.71 27.58
C SER A 82 -36.65 -9.37 27.35
N CYS A 83 -36.48 -10.54 27.96
CA CYS A 83 -35.50 -11.54 27.61
C CYS A 83 -36.14 -12.61 26.72
N ASP A 84 -35.78 -12.66 25.44
CA ASP A 84 -36.36 -13.57 24.44
C ASP A 84 -37.91 -13.48 24.34
N GLY A 85 -38.44 -12.26 24.44
CA GLY A 85 -39.88 -12.00 24.39
C GLY A 85 -40.65 -12.45 25.65
N LYS A 86 -39.97 -12.55 26.80
CA LYS A 86 -40.54 -12.86 28.12
C LYS A 86 -39.89 -11.98 29.19
N THR A 87 -40.51 -11.79 30.35
CA THR A 87 -39.86 -11.11 31.50
C THR A 87 -38.53 -11.79 31.85
N CYS A 88 -37.48 -10.98 32.01
CA CYS A 88 -36.15 -11.46 32.38
C CYS A 88 -36.14 -12.10 33.76
N THR A 89 -35.37 -13.18 33.92
CA THR A 89 -35.14 -13.83 35.21
C THR A 89 -33.66 -14.04 35.42
N ILE A 90 -33.16 -13.80 36.63
CA ILE A 90 -31.76 -14.09 36.98
C ILE A 90 -31.63 -15.46 37.62
N THR A 91 -30.53 -16.14 37.34
CA THR A 91 -30.20 -17.45 37.93
C THR A 91 -29.71 -17.33 39.36
N GLY A 92 -29.39 -16.12 39.83
CA GLY A 92 -28.78 -15.88 41.14
C GLY A 92 -27.35 -16.42 41.20
N GLN A 93 -26.68 -16.52 40.05
CA GLN A 93 -25.29 -16.93 39.90
C GLN A 93 -24.58 -15.90 39.04
N ALA A 94 -23.54 -15.25 39.57
CA ALA A 94 -22.50 -14.65 38.73
C ALA A 94 -21.46 -15.74 38.43
N ASN A 95 -21.12 -15.96 37.16
CA ASN A 95 -20.09 -16.93 36.79
C ASN A 95 -18.76 -16.55 37.47
N SER A 96 -17.91 -17.54 37.78
CA SER A 96 -16.60 -17.34 38.45
C SER A 96 -15.55 -16.63 37.57
N VAL A 97 -15.97 -15.84 36.60
CA VAL A 97 -15.10 -14.96 35.84
C VAL A 97 -14.61 -13.90 36.84
N ASN A 98 -13.38 -14.05 37.30
CA ASN A 98 -12.79 -13.02 38.14
C ASN A 98 -12.72 -11.73 37.32
N SER A 99 -13.11 -10.61 37.93
CA SER A 99 -12.94 -9.28 37.34
C SER A 99 -11.50 -9.14 36.81
N LEU A 100 -11.36 -8.84 35.51
CA LEU A 100 -10.07 -8.49 34.92
C LEU A 100 -9.49 -7.31 35.69
N LYS A 101 -8.26 -7.47 36.18
CA LYS A 101 -7.54 -6.39 36.85
C LYS A 101 -6.58 -5.72 35.89
N VAL A 102 -6.21 -4.47 36.17
CA VAL A 102 -5.11 -3.77 35.45
C VAL A 102 -3.84 -4.62 35.43
N SER A 103 -3.52 -5.36 36.50
CA SER A 103 -2.36 -6.26 36.53
C SER A 103 -2.44 -7.42 35.54
N ASP A 104 -3.65 -7.77 35.09
CA ASP A 104 -3.89 -8.80 34.08
C ASP A 104 -3.68 -8.26 32.66
N ILE A 105 -3.50 -6.94 32.50
CA ILE A 105 -3.20 -6.25 31.24
C ILE A 105 -1.95 -5.36 31.42
N ASN A 106 -0.77 -5.92 31.15
CA ASN A 106 0.48 -5.16 31.27
C ASN A 106 0.75 -4.28 30.03
N PHE A 107 0.47 -2.98 30.14
CA PHE A 107 0.80 -1.99 29.12
C PHE A 107 2.23 -1.46 29.28
N ASP A 108 3.20 -2.12 28.64
CA ASP A 108 4.50 -1.47 28.44
C ASP A 108 4.32 -0.36 27.39
N MET A 109 4.11 0.87 27.86
CA MET A 109 3.91 2.05 27.01
C MET A 109 5.23 2.66 26.51
N THR A 110 6.37 1.99 26.69
CA THR A 110 7.68 2.55 26.36
C THR A 110 8.47 1.70 25.38
N ALA A 111 9.19 2.34 24.47
CA ALA A 111 10.16 1.68 23.59
C ALA A 111 11.41 2.54 23.39
N SER A 112 12.49 2.19 24.10
CA SER A 112 13.73 2.97 24.15
C SER A 112 14.47 3.13 22.81
N ASN A 113 14.14 2.30 21.80
CA ASN A 113 14.76 2.28 20.47
C ASN A 113 13.74 2.36 19.32
N ALA A 114 12.53 2.88 19.58
CA ALA A 114 11.51 3.00 18.55
C ALA A 114 11.90 4.02 17.47
N ARG A 115 11.63 3.66 16.21
CA ARG A 115 11.87 4.50 15.04
C ARG A 115 10.80 5.59 14.96
N ASP A 116 11.16 6.80 14.56
CA ASP A 116 10.16 7.82 14.26
C ASP A 116 9.29 7.38 13.09
N LEU A 117 7.96 7.31 13.30
CA LEU A 117 7.03 7.17 12.20
C LEU A 117 7.00 8.52 11.45
N PRO A 118 7.44 8.60 10.18
CA PRO A 118 7.44 9.86 9.45
C PRO A 118 6.00 10.38 9.38
N GLY A 119 5.78 11.62 9.85
CA GLY A 119 4.45 12.21 10.08
C GLY A 119 3.45 11.78 9.03
N ALA A 120 2.55 10.86 9.42
CA ALA A 120 1.60 10.20 8.53
C ALA A 120 0.53 11.22 8.13
N ASN A 121 0.88 12.10 7.19
CA ASN A 121 0.05 13.25 6.85
C ASN A 121 -1.05 12.88 5.85
N GLU A 122 -0.82 11.93 4.93
CA GLU A 122 -1.82 11.36 4.01
C GLU A 122 -1.20 10.19 3.21
N GLY A 123 -1.97 9.13 2.90
CA GLY A 123 -1.56 8.08 1.95
C GLY A 123 -1.26 6.69 2.55
N VAL A 124 -0.62 5.82 1.76
CA VAL A 124 -0.36 4.41 2.10
C VAL A 124 1.08 4.21 2.55
N TYR A 125 1.28 3.73 3.76
CA TYR A 125 2.58 3.48 4.38
C TYR A 125 2.77 1.98 4.60
N THR A 126 3.84 1.44 4.03
CA THR A 126 4.25 0.05 4.31
C THR A 126 5.30 0.05 5.41
N LEU A 127 5.03 -0.66 6.50
CA LEU A 127 5.86 -0.72 7.69
C LEU A 127 6.52 -2.09 7.79
N ASP A 128 7.85 -2.08 7.91
CA ASP A 128 8.62 -3.27 8.25
C ASP A 128 8.45 -3.64 9.73
N PRO A 129 8.64 -4.92 10.11
CA PRO A 129 8.45 -5.37 11.49
C PRO A 129 9.36 -4.61 12.47
N GLY A 130 8.81 -4.16 13.59
CA GLY A 130 9.54 -3.41 14.60
C GLY A 130 8.70 -2.39 15.37
N ASP A 131 9.39 -1.58 16.18
CA ASP A 131 8.80 -0.59 17.08
C ASP A 131 8.91 0.81 16.48
N TYR A 132 7.81 1.54 16.49
CA TYR A 132 7.70 2.91 15.99
C TYR A 132 7.14 3.82 17.08
N LYS A 133 7.62 5.05 17.14
CA LYS A 133 7.12 6.09 18.04
C LYS A 133 6.45 7.18 17.22
N LEU A 134 5.37 7.71 17.77
CA LEU A 134 4.61 8.82 17.21
C LEU A 134 4.24 9.77 18.36
N SER A 135 4.60 11.04 18.23
CA SER A 135 4.32 12.00 19.30
C SER A 135 2.82 12.17 19.51
N LYS A 136 2.05 12.40 18.45
CA LYS A 136 0.59 12.46 18.45
C LYS A 136 0.01 12.00 17.11
N VAL A 137 -1.21 11.47 17.11
CA VAL A 137 -2.07 11.42 15.92
C VAL A 137 -3.09 12.53 16.07
N ASP A 138 -3.10 13.46 15.12
CA ASP A 138 -4.00 14.61 15.09
C ASP A 138 -4.29 14.90 13.62
N GLN A 139 -5.31 14.21 13.07
CA GLN A 139 -5.60 14.21 11.65
C GLN A 139 -7.03 14.64 11.40
N GLN A 140 -7.17 15.64 10.53
CA GLN A 140 -8.43 16.15 10.04
C GLN A 140 -8.48 16.03 8.52
N LYS A 141 -9.54 15.42 7.98
CA LYS A 141 -9.86 15.38 6.53
C LYS A 141 -8.84 14.69 5.62
N ARG A 142 -7.94 13.85 6.15
CA ARG A 142 -6.89 13.16 5.38
C ARG A 142 -6.84 11.65 5.65
N ASN A 143 -7.04 10.87 4.59
CA ASN A 143 -7.08 9.41 4.67
C ASN A 143 -5.69 8.79 4.84
N ILE A 144 -5.60 7.75 5.68
CA ILE A 144 -4.33 7.10 6.04
C ILE A 144 -4.50 5.58 5.90
N SER A 145 -3.51 4.92 5.29
CA SER A 145 -3.43 3.47 5.31
C SER A 145 -2.07 2.99 5.82
N LEU A 146 -2.06 2.15 6.85
CA LEU A 146 -0.87 1.51 7.39
C LEU A 146 -0.89 0.02 7.05
N LYS A 147 0.15 -0.45 6.36
CA LYS A 147 0.31 -1.84 5.94
C LYS A 147 1.56 -2.45 6.56
N ALA A 148 1.40 -3.36 7.50
CA ALA A 148 2.51 -4.07 8.14
C ALA A 148 2.90 -5.34 7.36
N THR A 149 4.19 -5.53 7.10
CA THR A 149 4.73 -6.76 6.47
C THR A 149 5.04 -7.88 7.48
N GLY A 150 4.91 -7.59 8.78
CA GLY A 150 4.97 -8.52 9.91
C GLY A 150 4.43 -7.85 11.19
N GLN A 151 4.90 -8.23 12.38
CA GLN A 151 4.43 -7.59 13.63
C GLN A 151 5.02 -6.19 13.78
N VAL A 152 4.15 -5.19 13.93
CA VAL A 152 4.51 -3.79 14.16
C VAL A 152 3.92 -3.33 15.50
N ARG A 153 4.68 -2.55 16.26
CA ARG A 153 4.22 -1.88 17.50
C ARG A 153 4.38 -0.38 17.36
N ILE A 154 3.33 0.38 17.64
CA ILE A 154 3.29 1.83 17.51
C ILE A 154 3.00 2.45 18.88
N PHE A 155 3.92 3.26 19.38
CA PHE A 155 3.84 3.93 20.67
C PHE A 155 3.44 5.39 20.46
N VAL A 156 2.28 5.79 21.01
CA VAL A 156 1.68 7.12 20.86
C VAL A 156 1.70 7.84 22.20
N GLU A 157 2.45 8.95 22.30
CA GLU A 157 2.78 9.60 23.57
C GLU A 157 1.76 10.65 24.04
N GLU A 158 1.21 11.45 23.12
CA GLU A 158 0.39 12.63 23.44
C GLU A 158 -1.10 12.48 23.10
N GLY A 159 -1.52 11.35 22.52
CA GLY A 159 -2.93 11.04 22.20
C GLY A 159 -3.15 10.61 20.75
N PHE A 160 -4.29 9.96 20.51
CA PHE A 160 -4.73 9.45 19.21
C PHE A 160 -6.07 10.08 18.84
N LYS A 161 -6.05 11.14 18.02
CA LYS A 161 -7.23 11.91 17.63
C LYS A 161 -7.48 11.87 16.11
N LEU A 162 -8.67 11.46 15.71
CA LEU A 162 -9.11 11.42 14.30
C LEU A 162 -10.44 12.15 14.13
N GLN A 163 -10.55 12.98 13.08
CA GLN A 163 -11.79 13.66 12.73
C GLN A 163 -11.99 13.73 11.22
N GLU A 164 -13.11 13.24 10.71
CA GLU A 164 -13.41 13.16 9.27
C GLU A 164 -12.32 12.39 8.46
N VAL A 165 -11.86 11.23 8.95
CA VAL A 165 -10.75 10.44 8.36
C VAL A 165 -11.11 8.98 8.05
N ASP A 166 -10.74 8.48 6.87
CA ASP A 166 -10.65 7.02 6.64
C ASP A 166 -9.27 6.48 7.07
N LEU A 167 -9.23 5.69 8.14
CA LEU A 167 -8.04 4.95 8.59
C LEU A 167 -8.12 3.49 8.17
N THR A 168 -7.17 3.00 7.39
CA THR A 168 -7.09 1.59 6.97
C THR A 168 -5.85 0.89 7.53
N LEU A 169 -6.03 -0.13 8.37
CA LEU A 169 -4.98 -0.89 9.03
C LEU A 169 -4.91 -2.30 8.45
N ILE A 170 -3.77 -2.70 7.90
CA ILE A 170 -3.58 -3.99 7.22
C ILE A 170 -2.37 -4.70 7.81
N GLY A 171 -2.56 -5.88 8.40
CA GLY A 171 -1.47 -6.71 8.94
C GLY A 171 -1.57 -6.90 10.45
N ASN A 172 -0.44 -7.18 11.12
CA ASN A 172 -0.39 -7.37 12.58
C ASN A 172 0.16 -6.11 13.26
N ILE A 173 -0.72 -5.28 13.83
CA ILE A 173 -0.36 -3.96 14.38
C ILE A 173 -0.87 -3.82 15.82
N ASP A 174 0.03 -3.47 16.73
CA ASP A 174 -0.30 -3.19 18.13
C ASP A 174 -0.04 -1.70 18.42
N PHE A 175 -1.06 -0.95 18.80
CA PHE A 175 -0.96 0.46 19.22
C PHE A 175 -0.93 0.55 20.74
N TYR A 176 0.05 1.26 21.27
CA TYR A 176 0.23 1.58 22.68
C TYR A 176 0.00 3.07 22.87
N ILE A 177 -1.15 3.46 23.41
CA ILE A 177 -1.65 4.84 23.44
C ILE A 177 -1.67 5.30 24.89
N LYS A 178 -0.78 6.23 25.20
CA LYS A 178 -0.48 6.62 26.58
C LYS A 178 -1.50 7.60 27.17
N LYS A 179 -2.20 8.35 26.31
CA LYS A 179 -3.26 9.29 26.67
C LYS A 179 -4.56 8.89 25.97
N ASP A 180 -5.33 9.88 25.56
CA ASP A 180 -6.69 9.76 25.03
C ASP A 180 -6.71 9.10 23.64
N PHE A 181 -7.70 8.25 23.40
CA PHE A 181 -8.10 7.76 22.09
C PHE A 181 -9.46 8.36 21.76
N ASP A 182 -9.53 9.16 20.70
CA ASP A 182 -10.68 10.01 20.37
C ASP A 182 -10.88 9.98 18.85
N VAL A 183 -12.06 9.54 18.41
CA VAL A 183 -12.37 9.34 16.98
C VAL A 183 -13.76 9.85 16.68
N GLN A 184 -13.84 10.92 15.89
CA GLN A 184 -15.10 11.56 15.49
C GLN A 184 -15.29 11.54 13.97
N ASP A 185 -16.51 11.40 13.47
CA ASP A 185 -16.86 11.51 12.03
C ASP A 185 -16.01 10.62 11.09
N SER A 186 -15.46 9.51 11.59
CA SER A 186 -14.36 8.81 10.94
C SER A 186 -14.69 7.36 10.61
N LYS A 187 -13.92 6.77 9.70
CA LYS A 187 -14.06 5.37 9.32
C LYS A 187 -12.77 4.60 9.54
N ILE A 188 -12.82 3.58 10.38
CA ILE A 188 -11.69 2.67 10.63
C ILE A 188 -11.94 1.34 9.92
N THR A 189 -11.00 0.90 9.09
CA THR A 189 -11.03 -0.42 8.44
C THR A 189 -9.84 -1.24 8.89
N VAL A 190 -10.10 -2.41 9.49
CA VAL A 190 -9.08 -3.34 9.98
C VAL A 190 -9.05 -4.60 9.12
N LYS A 191 -7.85 -5.01 8.68
CA LYS A 191 -7.62 -6.27 7.97
C LYS A 191 -6.53 -7.08 8.66
N ASN A 192 -6.84 -8.30 9.11
CA ASN A 192 -6.03 -9.16 10.01
C ASN A 192 -6.05 -8.71 11.49
N ASN A 193 -4.95 -8.85 12.24
CA ASN A 193 -4.95 -8.71 13.70
C ASN A 193 -4.47 -7.31 14.13
N VAL A 194 -5.34 -6.53 14.74
CA VAL A 194 -4.99 -5.21 15.28
C VAL A 194 -5.38 -5.12 16.74
N ARG A 195 -4.50 -4.55 17.55
CA ARG A 195 -4.72 -4.37 18.99
C ARG A 195 -4.46 -2.94 19.41
N PHE A 196 -5.42 -2.34 20.10
CA PHE A 196 -5.25 -1.04 20.75
C PHE A 196 -5.14 -1.25 22.25
N TYR A 197 -4.14 -0.61 22.84
CA TYR A 197 -3.87 -0.62 24.24
C TYR A 197 -3.89 0.83 24.72
N VAL A 198 -4.98 1.25 25.35
CA VAL A 198 -5.27 2.64 25.74
C VAL A 198 -5.16 2.77 27.25
N LYS A 199 -4.32 3.70 27.71
CA LYS A 199 -4.04 3.88 29.14
C LYS A 199 -5.09 4.74 29.86
N LYS A 200 -5.61 5.75 29.17
CA LYS A 200 -6.49 6.81 29.66
C LYS A 200 -7.82 6.72 28.88
N ASP A 201 -8.48 7.85 28.67
CA ASP A 201 -9.80 7.99 28.06
C ASP A 201 -9.91 7.36 26.66
N PHE A 202 -11.09 6.82 26.37
CA PHE A 202 -11.46 6.24 25.08
C PHE A 202 -12.83 6.78 24.68
N ASP A 203 -12.92 7.35 23.49
CA ASP A 203 -14.12 7.97 22.97
C ASP A 203 -14.19 7.78 21.45
N ILE A 204 -15.37 7.38 20.96
CA ILE A 204 -15.69 7.30 19.54
C ILE A 204 -17.09 7.87 19.33
N GLU A 205 -17.20 8.87 18.45
CA GLU A 205 -18.44 9.56 18.12
C GLU A 205 -18.70 9.55 16.60
N GLU A 206 -19.96 9.44 16.17
CA GLU A 206 -20.43 9.59 14.77
C GLU A 206 -19.59 8.81 13.73
N SER A 207 -19.05 7.65 14.12
CA SER A 207 -17.99 6.95 13.38
C SER A 207 -18.37 5.53 12.98
N SER A 208 -17.62 4.94 12.05
CA SER A 208 -17.82 3.55 11.63
C SER A 208 -16.56 2.71 11.63
N ILE A 209 -16.65 1.48 12.11
CA ILE A 209 -15.53 0.52 12.16
C ILE A 209 -15.91 -0.72 11.34
N LEU A 210 -15.11 -1.05 10.34
CA LEU A 210 -15.23 -2.28 9.56
C LEU A 210 -14.09 -3.25 9.88
N VAL A 211 -14.42 -4.43 10.39
CA VAL A 211 -13.44 -5.43 10.83
C VAL A 211 -13.42 -6.65 9.89
N GLU A 212 -12.33 -6.80 9.15
CA GLU A 212 -11.97 -7.96 8.31
C GLU A 212 -10.80 -8.73 8.95
N GLY A 213 -10.97 -9.21 10.17
CA GLY A 213 -9.91 -9.85 10.96
C GLY A 213 -10.19 -9.80 12.46
N ASP A 214 -9.18 -9.61 13.28
CA ASP A 214 -9.30 -9.65 14.75
C ASP A 214 -8.92 -8.28 15.32
N LEU A 215 -9.92 -7.49 15.73
CA LEU A 215 -9.73 -6.20 16.38
C LEU A 215 -9.98 -6.36 17.88
N ARG A 216 -8.98 -6.04 18.70
CA ARG A 216 -9.13 -5.95 20.16
C ARG A 216 -8.75 -4.57 20.66
N ILE A 217 -9.57 -4.00 21.53
CA ILE A 217 -9.29 -2.74 22.21
C ILE A 217 -9.29 -3.00 23.71
N TYR A 218 -8.21 -2.62 24.37
CA TYR A 218 -8.05 -2.70 25.82
C TYR A 218 -7.93 -1.29 26.38
N VAL A 219 -8.83 -0.93 27.28
CA VAL A 219 -8.88 0.39 27.91
C VAL A 219 -8.79 0.23 29.41
N ALA A 220 -7.89 1.00 30.04
CA ALA A 220 -7.53 0.79 31.44
C ALA A 220 -7.90 1.93 32.38
N ASN A 221 -8.18 3.12 31.87
CA ASN A 221 -8.59 4.32 32.61
C ASN A 221 -7.80 4.52 33.92
N LEU A 222 -6.48 4.69 33.79
CA LEU A 222 -5.58 4.89 34.94
C LEU A 222 -5.40 6.38 35.25
N ASP A 223 -5.82 6.80 36.45
CA ASP A 223 -5.48 8.12 37.00
C ASP A 223 -3.96 8.30 37.16
N ASP A 224 -3.39 9.34 36.55
CA ASP A 224 -1.98 9.71 36.71
C ASP A 224 -1.69 10.43 38.05
N ASP A 225 -2.70 10.73 38.88
CA ASP A 225 -2.60 11.65 40.04
C ASP A 225 -2.32 11.01 41.41
N LYS A 226 -1.73 9.81 41.47
CA LYS A 226 -1.33 9.20 42.76
C LYS A 226 0.08 9.56 43.27
N ASP A 227 0.81 10.43 42.58
CA ASP A 227 2.19 10.77 42.98
C ASP A 227 2.41 12.18 43.58
N ASP A 228 1.39 13.04 43.72
CA ASP A 228 1.59 14.43 44.21
C ASP A 228 0.82 14.82 45.50
N ASP A 229 0.18 13.89 46.21
CA ASP A 229 -0.55 14.23 47.44
C ASP A 229 0.31 14.13 48.72
N LYS A 230 1.33 15.00 48.78
CA LYS A 230 2.03 15.40 50.01
C LYS A 230 1.96 16.90 50.21
N ASP A 231 0.77 17.45 50.35
CA ASP A 231 0.47 18.58 51.23
C ASP A 231 -0.93 19.13 50.89
N LYS A 232 -1.93 18.78 51.70
CA LYS A 232 -2.98 19.71 52.17
C LYS A 232 -3.93 19.04 53.16
N ASP A 233 -3.41 18.87 54.36
CA ASP A 233 -4.22 18.84 55.56
C ASP A 233 -4.59 20.29 55.93
N LYS A 234 -5.82 20.74 55.62
CA LYS A 234 -6.59 21.85 56.25
C LYS A 234 -7.74 22.31 55.34
N ASP A 235 -8.95 21.80 55.56
CA ASP A 235 -9.97 22.47 56.39
C ASP A 235 -11.31 21.74 56.22
N LYS A 236 -11.87 21.28 57.34
CA LYS A 236 -13.24 20.81 57.46
C LYS A 236 -14.16 22.00 57.70
N ASP A 237 -15.16 22.23 56.85
CA ASP A 237 -16.59 22.35 57.24
C ASP A 237 -17.45 23.02 56.13
N LYS A 238 -18.62 22.40 55.85
CA LYS A 238 -19.89 22.95 55.31
C LYS A 238 -19.86 23.41 53.83
N ASP A 239 -20.58 22.79 52.90
CA ASP A 239 -22.05 22.63 52.88
C ASP A 239 -22.49 21.32 52.19
N LYS A 240 -23.53 20.67 52.73
CA LYS A 240 -24.25 19.54 52.12
C LYS A 240 -25.50 20.06 51.38
N ASN A 241 -25.45 20.15 50.05
CA ASN A 241 -26.51 19.85 49.07
C ASN A 241 -26.26 20.59 47.75
N LYS A 242 -26.46 19.87 46.63
CA LYS A 242 -26.41 20.30 45.22
C LYS A 242 -25.01 20.49 44.63
N ASP A 243 -24.45 19.38 44.18
CA ASP A 243 -24.10 19.09 42.79
C ASP A 243 -23.43 17.71 42.82
N LYS A 244 -24.15 16.69 42.32
CA LYS A 244 -23.67 15.31 42.23
C LYS A 244 -23.09 15.02 40.84
N ASP A 245 -22.85 16.06 40.05
CA ASP A 245 -22.18 15.98 38.74
C ASP A 245 -20.82 16.65 38.87
N LYS A 246 -19.79 16.00 38.34
CA LYS A 246 -18.37 16.38 38.31
C LYS A 246 -17.56 15.92 39.52
N ASN A 247 -17.06 14.69 39.42
CA ASN A 247 -15.62 14.41 39.43
C ASN A 247 -15.39 12.90 39.53
N ASN A 248 -15.52 12.19 38.41
CA ASN A 248 -14.80 10.93 38.17
C ASN A 248 -14.83 10.50 36.68
N ASP A 249 -14.71 11.46 35.75
CA ASP A 249 -14.79 11.28 34.29
C ASP A 249 -13.63 10.38 33.76
N ASN A 250 -13.82 9.06 33.81
CA ASN A 250 -12.86 8.03 33.34
C ASN A 250 -13.68 6.93 32.65
N ASP A 251 -14.54 7.32 31.71
CA ASP A 251 -15.47 6.43 31.02
C ASP A 251 -14.93 6.05 29.63
N SER A 252 -15.59 5.10 28.99
CA SER A 252 -15.21 4.57 27.68
C SER A 252 -16.45 4.60 26.80
N ASP A 253 -16.47 5.53 25.84
CA ASP A 253 -17.73 5.99 25.29
C ASP A 253 -17.86 5.62 23.80
N PHE A 254 -19.06 5.22 23.42
CA PHE A 254 -19.46 4.98 22.04
C PHE A 254 -20.76 5.74 21.76
N ASP A 255 -20.69 6.83 21.01
CA ASP A 255 -21.86 7.62 20.59
C ASP A 255 -22.02 7.62 19.05
N GLU A 256 -23.24 7.32 18.59
CA GLU A 256 -23.60 7.12 17.19
C GLU A 256 -22.65 6.21 16.36
N VAL A 257 -22.05 5.18 16.97
CA VAL A 257 -20.98 4.35 16.36
C VAL A 257 -21.51 3.11 15.67
N LYS A 258 -21.00 2.80 14.47
CA LYS A 258 -21.32 1.56 13.74
C LYS A 258 -20.12 0.64 13.59
N VAL A 259 -20.03 -0.41 14.40
CA VAL A 259 -19.03 -1.47 14.30
C VAL A 259 -19.60 -2.69 13.58
N LYS A 260 -19.01 -3.04 12.44
CA LYS A 260 -19.42 -4.15 11.58
C LYS A 260 -18.29 -5.15 11.37
N THR A 261 -18.56 -6.44 11.60
CA THR A 261 -17.61 -7.51 11.25
C THR A 261 -17.98 -8.17 9.92
N VAL A 262 -16.97 -8.49 9.11
CA VAL A 262 -17.13 -9.24 7.85
C VAL A 262 -15.98 -10.23 7.68
N ASN A 263 -16.11 -11.20 6.77
CA ASN A 263 -15.07 -12.21 6.48
C ASN A 263 -14.52 -12.93 7.73
N ASN A 264 -15.41 -13.38 8.63
CA ASN A 264 -15.08 -13.98 9.93
C ASN A 264 -14.33 -13.05 10.89
N GLY A 265 -14.46 -11.74 10.69
CA GLY A 265 -13.93 -10.74 11.59
C GLY A 265 -14.55 -10.84 12.99
N ILE A 266 -13.80 -10.43 14.01
CA ILE A 266 -14.26 -10.38 15.40
C ILE A 266 -13.78 -9.08 16.00
N PHE A 267 -14.73 -8.33 16.58
CA PHE A 267 -14.47 -7.16 17.39
C PHE A 267 -14.58 -7.50 18.87
N ARG A 268 -13.62 -7.05 19.69
CA ARG A 268 -13.67 -7.19 21.15
C ARG A 268 -13.22 -5.91 21.82
N PHE A 269 -14.04 -5.45 22.75
CA PHE A 269 -13.74 -4.32 23.61
C PHE A 269 -13.59 -4.81 25.05
N TYR A 270 -12.54 -4.35 25.72
CA TYR A 270 -12.24 -4.67 27.11
C TYR A 270 -11.97 -3.37 27.85
N GLY A 271 -13.02 -2.77 28.39
CA GLY A 271 -12.93 -1.66 29.34
C GLY A 271 -12.74 -2.21 30.75
N LEU A 272 -11.72 -1.74 31.47
CA LEU A 272 -11.53 -2.11 32.88
C LEU A 272 -12.32 -1.22 33.86
N GLY A 273 -12.83 -0.08 33.39
CA GLY A 273 -13.73 0.81 34.12
C GLY A 273 -15.17 0.67 33.62
N ASP A 274 -15.91 1.78 33.71
CA ASP A 274 -17.26 1.92 33.18
C ASP A 274 -17.20 2.11 31.65
N VAL A 275 -18.27 1.72 30.96
CA VAL A 275 -18.41 1.77 29.50
C VAL A 275 -19.80 2.28 29.17
N GLU A 276 -19.89 3.34 28.39
CA GLU A 276 -21.14 3.95 27.96
C GLU A 276 -21.34 3.70 26.46
N ILE A 277 -22.56 3.34 26.08
CA ILE A 277 -22.97 3.16 24.68
C ILE A 277 -24.29 3.89 24.49
N ASP A 278 -24.22 5.05 23.86
CA ASP A 278 -25.37 5.92 23.63
C ASP A 278 -25.82 5.87 22.16
N GLY A 279 -27.12 6.02 21.91
CA GLY A 279 -27.66 6.29 20.59
C GLY A 279 -28.80 7.28 20.65
N ASP A 280 -28.68 8.41 19.94
CA ASP A 280 -29.61 9.55 20.02
C ASP A 280 -31.09 9.19 19.77
N ASP A 281 -31.88 9.39 20.82
CA ASP A 281 -33.33 9.18 20.88
C ASP A 281 -34.13 10.22 20.09
N ASP A 282 -33.64 11.45 19.97
CA ASP A 282 -34.32 12.55 19.26
C ASP A 282 -34.30 12.35 17.74
N ASN A 283 -33.21 11.80 17.19
CA ASN A 283 -33.04 11.59 15.75
C ASN A 283 -33.09 10.12 15.30
N LYS A 284 -33.21 9.17 16.22
CA LYS A 284 -33.10 7.73 15.96
C LYS A 284 -31.78 7.35 15.29
N SER A 285 -30.71 8.07 15.61
CA SER A 285 -29.38 7.60 15.24
C SER A 285 -29.09 6.36 16.08
N LYS A 286 -28.23 5.46 15.59
CA LYS A 286 -28.01 4.17 16.25
C LYS A 286 -26.53 3.93 16.44
N THR A 287 -26.15 3.61 17.67
CA THR A 287 -24.92 2.89 17.94
C THR A 287 -25.17 1.39 17.76
N GLU A 288 -24.50 0.77 16.80
CA GLU A 288 -24.63 -0.66 16.48
C GLU A 288 -23.25 -1.34 16.56
N ILE A 289 -23.06 -2.26 17.49
CA ILE A 289 -21.80 -2.97 17.70
C ILE A 289 -21.93 -4.48 17.47
N ASP A 290 -21.36 -5.00 16.38
CA ASP A 290 -21.18 -6.45 16.16
C ASP A 290 -19.87 -6.92 16.82
N GLY A 291 -19.95 -7.40 18.07
CA GLY A 291 -18.76 -7.82 18.83
C GLY A 291 -19.03 -8.18 20.28
N TYR A 292 -17.95 -8.40 21.04
CA TYR A 292 -18.02 -8.73 22.46
C TYR A 292 -17.55 -7.56 23.32
N ILE A 293 -18.33 -7.20 24.34
CA ILE A 293 -18.05 -6.08 25.24
C ILE A 293 -17.85 -6.60 26.66
N TYR A 294 -16.64 -6.39 27.19
CA TYR A 294 -16.34 -6.57 28.60
C TYR A 294 -16.22 -5.19 29.26
N ALA A 295 -17.02 -4.95 30.30
CA ALA A 295 -16.92 -3.78 31.17
C ALA A 295 -16.49 -4.21 32.57
N GLY A 296 -15.46 -3.58 33.11
CA GLY A 296 -14.94 -3.89 34.44
C GLY A 296 -15.84 -3.36 35.56
N GLY A 297 -16.50 -2.22 35.32
CA GLY A 297 -17.54 -1.65 36.16
C GLY A 297 -18.92 -1.78 35.50
N THR A 298 -19.63 -0.67 35.36
CA THR A 298 -20.94 -0.58 34.69
C THR A 298 -20.79 -0.61 33.17
N LEU A 299 -21.66 -1.35 32.49
CA LEU A 299 -21.97 -1.12 31.08
C LEU A 299 -23.34 -0.44 31.03
N GLU A 300 -23.37 0.79 30.57
CA GLU A 300 -24.57 1.62 30.40
C GLU A 300 -24.93 1.65 28.91
N MET A 301 -26.21 1.42 28.59
CA MET A 301 -26.72 1.42 27.23
C MET A 301 -28.02 2.23 27.16
N GLU A 302 -28.02 3.32 26.40
CA GLU A 302 -29.17 4.23 26.30
C GLU A 302 -29.71 4.35 24.87
N GLY A 303 -30.91 4.92 24.74
CA GLY A 303 -31.57 5.22 23.48
C GLY A 303 -31.63 4.04 22.50
N TYR A 304 -31.08 4.21 21.29
CA TYR A 304 -31.05 3.16 20.25
C TYR A 304 -29.76 2.29 20.24
N ALA A 305 -29.02 2.24 21.35
CA ALA A 305 -27.81 1.43 21.48
C ALA A 305 -28.07 -0.08 21.26
N THR A 306 -27.34 -0.70 20.35
CA THR A 306 -27.54 -2.11 19.98
C THR A 306 -26.22 -2.89 19.93
N ILE A 307 -26.12 -3.97 20.71
CA ILE A 307 -24.99 -4.92 20.64
C ILE A 307 -25.43 -6.23 19.98
N TYR A 308 -24.81 -6.58 18.87
CA TYR A 308 -24.89 -7.91 18.24
C TYR A 308 -23.73 -8.79 18.71
N GLY A 309 -23.82 -9.34 19.91
CA GLY A 309 -22.83 -10.29 20.42
C GLY A 309 -23.02 -10.70 21.86
N LYS A 310 -21.98 -10.53 22.68
CA LYS A 310 -21.96 -10.98 24.07
C LYS A 310 -21.42 -9.91 25.00
N VAL A 311 -22.01 -9.84 26.17
CA VAL A 311 -21.70 -8.86 27.21
C VAL A 311 -21.32 -9.56 28.50
N THR A 312 -20.28 -9.03 29.14
CA THR A 312 -19.92 -9.36 30.53
C THR A 312 -19.59 -8.06 31.24
N ALA A 313 -20.35 -7.71 32.26
CA ALA A 313 -20.21 -6.45 32.97
C ALA A 313 -20.22 -6.64 34.49
N GLY A 314 -19.68 -5.68 35.24
CA GLY A 314 -19.81 -5.65 36.70
C GLY A 314 -21.26 -5.37 37.08
N ARG A 315 -21.84 -4.35 36.44
CA ARG A 315 -23.27 -3.99 36.41
C ARG A 315 -23.69 -3.73 34.95
N LEU A 316 -24.92 -4.06 34.57
CA LEU A 316 -25.48 -3.80 33.24
C LEU A 316 -26.75 -2.97 33.40
N GLU A 317 -26.72 -1.75 32.89
CA GLU A 317 -27.83 -0.79 32.86
C GLU A 317 -28.25 -0.61 31.40
N MET A 318 -29.56 -0.75 31.12
CA MET A 318 -30.11 -0.56 29.78
C MET A 318 -31.44 0.20 29.86
N GLU A 319 -31.53 1.31 29.14
CA GLU A 319 -32.71 2.19 29.10
C GLU A 319 -33.27 2.33 27.67
N ASP A 320 -34.43 3.00 27.52
CA ASP A 320 -35.11 3.29 26.25
C ASP A 320 -35.28 2.08 25.30
N ASP A 321 -34.81 2.17 24.05
CA ASP A 321 -34.90 1.16 23.00
C ASP A 321 -33.62 0.27 22.93
N ALA A 322 -32.76 0.33 23.96
CA ALA A 322 -31.47 -0.34 23.97
C ALA A 322 -31.61 -1.86 23.91
N ALA A 323 -30.72 -2.52 23.15
CA ALA A 323 -30.91 -3.93 22.83
C ALA A 323 -29.63 -4.75 22.71
N ILE A 324 -29.62 -5.93 23.33
CA ILE A 324 -28.62 -6.97 23.09
C ILE A 324 -29.24 -8.06 22.20
N ASN A 325 -28.63 -8.26 21.03
CA ASN A 325 -29.02 -9.19 19.97
C ASN A 325 -30.50 -9.06 19.51
N PRO A 326 -31.03 -7.84 19.25
CA PRO A 326 -32.41 -7.71 18.79
C PRO A 326 -32.65 -8.47 17.49
N ASN A 327 -33.86 -9.00 17.31
CA ASN A 327 -34.23 -9.66 16.06
C ASN A 327 -34.23 -8.65 14.91
N GLN A 328 -33.47 -8.94 13.86
CA GLN A 328 -33.46 -8.17 12.62
C GLN A 328 -34.62 -8.61 11.74
N CYS A 329 -35.62 -7.76 11.59
CA CYS A 329 -36.82 -8.02 10.80
C CYS A 329 -36.88 -7.16 9.53
N PHE A 330 -37.09 -7.80 8.38
CA PHE A 330 -37.31 -7.18 7.08
C PHE A 330 -38.72 -7.51 6.62
N PHE A 331 -39.46 -6.52 6.12
CA PHE A 331 -40.81 -6.71 5.61
C PHE A 331 -40.93 -6.13 4.21
N TYR A 332 -41.49 -6.92 3.30
CA TYR A 332 -41.65 -6.59 1.90
C TYR A 332 -43.12 -6.66 1.49
N THR A 333 -43.63 -5.53 1.06
CA THR A 333 -44.86 -5.40 0.26
C THR A 333 -44.43 -5.05 -1.16
N PHE A 334 -44.84 -5.83 -2.15
CA PHE A 334 -44.32 -5.69 -3.52
C PHE A 334 -45.11 -4.66 -4.34
N ASP A 335 -45.36 -3.47 -3.79
CA ASP A 335 -46.09 -2.39 -4.45
C ASP A 335 -45.27 -1.74 -5.60
N ASP A 336 -45.90 -0.83 -6.35
CA ASP A 336 -45.37 -0.29 -7.61
C ASP A 336 -44.04 0.49 -7.46
N ASP A 337 -43.65 0.88 -6.24
CA ASP A 337 -42.42 1.61 -5.94
C ASP A 337 -41.25 0.70 -5.50
N TYR A 338 -41.50 -0.60 -5.27
CA TYR A 338 -40.45 -1.55 -4.88
C TYR A 338 -39.60 -2.00 -6.07
N THR A 339 -38.27 -1.94 -5.93
CA THR A 339 -37.32 -2.37 -6.97
C THR A 339 -36.57 -3.65 -6.55
N PRO A 340 -36.95 -4.84 -7.07
CA PRO A 340 -36.39 -6.11 -6.61
C PRO A 340 -34.89 -6.29 -6.85
N ALA A 341 -34.30 -5.57 -7.81
CA ALA A 341 -32.96 -5.85 -8.30
C ALA A 341 -31.84 -5.60 -7.27
N GLU A 342 -32.10 -4.82 -6.22
CA GLU A 342 -31.13 -4.55 -5.14
C GLU A 342 -31.08 -5.70 -4.12
N ASP A 343 -32.24 -6.28 -3.80
CA ASP A 343 -32.39 -7.29 -2.76
C ASP A 343 -32.45 -8.72 -3.29
N TRP A 344 -32.78 -8.90 -4.57
CA TRP A 344 -33.11 -10.21 -5.14
C TRP A 344 -32.40 -10.47 -6.46
N ALA A 345 -31.81 -11.66 -6.57
CA ALA A 345 -31.37 -12.23 -7.83
C ALA A 345 -32.46 -13.16 -8.39
N THR A 346 -32.71 -13.13 -9.71
CA THR A 346 -33.76 -13.96 -10.35
C THR A 346 -33.22 -14.83 -11.49
N ARG A 347 -33.74 -16.07 -11.61
CA ARG A 347 -33.36 -17.01 -12.68
C ARG A 347 -34.54 -17.89 -13.12
N SER A 348 -34.46 -18.36 -14.37
CA SER A 348 -35.24 -19.49 -14.89
C SER A 348 -34.29 -20.53 -15.48
N ASN A 349 -34.68 -21.80 -15.36
CA ASN A 349 -33.93 -22.95 -15.87
C ASN A 349 -34.44 -23.42 -17.24
N THR A 350 -35.72 -23.20 -17.56
CA THR A 350 -36.39 -23.87 -18.68
C THR A 350 -36.95 -22.95 -19.74
N ASP A 351 -37.14 -21.65 -19.46
CA ASP A 351 -37.68 -20.69 -20.42
C ASP A 351 -37.12 -19.26 -20.22
N SER A 352 -37.72 -18.29 -20.92
CA SER A 352 -37.31 -16.89 -20.86
C SER A 352 -37.98 -16.08 -19.74
N PHE A 353 -38.98 -16.63 -19.04
CA PHE A 353 -39.67 -15.90 -17.98
C PHE A 353 -38.77 -15.87 -16.75
N LYS A 354 -38.56 -14.69 -16.16
CA LYS A 354 -37.89 -14.56 -14.87
C LYS A 354 -38.92 -14.08 -13.85
N PRO A 355 -38.83 -14.54 -12.59
CA PRO A 355 -39.64 -13.97 -11.53
C PRO A 355 -39.56 -12.44 -11.54
N GLU A 356 -40.70 -11.79 -11.42
CA GLU A 356 -40.85 -10.33 -11.47
C GLU A 356 -42.09 -9.90 -10.68
N ILE A 357 -42.20 -8.60 -10.38
CA ILE A 357 -43.39 -8.05 -9.75
C ILE A 357 -44.47 -7.84 -10.81
N VAL A 358 -45.66 -8.37 -10.54
CA VAL A 358 -46.85 -8.20 -11.37
C VAL A 358 -48.04 -7.89 -10.47
N ASP A 359 -48.69 -6.75 -10.73
CA ASP A 359 -49.87 -6.28 -10.00
C ASP A 359 -49.68 -6.28 -8.47
N GLY A 360 -48.56 -5.74 -8.00
CA GLY A 360 -48.28 -5.62 -6.56
C GLY A 360 -47.77 -6.91 -5.89
N ARG A 361 -47.45 -7.97 -6.64
CA ARG A 361 -47.04 -9.28 -6.09
C ARG A 361 -45.85 -9.86 -6.83
N PHE A 362 -44.99 -10.61 -6.14
CA PHE A 362 -43.85 -11.27 -6.76
C PHE A 362 -44.30 -12.57 -7.43
N ARG A 363 -44.37 -12.56 -8.76
CA ARG A 363 -44.76 -13.70 -9.59
C ARG A 363 -43.58 -14.63 -9.83
N LEU A 364 -43.68 -15.86 -9.32
CA LEU A 364 -42.65 -16.89 -9.47
C LEU A 364 -42.83 -17.69 -10.76
N THR A 365 -44.06 -17.92 -11.22
CA THR A 365 -44.33 -18.65 -12.47
C THR A 365 -45.54 -18.08 -13.19
N GLN A 366 -45.63 -18.38 -14.48
CA GLN A 366 -46.79 -18.10 -15.31
C GLN A 366 -47.68 -19.36 -15.37
N SER A 367 -48.92 -19.21 -15.84
CA SER A 367 -49.77 -20.36 -16.20
C SER A 367 -49.29 -21.02 -17.51
N LYS A 368 -48.07 -21.56 -17.48
CA LYS A 368 -47.40 -22.26 -18.59
C LYS A 368 -46.79 -23.54 -18.06
N GLY A 369 -46.69 -24.55 -18.92
CA GLY A 369 -46.08 -25.82 -18.53
C GLY A 369 -44.55 -25.79 -18.51
N ASN A 370 -43.95 -26.70 -17.75
CA ASN A 370 -42.51 -26.97 -17.67
C ASN A 370 -41.64 -25.77 -17.26
N GLN A 371 -42.10 -24.93 -16.34
CA GLN A 371 -41.30 -23.83 -15.78
C GLN A 371 -40.55 -24.29 -14.53
N ALA A 372 -39.29 -23.89 -14.39
CA ALA A 372 -38.55 -23.92 -13.12
C ALA A 372 -37.84 -22.59 -12.93
N THR A 373 -38.27 -21.83 -11.94
CA THR A 373 -37.77 -20.49 -11.65
C THR A 373 -37.25 -20.42 -10.22
N ALA A 374 -36.40 -19.43 -9.95
CA ALA A 374 -35.93 -19.14 -8.61
C ALA A 374 -35.70 -17.64 -8.41
N VAL A 375 -35.90 -17.21 -7.18
CA VAL A 375 -35.48 -15.93 -6.66
C VAL A 375 -34.64 -16.17 -5.40
N SER A 376 -33.49 -15.52 -5.28
CA SER A 376 -32.58 -15.64 -4.12
C SER A 376 -32.39 -14.29 -3.46
N TYR A 377 -32.44 -14.29 -2.13
CA TYR A 377 -32.24 -13.10 -1.32
C TYR A 377 -30.75 -12.77 -1.22
N ASN A 378 -30.38 -11.51 -1.42
CA ASN A 378 -29.00 -11.02 -1.34
C ASN A 378 -28.51 -10.87 0.11
N GLN A 379 -28.92 -11.77 1.01
CA GLN A 379 -28.44 -11.85 2.39
C GLN A 379 -28.16 -13.31 2.77
N THR A 380 -27.19 -13.52 3.66
CA THR A 380 -26.89 -14.80 4.29
C THR A 380 -27.36 -14.83 5.74
N PHE A 381 -27.71 -16.03 6.17
CA PHE A 381 -28.17 -16.33 7.52
C PHE A 381 -27.19 -17.33 8.14
N SER A 382 -26.56 -16.95 9.24
CA SER A 382 -25.69 -17.86 9.96
C SER A 382 -26.51 -19.00 10.55
N SER A 383 -26.00 -20.23 10.48
CA SER A 383 -26.60 -21.39 11.15
C SER A 383 -26.10 -21.57 12.59
N VAL A 384 -25.27 -20.65 13.09
CA VAL A 384 -24.73 -20.68 14.45
C VAL A 384 -25.59 -19.82 15.38
N ASN A 385 -26.22 -20.46 16.38
CA ASN A 385 -27.05 -19.82 17.40
C ASN A 385 -28.06 -18.78 16.87
N ASN A 386 -28.63 -19.06 15.70
CA ASN A 386 -29.56 -18.16 15.03
C ASN A 386 -30.96 -18.78 15.03
N LYS A 387 -31.98 -17.94 15.06
CA LYS A 387 -33.36 -18.35 14.81
C LYS A 387 -33.88 -17.43 13.73
N PHE A 388 -34.40 -18.00 12.64
CA PHE A 388 -34.98 -17.19 11.59
C PHE A 388 -36.41 -17.65 11.29
N VAL A 389 -37.28 -16.66 11.10
CA VAL A 389 -38.73 -16.80 10.87
C VAL A 389 -39.06 -16.13 9.55
N ILE A 390 -39.77 -16.86 8.69
CA ILE A 390 -40.22 -16.38 7.38
C ILE A 390 -41.74 -16.39 7.39
N GLU A 391 -42.35 -15.26 7.09
CA GLU A 391 -43.80 -15.14 6.89
C GLU A 391 -44.11 -14.62 5.50
N PHE A 392 -45.12 -15.15 4.83
CA PHE A 392 -45.55 -14.65 3.52
C PHE A 392 -46.95 -15.13 3.17
N ASP A 393 -47.61 -14.36 2.33
CA ASP A 393 -48.85 -14.77 1.66
C ASP A 393 -48.53 -15.47 0.35
N GLN A 394 -49.10 -16.65 0.15
CA GLN A 394 -48.94 -17.46 -1.05
C GLN A 394 -50.24 -17.50 -1.86
N TYR A 395 -50.11 -17.31 -3.17
CA TYR A 395 -51.21 -17.37 -4.13
C TYR A 395 -50.92 -18.42 -5.20
N ALA A 396 -51.95 -19.22 -5.52
CA ALA A 396 -51.94 -20.26 -6.54
C ALA A 396 -53.26 -20.23 -7.32
N TYR A 397 -53.24 -19.74 -8.58
CA TYR A 397 -54.46 -19.55 -9.39
C TYR A 397 -54.20 -19.47 -10.90
N ASP A 398 -55.29 -19.50 -11.66
CA ASP A 398 -55.35 -19.45 -13.12
C ASP A 398 -54.82 -20.68 -13.87
N ARG A 399 -54.99 -21.86 -13.27
CA ARG A 399 -54.68 -23.14 -13.91
C ARG A 399 -55.43 -23.33 -15.23
N THR A 400 -54.77 -23.96 -16.21
CA THR A 400 -55.39 -24.29 -17.51
C THR A 400 -55.98 -25.71 -17.58
N SER A 401 -55.73 -26.55 -16.56
CA SER A 401 -56.20 -27.93 -16.48
C SER A 401 -57.12 -28.15 -15.26
N SER A 402 -57.60 -29.39 -15.08
CA SER A 402 -58.51 -29.73 -13.97
C SER A 402 -57.85 -29.70 -12.58
N ASN A 403 -56.52 -29.62 -12.50
CA ASN A 403 -55.72 -29.56 -11.27
C ASN A 403 -54.63 -28.48 -11.43
N GLY A 404 -54.44 -27.59 -10.45
CA GLY A 404 -53.31 -26.67 -10.41
C GLY A 404 -52.00 -27.43 -10.15
N ALA A 405 -50.91 -26.97 -10.75
CA ALA A 405 -49.59 -27.59 -10.56
C ALA A 405 -48.42 -26.63 -10.87
N ASP A 406 -47.22 -26.90 -10.40
CA ASP A 406 -46.91 -27.95 -9.41
C ASP A 406 -46.83 -27.37 -8.00
N GLY A 407 -46.23 -26.19 -7.83
CA GLY A 407 -46.13 -25.51 -6.54
C GLY A 407 -44.91 -24.61 -6.42
N ILE A 408 -44.58 -24.26 -5.17
CA ILE A 408 -43.37 -23.50 -4.81
C ILE A 408 -42.55 -24.24 -3.77
N ALA A 409 -41.24 -23.94 -3.67
CA ALA A 409 -40.44 -24.40 -2.54
C ALA A 409 -39.58 -23.27 -1.97
N LEU A 410 -39.50 -23.21 -0.65
CA LEU A 410 -38.52 -22.39 0.06
C LEU A 410 -37.23 -23.19 0.20
N VAL A 411 -36.11 -22.58 -0.13
CA VAL A 411 -34.81 -23.23 -0.24
C VAL A 411 -33.80 -22.52 0.63
N LEU A 412 -33.12 -23.28 1.48
CA LEU A 412 -31.89 -22.86 2.14
C LEU A 412 -30.74 -23.58 1.47
N SER A 413 -29.78 -22.81 0.96
CA SER A 413 -28.60 -23.35 0.27
C SER A 413 -27.30 -22.87 0.91
N ASP A 414 -26.25 -23.66 0.78
CA ASP A 414 -24.89 -23.29 1.17
C ASP A 414 -24.44 -22.01 0.44
N ALA A 415 -24.07 -20.97 1.18
CA ALA A 415 -23.68 -19.67 0.62
C ALA A 415 -22.37 -19.69 -0.19
N THR A 416 -21.59 -20.78 -0.09
CA THR A 416 -20.33 -20.97 -0.83
C THR A 416 -20.55 -21.54 -2.24
N ILE A 417 -21.75 -22.06 -2.52
CA ILE A 417 -22.15 -22.64 -3.79
C ILE A 417 -23.10 -21.66 -4.49
N THR A 418 -22.84 -21.36 -5.77
CA THR A 418 -23.71 -20.44 -6.52
C THR A 418 -25.07 -21.10 -6.75
N ALA A 419 -26.13 -20.50 -6.21
CA ALA A 419 -27.49 -21.04 -6.28
C ALA A 419 -27.93 -21.24 -7.74
N ARG A 420 -28.64 -22.36 -7.99
CA ARG A 420 -29.28 -22.67 -9.29
C ARG A 420 -30.56 -23.48 -9.06
N PRO A 421 -31.68 -23.12 -9.70
CA PRO A 421 -32.90 -23.91 -9.63
C PRO A 421 -32.68 -25.33 -10.13
N GLY A 422 -33.30 -26.30 -9.45
CA GLY A 422 -33.34 -27.70 -9.84
C GLY A 422 -34.41 -27.99 -10.90
N ALA A 423 -34.91 -29.23 -10.90
CA ALA A 423 -35.81 -29.74 -11.92
C ALA A 423 -37.23 -29.14 -11.85
N TYR A 424 -37.83 -28.88 -13.01
CA TYR A 424 -39.24 -28.47 -13.13
C TYR A 424 -40.21 -29.62 -12.86
N GLY A 425 -41.49 -29.29 -12.68
CA GLY A 425 -42.54 -30.22 -12.35
C GLY A 425 -42.60 -30.56 -10.86
N GLY A 426 -42.86 -31.84 -10.57
CA GLY A 426 -43.00 -32.37 -9.21
C GLY A 426 -41.85 -32.13 -8.24
N PRO A 427 -40.57 -32.00 -8.66
CA PRO A 427 -39.46 -31.62 -7.77
C PRO A 427 -39.46 -30.16 -7.30
N LEU A 428 -40.42 -29.34 -7.76
CA LEU A 428 -40.64 -27.95 -7.38
C LEU A 428 -39.44 -27.01 -7.55
N GLY A 429 -38.51 -27.31 -8.45
CA GLY A 429 -37.27 -26.54 -8.60
C GLY A 429 -36.28 -26.72 -7.44
N TYR A 430 -36.56 -27.56 -6.43
CA TYR A 430 -35.59 -27.94 -5.39
C TYR A 430 -34.94 -29.30 -5.67
N GLY A 431 -35.76 -30.31 -5.98
CA GLY A 431 -35.31 -31.67 -6.18
C GLY A 431 -34.77 -31.94 -7.58
N LYS A 432 -34.24 -33.15 -7.77
CA LYS A 432 -33.67 -33.64 -9.05
C LYS A 432 -34.67 -34.45 -9.87
N ARG A 433 -34.43 -34.56 -11.17
CA ARG A 433 -35.09 -35.53 -12.06
C ARG A 433 -34.05 -36.32 -12.85
N SER A 434 -33.88 -37.59 -12.49
CA SER A 434 -32.77 -38.40 -13.00
C SER A 434 -32.71 -38.51 -14.51
N GLY A 435 -31.52 -38.28 -15.07
CA GLY A 435 -31.26 -38.29 -16.50
C GLY A 435 -31.88 -37.10 -17.25
N VAL A 436 -32.44 -36.12 -16.55
CA VAL A 436 -33.03 -34.94 -17.17
C VAL A 436 -32.48 -33.64 -16.59
N ASP A 437 -32.65 -33.40 -15.29
CA ASP A 437 -32.25 -32.15 -14.64
C ASP A 437 -31.72 -32.42 -13.22
N ASP A 438 -30.64 -31.74 -12.84
CA ASP A 438 -30.08 -31.77 -11.49
C ASP A 438 -31.05 -31.12 -10.47
N GLY A 439 -30.82 -31.39 -9.19
CA GLY A 439 -31.45 -30.66 -8.10
C GLY A 439 -30.81 -29.30 -7.84
N PHE A 440 -31.38 -28.53 -6.91
CA PHE A 440 -30.95 -27.17 -6.62
C PHE A 440 -29.50 -27.12 -6.13
N ALA A 441 -28.66 -26.34 -6.80
CA ALA A 441 -27.23 -26.26 -6.47
C ALA A 441 -27.01 -25.69 -5.06
N GLY A 442 -26.27 -26.42 -4.22
CA GLY A 442 -26.03 -26.08 -2.83
C GLY A 442 -27.24 -26.29 -1.91
N GLY A 443 -28.32 -26.90 -2.40
CA GLY A 443 -29.55 -27.11 -1.64
C GLY A 443 -29.33 -27.92 -0.37
N TRP A 444 -29.53 -27.31 0.79
CA TRP A 444 -29.42 -27.95 2.10
C TRP A 444 -30.79 -28.33 2.67
N LEU A 445 -31.79 -27.47 2.52
CA LEU A 445 -33.15 -27.75 2.97
C LEU A 445 -34.17 -27.16 2.00
N GLY A 446 -35.16 -27.95 1.59
CA GLY A 446 -36.26 -27.53 0.72
C GLY A 446 -37.61 -27.76 1.37
N ILE A 447 -38.42 -26.71 1.53
CA ILE A 447 -39.77 -26.77 2.10
C ILE A 447 -40.76 -26.48 0.97
N GLY A 448 -41.33 -27.54 0.40
CA GLY A 448 -42.25 -27.46 -0.73
C GLY A 448 -43.70 -27.31 -0.29
N ILE A 449 -44.41 -26.39 -0.93
CA ILE A 449 -45.86 -26.23 -0.90
C ILE A 449 -46.35 -26.73 -2.26
N ASP A 450 -46.89 -27.95 -2.26
CA ASP A 450 -47.17 -28.76 -3.45
C ASP A 450 -48.68 -28.84 -3.70
N GLU A 451 -49.11 -28.42 -4.89
CA GLU A 451 -50.51 -28.46 -5.32
C GLU A 451 -50.90 -29.81 -5.90
N TYR A 452 -50.04 -30.37 -6.74
CA TYR A 452 -50.35 -31.56 -7.52
C TYR A 452 -50.07 -32.87 -6.75
N GLY A 453 -49.13 -32.84 -5.81
CA GLY A 453 -48.83 -33.96 -4.91
C GLY A 453 -47.64 -34.82 -5.34
N ASN A 454 -46.78 -34.34 -6.25
CA ASN A 454 -45.60 -35.08 -6.70
C ASN A 454 -44.34 -34.81 -5.87
N TYR A 455 -44.27 -33.71 -5.13
CA TYR A 455 -43.07 -33.33 -4.38
C TYR A 455 -42.72 -34.32 -3.28
N VAL A 456 -43.66 -35.14 -2.79
CA VAL A 456 -43.37 -36.29 -1.90
C VAL A 456 -43.08 -37.58 -2.65
N ARG A 457 -43.49 -37.70 -3.92
CA ARG A 457 -43.44 -38.92 -4.75
C ARG A 457 -42.16 -39.03 -5.58
N GLU A 458 -41.57 -37.90 -5.95
CA GLU A 458 -40.36 -37.77 -6.75
C GLU A 458 -39.53 -36.53 -6.34
N GLY A 459 -38.31 -36.38 -6.87
CA GLY A 459 -37.44 -35.24 -6.59
C GLY A 459 -36.21 -35.57 -5.74
N GLY A 460 -36.07 -36.79 -5.22
CA GLY A 460 -34.89 -37.21 -4.47
C GLY A 460 -34.60 -38.70 -4.54
N SER A 461 -33.48 -39.12 -3.94
CA SER A 461 -33.05 -40.51 -3.86
C SER A 461 -33.96 -41.34 -2.94
N ARG A 462 -34.63 -40.70 -1.97
CA ARG A 462 -35.66 -41.31 -1.10
C ARG A 462 -36.94 -40.47 -1.16
N ASN A 463 -38.05 -41.12 -1.52
CA ASN A 463 -39.38 -40.52 -1.64
C ASN A 463 -40.36 -41.23 -0.68
N ILE A 464 -41.65 -40.85 -0.72
CA ILE A 464 -42.65 -41.30 0.25
C ILE A 464 -42.79 -42.83 0.33
N LYS A 465 -42.69 -43.56 -0.79
CA LYS A 465 -42.75 -45.04 -0.75
C LYS A 465 -41.59 -45.63 0.04
N GLU A 466 -40.39 -45.07 -0.07
CA GLU A 466 -39.21 -45.54 0.68
C GLU A 466 -39.22 -45.06 2.14
N VAL A 467 -39.88 -43.95 2.45
CA VAL A 467 -40.07 -43.48 3.83
C VAL A 467 -41.12 -44.33 4.54
N GLU A 468 -42.23 -44.67 3.88
CA GLU A 468 -43.31 -45.50 4.45
C GLU A 468 -43.09 -47.02 4.30
N GLY A 469 -42.01 -47.45 3.63
CA GLY A 469 -41.71 -48.88 3.39
C GLY A 469 -42.69 -49.58 2.45
N LYS A 470 -43.34 -48.84 1.54
CA LYS A 470 -44.31 -49.35 0.56
C LYS A 470 -43.62 -49.74 -0.75
N SER A 471 -44.18 -50.73 -1.46
CA SER A 471 -43.67 -51.17 -2.76
C SER A 471 -44.00 -50.22 -3.93
N ASN A 472 -45.08 -49.47 -3.81
CA ASN A 472 -45.56 -48.51 -4.82
C ASN A 472 -45.83 -47.15 -4.18
N ASN A 473 -45.77 -46.08 -4.98
CA ASN A 473 -46.16 -44.74 -4.53
C ASN A 473 -47.68 -44.69 -4.22
N PRO A 474 -48.09 -43.93 -3.19
CA PRO A 474 -49.48 -43.55 -2.99
C PRO A 474 -50.11 -42.93 -4.25
N GLY A 475 -51.42 -43.06 -4.38
CA GLY A 475 -52.18 -42.45 -5.48
C GLY A 475 -52.15 -40.91 -5.39
N LEU A 476 -52.32 -40.22 -6.52
CA LEU A 476 -52.29 -38.74 -6.57
C LEU A 476 -53.34 -38.09 -5.64
N SER A 477 -54.55 -38.64 -5.57
CA SER A 477 -55.61 -38.18 -4.65
C SER A 477 -55.26 -38.35 -3.16
N GLU A 478 -54.17 -39.06 -2.85
CA GLU A 478 -53.67 -39.22 -1.49
C GLU A 478 -52.60 -38.19 -1.12
N THR A 479 -51.95 -37.56 -2.11
CA THR A 479 -50.79 -36.69 -1.92
C THR A 479 -50.98 -35.27 -2.43
N GLU A 480 -52.08 -34.96 -3.13
CA GLU A 480 -52.42 -33.60 -3.55
C GLU A 480 -52.52 -32.62 -2.36
N HIS A 481 -52.18 -31.36 -2.62
CA HIS A 481 -52.17 -30.28 -1.63
C HIS A 481 -51.39 -30.64 -0.36
N ALA A 482 -50.06 -30.69 -0.47
CA ALA A 482 -49.16 -31.13 0.59
C ALA A 482 -48.07 -30.10 0.92
N VAL A 483 -47.59 -30.14 2.16
CA VAL A 483 -46.31 -29.51 2.53
C VAL A 483 -45.31 -30.62 2.80
N ALA A 484 -44.09 -30.48 2.28
CA ALA A 484 -43.03 -31.43 2.57
C ALA A 484 -41.66 -30.78 2.73
N ILE A 485 -40.84 -31.39 3.58
CA ILE A 485 -39.46 -31.00 3.83
C ILE A 485 -38.57 -32.05 3.17
N ARG A 486 -37.68 -31.59 2.29
CA ARG A 486 -36.59 -32.37 1.70
C ARG A 486 -35.25 -31.90 2.22
N GLY A 487 -34.33 -32.85 2.35
CA GLY A 487 -32.99 -32.63 2.86
C GLY A 487 -31.96 -32.33 1.80
N ALA A 488 -30.69 -32.25 2.21
CA ALA A 488 -29.58 -31.83 1.38
C ALA A 488 -29.35 -32.74 0.15
N GLY A 489 -28.87 -32.15 -0.94
CA GLY A 489 -28.51 -32.87 -2.15
C GLY A 489 -27.51 -32.13 -3.04
N SER A 490 -26.94 -32.84 -4.01
CA SER A 490 -26.01 -32.28 -5.00
C SER A 490 -26.13 -33.05 -6.31
N GLY A 491 -26.32 -32.32 -7.42
CA GLY A 491 -26.56 -32.93 -8.74
C GLY A 491 -27.80 -33.83 -8.72
N GLU A 492 -27.63 -35.11 -9.04
CA GLU A 492 -28.70 -36.11 -9.00
C GLU A 492 -28.80 -36.91 -7.68
N GLU A 493 -27.95 -36.65 -6.69
CA GLU A 493 -27.89 -37.41 -5.44
C GLU A 493 -28.47 -36.64 -4.25
N GLY A 494 -29.18 -37.34 -3.35
CA GLY A 494 -29.75 -36.76 -2.13
C GLY A 494 -31.17 -36.23 -2.31
N TYR A 495 -31.45 -35.04 -1.78
CA TYR A 495 -32.78 -34.40 -1.79
C TYR A 495 -33.87 -35.25 -1.15
N ASN A 496 -33.50 -36.04 -0.13
CA ASN A 496 -34.37 -37.05 0.47
C ASN A 496 -35.58 -36.41 1.15
N LEU A 497 -36.74 -37.03 1.04
CA LEU A 497 -37.92 -36.65 1.81
C LEU A 497 -37.70 -36.88 3.31
N LEU A 498 -37.88 -35.84 4.13
CA LEU A 498 -37.63 -35.84 5.57
C LEU A 498 -38.92 -35.80 6.40
N ALA A 499 -39.83 -34.89 6.06
CA ALA A 499 -41.11 -34.71 6.75
C ALA A 499 -42.18 -34.25 5.77
N TYR A 500 -43.46 -34.48 6.09
CA TYR A 500 -44.56 -34.04 5.23
C TYR A 500 -45.90 -33.97 5.97
N LYS A 501 -46.82 -33.19 5.40
CA LYS A 501 -48.24 -33.10 5.74
C LYS A 501 -49.03 -33.18 4.43
N LEU A 502 -49.85 -34.22 4.26
CA LEU A 502 -50.68 -34.43 3.07
C LEU A 502 -52.10 -33.92 3.29
N LYS A 503 -52.83 -33.71 2.18
CA LYS A 503 -54.28 -33.38 2.17
C LYS A 503 -54.62 -32.16 3.01
N MET A 504 -54.02 -31.03 2.67
CA MET A 504 -54.34 -29.76 3.29
C MET A 504 -55.77 -29.32 2.93
N ASP A 505 -56.53 -28.86 3.94
CA ASP A 505 -57.88 -28.32 3.81
C ASP A 505 -57.93 -26.91 4.43
N PRO A 506 -58.31 -25.85 3.68
CA PRO A 506 -58.64 -25.86 2.25
C PRO A 506 -57.43 -26.17 1.34
N PRO A 507 -57.66 -26.62 0.10
CA PRO A 507 -56.62 -26.81 -0.92
C PRO A 507 -55.76 -25.57 -1.16
N VAL A 508 -54.50 -25.77 -1.56
CA VAL A 508 -53.57 -24.68 -1.96
C VAL A 508 -54.06 -23.99 -3.23
N ASP A 509 -54.38 -24.79 -4.26
CA ASP A 509 -54.96 -24.32 -5.53
C ASP A 509 -56.30 -23.60 -5.29
N SER A 510 -56.40 -22.35 -5.74
CA SER A 510 -57.62 -21.54 -5.64
C SER A 510 -58.43 -21.51 -6.94
N HIS A 511 -58.11 -22.38 -7.90
CA HIS A 511 -58.69 -22.42 -9.24
C HIS A 511 -58.41 -21.11 -9.98
N HIS A 512 -59.40 -20.25 -10.22
CA HIS A 512 -59.21 -18.96 -10.91
C HIS A 512 -59.30 -17.75 -9.96
N ASN A 513 -59.29 -17.96 -8.64
CA ASN A 513 -59.47 -16.88 -7.67
C ASN A 513 -58.14 -16.29 -7.18
N SER A 514 -57.67 -15.24 -7.84
CA SER A 514 -56.45 -14.52 -7.47
C SER A 514 -56.47 -13.83 -6.09
N LYS A 515 -57.63 -13.78 -5.40
CA LYS A 515 -57.83 -13.07 -4.13
C LYS A 515 -57.82 -13.96 -2.89
N ARG A 516 -57.40 -15.23 -3.00
CA ARG A 516 -57.40 -16.17 -1.88
C ARG A 516 -55.98 -16.60 -1.50
N PRO A 517 -55.24 -15.78 -0.72
CA PRO A 517 -53.95 -16.19 -0.20
C PRO A 517 -54.08 -17.20 0.93
N HIS A 518 -53.00 -17.94 1.17
CA HIS A 518 -52.73 -18.53 2.49
C HIS A 518 -51.46 -17.90 3.05
N ARG A 519 -51.51 -17.50 4.33
CA ARG A 519 -50.31 -17.03 5.02
C ARG A 519 -49.56 -18.22 5.58
N TYR A 520 -48.27 -18.33 5.28
CA TYR A 520 -47.39 -19.33 5.87
C TYR A 520 -46.43 -18.66 6.82
N ARG A 521 -46.12 -19.34 7.93
CA ARG A 521 -45.05 -19.00 8.86
C ARG A 521 -44.12 -20.18 9.02
N ILE A 522 -42.86 -19.97 8.72
CA ILE A 522 -41.83 -21.01 8.75
C ILE A 522 -40.74 -20.56 9.70
N THR A 523 -40.49 -21.32 10.75
CA THR A 523 -39.41 -21.07 11.71
C THR A 523 -38.33 -22.11 11.54
N ILE A 524 -37.09 -21.68 11.36
CA ILE A 524 -35.88 -22.52 11.43
C ILE A 524 -35.04 -22.04 12.62
N ASP A 525 -34.90 -22.91 13.61
CA ASP A 525 -34.27 -22.63 14.89
C ASP A 525 -32.97 -23.43 15.05
N PHE A 526 -31.82 -22.73 15.08
CA PHE A 526 -30.48 -23.28 15.37
C PHE A 526 -30.01 -22.98 16.81
N THR A 527 -30.82 -22.37 17.66
CA THR A 527 -30.43 -21.94 19.03
C THR A 527 -30.24 -23.09 20.02
N LYS A 528 -30.44 -24.33 19.58
CA LYS A 528 -30.42 -25.47 20.49
C LYS A 528 -29.01 -26.04 20.65
N PRO A 529 -28.63 -26.49 21.87
CA PRO A 529 -27.27 -26.94 22.16
C PRO A 529 -26.77 -28.14 21.33
N ASP A 530 -27.66 -28.88 20.68
CA ASP A 530 -27.30 -30.02 19.84
C ASP A 530 -26.82 -29.63 18.42
N GLY A 531 -26.83 -28.33 18.08
CA GLY A 531 -26.36 -27.81 16.79
C GLY A 531 -27.21 -28.28 15.60
N LYS A 532 -28.43 -28.79 15.84
CA LYS A 532 -29.35 -29.27 14.80
C LYS A 532 -30.54 -28.33 14.65
N ALA A 533 -30.86 -28.00 13.41
CA ALA A 533 -32.01 -27.15 13.09
C ALA A 533 -33.33 -27.82 13.45
N ARG A 534 -34.27 -27.02 13.96
CA ARG A 534 -35.67 -27.40 14.15
C ARG A 534 -36.55 -26.56 13.23
N VAL A 535 -37.34 -27.24 12.40
CA VAL A 535 -38.21 -26.60 11.40
C VAL A 535 -39.66 -26.72 11.84
N THR A 536 -40.33 -25.58 11.96
CA THR A 536 -41.78 -25.51 12.19
C THR A 536 -42.44 -24.87 10.99
N VAL A 537 -43.50 -25.47 10.47
CA VAL A 537 -44.28 -24.92 9.36
C VAL A 537 -45.73 -24.75 9.81
N GLU A 538 -46.22 -23.53 9.70
CA GLU A 538 -47.56 -23.14 10.10
C GLU A 538 -48.27 -22.43 8.94
N ARG A 539 -49.60 -22.55 8.91
CA ARG A 539 -50.43 -21.98 7.85
C ARG A 539 -51.71 -21.36 8.42
N HIS A 540 -52.05 -20.18 7.95
CA HIS A 540 -53.31 -19.50 8.19
C HIS A 540 -54.06 -19.36 6.85
N ALA A 541 -55.07 -20.23 6.65
CA ALA A 541 -55.77 -20.38 5.37
C ALA A 541 -57.21 -19.82 5.35
N ASN A 542 -57.73 -19.34 6.49
CA ASN A 542 -59.09 -18.80 6.62
C ASN A 542 -59.15 -17.70 7.69
N SER A 543 -59.68 -16.53 7.31
CA SER A 543 -59.85 -15.33 8.13
C SER A 543 -60.50 -15.50 9.53
N THR A 544 -61.13 -16.64 9.82
CA THR A 544 -61.80 -16.91 11.11
C THR A 544 -60.99 -17.79 12.08
N LYS A 545 -59.82 -18.31 11.71
CA LYS A 545 -58.98 -19.17 12.58
C LYS A 545 -57.53 -18.67 12.55
N GLY A 546 -56.79 -18.78 13.65
CA GLY A 546 -55.35 -18.47 13.67
C GLY A 546 -54.51 -19.48 12.88
N PHE A 547 -53.18 -19.37 12.99
CA PHE A 547 -52.23 -20.31 12.40
C PHE A 547 -52.48 -21.76 12.88
N GLU A 548 -52.51 -22.71 11.94
CA GLU A 548 -52.42 -24.14 12.23
C GLU A 548 -50.99 -24.63 12.03
N THR A 549 -50.50 -25.48 12.93
CA THR A 549 -49.20 -26.13 12.76
C THR A 549 -49.32 -27.33 11.84
N LEU A 550 -48.65 -27.28 10.69
CA LEU A 550 -48.60 -28.36 9.70
C LEU A 550 -47.49 -29.37 10.03
N ILE A 551 -46.32 -28.86 10.42
CA ILE A 551 -45.15 -29.63 10.85
C ILE A 551 -44.62 -28.97 12.12
N ASP A 552 -44.63 -29.67 13.25
CA ASP A 552 -44.18 -29.14 14.55
C ASP A 552 -42.71 -29.51 14.82
N ARG A 553 -41.84 -28.50 14.92
CA ARG A 553 -40.43 -28.58 15.40
C ARG A 553 -39.67 -29.82 14.91
N PHE A 554 -39.77 -30.10 13.61
CA PHE A 554 -39.09 -31.22 12.98
C PHE A 554 -37.57 -31.04 13.08
N LYS A 555 -36.90 -32.00 13.72
CA LYS A 555 -35.45 -32.01 13.84
C LYS A 555 -34.81 -32.46 12.52
N VAL A 556 -34.01 -31.59 11.91
CA VAL A 556 -33.33 -31.88 10.65
C VAL A 556 -32.11 -32.77 10.92
N GLU A 557 -32.25 -34.07 10.66
CA GLU A 557 -31.18 -35.06 10.79
C GLU A 557 -30.64 -35.45 9.41
N GLN A 558 -29.63 -34.72 8.96
CA GLN A 558 -28.92 -34.95 7.70
C GLN A 558 -27.42 -34.67 7.86
N GLY A 559 -26.70 -34.56 6.72
CA GLY A 559 -25.30 -34.16 6.68
C GLY A 559 -25.01 -32.80 7.35
N ASN A 560 -23.77 -32.31 7.20
CA ASN A 560 -23.34 -31.07 7.84
C ASN A 560 -24.24 -29.88 7.46
N THR A 561 -24.48 -29.01 8.44
CA THR A 561 -25.16 -27.73 8.24
C THR A 561 -24.15 -26.72 7.70
N PRO A 562 -24.41 -26.06 6.55
CA PRO A 562 -23.59 -24.95 6.08
C PRO A 562 -23.54 -23.83 7.13
N GLU A 563 -22.37 -23.25 7.36
CA GLU A 563 -22.18 -22.17 8.34
C GLU A 563 -22.99 -20.93 7.97
N GLU A 564 -23.00 -20.59 6.68
CA GLU A 564 -23.79 -19.51 6.10
C GLU A 564 -24.77 -20.06 5.07
N LEU A 565 -26.05 -19.67 5.21
CA LEU A 565 -27.14 -20.12 4.35
C LEU A 565 -27.70 -18.95 3.53
N ILE A 566 -28.06 -19.21 2.28
CA ILE A 566 -28.81 -18.28 1.42
C ILE A 566 -30.26 -18.75 1.36
N PHE A 567 -31.18 -17.79 1.46
CA PHE A 567 -32.60 -18.03 1.25
C PHE A 567 -32.99 -17.85 -0.22
N SER A 568 -33.74 -18.81 -0.76
CA SER A 568 -34.33 -18.72 -2.09
C SER A 568 -35.76 -19.24 -2.11
N ILE A 569 -36.55 -18.79 -3.08
CA ILE A 569 -37.88 -19.34 -3.37
C ILE A 569 -37.88 -19.81 -4.81
N THR A 570 -38.32 -21.05 -5.02
CA THR A 570 -38.48 -21.64 -6.35
C THR A 570 -39.95 -21.74 -6.71
N GLY A 571 -40.25 -21.54 -7.99
CA GLY A 571 -41.57 -21.79 -8.56
C GLY A 571 -41.47 -22.84 -9.67
N SER A 572 -42.46 -23.72 -9.76
CA SER A 572 -42.41 -24.83 -10.71
C SER A 572 -43.76 -25.18 -11.32
N THR A 573 -43.73 -25.54 -12.61
CA THR A 573 -44.85 -26.13 -13.33
C THR A 573 -44.36 -27.29 -14.20
N GLY A 574 -45.29 -28.13 -14.65
CA GLY A 574 -45.02 -29.36 -15.39
C GLY A 574 -46.02 -29.54 -16.52
N GLY A 575 -46.61 -30.74 -16.62
CA GLY A 575 -47.69 -30.98 -17.58
C GLY A 575 -48.99 -30.23 -17.26
N SER A 576 -49.24 -29.97 -15.98
CA SER A 576 -50.24 -29.01 -15.51
C SER A 576 -49.53 -27.74 -15.01
N ASN A 577 -50.28 -26.65 -14.86
CA ASN A 577 -49.73 -25.33 -14.56
C ASN A 577 -50.64 -24.52 -13.63
N ASN A 578 -50.06 -23.50 -13.00
CA ASN A 578 -50.73 -22.48 -12.22
C ASN A 578 -49.84 -21.23 -12.17
N ILE A 579 -50.42 -20.06 -11.90
CA ILE A 579 -49.64 -18.88 -11.47
C ILE A 579 -49.33 -19.06 -10.00
N HIS A 580 -48.04 -18.98 -9.66
CA HIS A 580 -47.60 -18.93 -8.27
C HIS A 580 -47.03 -17.54 -7.96
N GLU A 581 -47.58 -16.90 -6.94
CA GLU A 581 -47.22 -15.54 -6.50
C GLU A 581 -47.06 -15.51 -4.99
N ILE A 582 -46.25 -14.57 -4.50
CA ILE A 582 -46.12 -14.26 -3.07
C ILE A 582 -46.25 -12.77 -2.80
N ASP A 583 -46.63 -12.43 -1.57
CA ASP A 583 -46.72 -11.06 -1.06
C ASP A 583 -46.56 -11.02 0.46
N ASN A 584 -46.47 -9.82 1.06
CA ASN A 584 -46.34 -9.60 2.50
C ASN A 584 -45.22 -10.46 3.13
N LEU A 585 -44.07 -10.46 2.48
CA LEU A 585 -42.93 -11.32 2.83
C LEU A 585 -42.12 -10.69 3.97
N GLY A 586 -42.14 -11.33 5.14
CA GLY A 586 -41.36 -10.98 6.31
C GLY A 586 -40.22 -11.97 6.58
N PHE A 587 -39.06 -11.45 6.95
CA PHE A 587 -37.91 -12.22 7.45
C PHE A 587 -37.50 -11.65 8.80
N CYS A 588 -37.52 -12.44 9.86
CA CYS A 588 -36.98 -12.04 11.15
C CYS A 588 -35.89 -13.02 11.54
N ALA A 589 -34.67 -12.55 11.82
CA ALA A 589 -33.62 -13.40 12.37
C ALA A 589 -32.76 -12.69 13.41
N ASN A 590 -32.18 -13.43 14.35
CA ASN A 590 -31.27 -12.87 15.34
C ASN A 590 -30.00 -12.28 14.70
N LYS A 591 -29.52 -12.88 13.59
CA LYS A 591 -28.36 -12.42 12.83
C LYS A 591 -28.57 -12.57 11.33
N VAL A 592 -28.42 -11.47 10.59
CA VAL A 592 -28.46 -11.43 9.11
C VAL A 592 -27.25 -10.68 8.57
N LYS A 593 -26.66 -11.19 7.50
CA LYS A 593 -25.49 -10.58 6.83
C LYS A 593 -25.83 -10.27 5.38
N ARG A 594 -25.65 -9.02 4.95
CA ARG A 594 -25.81 -8.65 3.52
C ARG A 594 -24.75 -9.35 2.67
N LEU A 595 -25.18 -9.96 1.55
CA LEU A 595 -24.29 -10.53 0.54
C LEU A 595 -23.80 -9.40 -0.37
N ASP A 596 -22.47 -9.24 -0.48
CA ASP A 596 -21.83 -8.24 -1.33
C ASP A 596 -20.90 -8.95 -2.34
N PRO A 597 -21.47 -9.60 -3.37
CA PRO A 597 -20.69 -10.37 -4.32
C PRO A 597 -19.81 -9.44 -5.16
N LYS A 598 -18.49 -9.57 -5.00
CA LYS A 598 -17.50 -8.79 -5.78
C LYS A 598 -17.16 -9.40 -7.13
N ILE A 599 -17.64 -10.62 -7.39
CA ILE A 599 -17.45 -11.34 -8.65
C ILE A 599 -18.81 -11.41 -9.34
N ASP A 600 -18.92 -10.81 -10.53
CA ASP A 600 -20.13 -10.87 -11.35
C ASP A 600 -20.33 -12.26 -11.95
N HIS A 601 -19.30 -12.79 -12.63
CA HIS A 601 -19.31 -14.13 -13.22
C HIS A 601 -17.90 -14.68 -13.51
N PHE A 602 -17.83 -15.93 -13.96
CA PHE A 602 -16.59 -16.58 -14.40
C PHE A 602 -16.58 -16.80 -15.91
N ARG A 603 -15.39 -16.71 -16.52
CA ARG A 603 -15.17 -17.05 -17.93
C ARG A 603 -14.09 -18.12 -18.13
N PHE A 604 -14.29 -19.02 -19.08
CA PHE A 604 -13.24 -19.91 -19.59
C PHE A 604 -12.88 -19.58 -21.04
N ASP A 605 -11.59 -19.41 -21.31
CA ASP A 605 -11.04 -19.38 -22.67
C ASP A 605 -10.44 -20.75 -23.02
N VAL A 606 -10.96 -21.38 -24.06
CA VAL A 606 -10.52 -22.69 -24.54
C VAL A 606 -9.74 -22.51 -25.84
N THR A 607 -8.45 -22.82 -25.80
CA THR A 607 -7.49 -22.39 -26.83
C THR A 607 -7.60 -23.16 -28.14
N ALA A 608 -8.09 -24.40 -28.12
CA ALA A 608 -8.22 -25.26 -29.30
C ALA A 608 -9.67 -25.73 -29.51
N SER A 609 -10.14 -25.70 -30.75
CA SER A 609 -11.47 -26.18 -31.14
C SER A 609 -11.56 -27.70 -31.28
N ASN A 610 -10.42 -28.38 -31.39
CA ASN A 610 -10.33 -29.82 -31.64
C ASN A 610 -9.72 -30.50 -30.41
N VAL A 611 -10.52 -30.66 -29.36
CA VAL A 611 -10.11 -31.33 -28.13
C VAL A 611 -10.09 -32.85 -28.32
N GLN A 612 -8.98 -33.51 -27.96
CA GLN A 612 -8.81 -34.95 -28.12
C GLN A 612 -8.97 -35.67 -26.79
N ALA A 613 -9.72 -36.77 -26.77
CA ALA A 613 -9.91 -37.56 -25.55
C ALA A 613 -8.55 -38.03 -25.01
N CYS A 614 -8.42 -38.06 -23.68
CA CYS A 614 -7.23 -38.49 -22.94
C CYS A 614 -5.97 -37.62 -23.10
N GLN A 615 -6.02 -36.54 -23.89
CA GLN A 615 -4.94 -35.55 -23.97
C GLN A 615 -5.24 -34.36 -23.04
N PRO A 616 -4.22 -33.81 -22.34
CA PRO A 616 -4.40 -32.60 -21.54
C PRO A 616 -4.80 -31.39 -22.40
N GLN A 617 -5.97 -30.83 -22.13
CA GLN A 617 -6.45 -29.60 -22.73
C GLN A 617 -6.21 -28.41 -21.81
N LYS A 618 -5.57 -27.36 -22.35
CA LYS A 618 -5.43 -26.07 -21.68
C LYS A 618 -6.72 -25.25 -21.77
N VAL A 619 -7.14 -24.68 -20.64
CA VAL A 619 -8.21 -23.68 -20.54
C VAL A 619 -7.77 -22.54 -19.61
N THR A 620 -8.21 -21.31 -19.84
CA THR A 620 -7.89 -20.17 -18.96
C THR A 620 -9.16 -19.73 -18.24
N LEU A 621 -9.18 -19.80 -16.92
CA LEU A 621 -10.26 -19.30 -16.07
C LEU A 621 -10.05 -17.82 -15.73
N LYS A 622 -11.11 -17.02 -15.75
CA LYS A 622 -11.13 -15.59 -15.38
C LYS A 622 -12.27 -15.29 -14.41
N ALA A 623 -12.01 -14.43 -13.41
CA ALA A 623 -13.03 -13.88 -12.52
C ALA A 623 -13.36 -12.45 -12.95
N CYS A 624 -14.60 -12.21 -13.38
CA CYS A 624 -15.06 -10.92 -13.90
C CYS A 624 -15.65 -10.07 -12.77
N ALA A 625 -15.18 -8.83 -12.63
CA ALA A 625 -15.72 -7.89 -11.65
C ALA A 625 -17.01 -7.20 -12.16
N ASN A 626 -17.24 -7.21 -13.47
CA ASN A 626 -18.41 -6.62 -14.10
C ASN A 626 -18.99 -7.50 -15.22
N SER A 627 -20.23 -7.20 -15.63
CA SER A 627 -21.02 -8.03 -16.56
C SER A 627 -20.40 -8.24 -17.94
N ASN A 628 -19.64 -7.26 -18.46
CA ASN A 628 -18.93 -7.39 -19.74
C ASN A 628 -17.52 -7.99 -19.59
N CYS A 629 -17.03 -8.16 -18.35
CA CYS A 629 -15.68 -8.58 -18.01
C CYS A 629 -14.58 -7.70 -18.61
N SER A 630 -14.83 -6.38 -18.73
CA SER A 630 -13.76 -5.41 -19.04
C SER A 630 -12.81 -5.23 -17.86
N GLU A 631 -13.26 -5.59 -16.66
CA GLU A 631 -12.50 -5.58 -15.42
C GLU A 631 -12.49 -6.98 -14.80
N THR A 632 -11.31 -7.44 -14.39
CA THR A 632 -11.15 -8.69 -13.64
C THR A 632 -11.05 -8.40 -12.16
N TYR A 633 -11.56 -9.32 -11.34
CA TYR A 633 -11.37 -9.25 -9.89
C TYR A 633 -9.90 -9.54 -9.56
N ASN A 634 -9.23 -8.57 -8.95
CA ASN A 634 -7.77 -8.51 -8.82
C ASN A 634 -7.24 -8.96 -7.46
N GLN A 635 -8.10 -9.47 -6.57
CA GLN A 635 -7.70 -10.10 -5.32
C GLN A 635 -7.82 -11.62 -5.42
N LEU A 636 -7.32 -12.33 -4.41
CA LEU A 636 -7.34 -13.78 -4.36
C LEU A 636 -8.78 -14.33 -4.41
N VAL A 637 -9.03 -15.19 -5.38
CA VAL A 637 -10.25 -15.98 -5.53
C VAL A 637 -9.91 -17.44 -5.37
N THR A 638 -10.63 -18.14 -4.51
CA THR A 638 -10.65 -19.61 -4.48
C THR A 638 -11.92 -20.10 -5.16
N ALA A 639 -11.81 -20.64 -6.37
CA ALA A 639 -12.93 -21.16 -7.14
C ALA A 639 -13.00 -22.69 -7.09
N SER A 640 -14.22 -23.21 -7.01
CA SER A 640 -14.53 -24.64 -7.10
C SER A 640 -15.06 -24.97 -8.49
N LEU A 641 -14.36 -25.83 -9.22
CA LEU A 641 -14.65 -26.22 -10.59
C LEU A 641 -15.56 -27.45 -10.61
N ALA A 642 -16.47 -27.53 -11.58
CA ALA A 642 -17.26 -28.73 -11.80
C ALA A 642 -16.37 -29.93 -12.15
N VAL A 643 -16.75 -31.12 -11.69
CA VAL A 643 -16.06 -32.39 -11.99
C VAL A 643 -17.05 -33.41 -12.58
N PRO A 644 -17.50 -33.23 -13.84
CA PRO A 644 -18.39 -34.19 -14.48
C PRO A 644 -17.72 -35.57 -14.65
N ASN A 645 -18.54 -36.62 -14.75
CA ASN A 645 -18.03 -37.98 -15.00
C ASN A 645 -17.15 -38.04 -16.26
N GLY A 646 -15.91 -38.48 -16.07
CA GLY A 646 -14.91 -38.60 -17.13
C GLY A 646 -13.94 -37.41 -17.25
N LEU A 647 -14.22 -36.27 -16.62
CA LEU A 647 -13.28 -35.15 -16.54
C LEU A 647 -12.33 -35.32 -15.34
N LYS A 648 -11.06 -35.01 -15.55
CA LYS A 648 -10.06 -34.84 -14.49
C LYS A 648 -9.31 -33.53 -14.66
N TRP A 649 -9.35 -32.69 -13.64
CA TRP A 649 -8.49 -31.51 -13.52
C TRP A 649 -7.10 -31.93 -13.02
N ARG A 650 -6.04 -31.46 -13.68
CA ARG A 650 -4.66 -31.82 -13.33
C ARG A 650 -4.27 -31.32 -11.94
N ASP A 651 -4.61 -30.06 -11.66
CA ASP A 651 -4.18 -29.35 -10.44
C ASP A 651 -5.26 -29.41 -9.33
N GLY A 652 -6.22 -30.34 -9.46
CA GLY A 652 -7.40 -30.44 -8.60
C GLY A 652 -8.57 -29.54 -9.05
N SER A 653 -9.75 -29.76 -8.44
CA SER A 653 -10.98 -29.02 -8.75
C SER A 653 -11.19 -27.77 -7.90
N THR A 654 -10.28 -27.46 -6.97
CA THR A 654 -10.30 -26.21 -6.19
C THR A 654 -9.06 -25.42 -6.55
N VAL A 655 -9.24 -24.20 -7.06
CA VAL A 655 -8.15 -23.40 -7.63
C VAL A 655 -8.16 -22.01 -7.04
N SER A 656 -7.01 -21.58 -6.52
CA SER A 656 -6.79 -20.20 -6.07
C SER A 656 -6.03 -19.40 -7.12
N PHE A 657 -6.48 -18.16 -7.39
CA PHE A 657 -5.91 -17.26 -8.40
C PHE A 657 -6.30 -15.80 -8.20
N GLU A 658 -5.57 -14.88 -8.84
CA GLU A 658 -5.93 -13.47 -8.98
C GLU A 658 -6.11 -13.17 -10.47
N ASN A 659 -7.14 -12.41 -10.83
CA ASN A 659 -7.52 -12.11 -12.22
C ASN A 659 -7.88 -13.35 -13.08
N SER A 660 -6.88 -14.15 -13.44
CA SER A 660 -7.02 -15.32 -14.30
C SER A 660 -6.02 -16.43 -13.98
N LYS A 661 -6.32 -17.67 -14.39
CA LYS A 661 -5.44 -18.82 -14.22
C LYS A 661 -5.58 -19.82 -15.36
N ASP A 662 -4.43 -20.29 -15.86
CA ASP A 662 -4.38 -21.42 -16.77
C ASP A 662 -4.58 -22.74 -16.01
N LEU A 663 -5.41 -23.60 -16.57
CA LEU A 663 -5.80 -24.89 -16.02
C LEU A 663 -5.70 -25.96 -17.11
N TYR A 664 -5.52 -27.20 -16.68
CA TYR A 664 -5.42 -28.35 -17.56
C TYR A 664 -6.46 -29.40 -17.17
N LEU A 665 -7.23 -29.86 -18.15
CA LEU A 665 -8.23 -30.91 -17.98
C LEU A 665 -8.01 -32.03 -18.99
N THR A 666 -8.29 -33.25 -18.57
CA THR A 666 -8.37 -34.43 -19.44
C THR A 666 -9.78 -34.97 -19.39
N SER A 667 -10.26 -35.52 -20.50
CA SER A 667 -11.56 -36.19 -20.57
C SER A 667 -11.44 -37.58 -21.15
N THR A 668 -12.10 -38.56 -20.53
CA THR A 668 -12.32 -39.90 -21.09
C THR A 668 -13.68 -40.04 -21.79
N THR A 669 -14.52 -39.00 -21.74
CA THR A 669 -15.85 -38.99 -22.35
C THR A 669 -15.95 -37.96 -23.47
N LYS A 670 -16.87 -38.21 -24.40
CA LYS A 670 -17.02 -37.40 -25.61
C LYS A 670 -17.52 -35.98 -25.32
N LYS A 671 -18.26 -35.75 -24.25
CA LYS A 671 -18.86 -34.46 -23.93
C LYS A 671 -18.69 -34.11 -22.46
N ILE A 672 -18.13 -32.93 -22.20
CA ILE A 672 -17.92 -32.40 -20.85
C ILE A 672 -18.40 -30.96 -20.79
N LYS A 673 -19.14 -30.59 -19.74
CA LYS A 673 -19.53 -29.21 -19.46
C LYS A 673 -18.59 -28.59 -18.42
N LEU A 674 -17.93 -27.49 -18.78
CA LEU A 674 -17.15 -26.67 -17.86
C LEU A 674 -18.07 -25.78 -17.03
N ASP A 675 -17.72 -25.59 -15.76
CA ASP A 675 -18.48 -24.74 -14.85
C ASP A 675 -17.64 -24.36 -13.64
N VAL A 676 -17.95 -23.21 -13.04
CA VAL A 676 -17.53 -22.85 -11.69
C VAL A 676 -18.75 -22.97 -10.78
N VAL A 677 -18.72 -23.94 -9.86
CA VAL A 677 -19.86 -24.27 -9.01
C VAL A 677 -19.93 -23.41 -7.74
N GLY A 678 -18.82 -22.77 -7.36
CA GLY A 678 -18.75 -21.88 -6.19
C GLY A 678 -17.41 -21.14 -6.14
N SER A 679 -17.34 -20.11 -5.30
CA SER A 679 -16.10 -19.36 -5.09
C SER A 679 -16.08 -18.63 -3.76
N GLN A 680 -14.88 -18.26 -3.32
CA GLN A 680 -14.63 -17.29 -2.26
C GLN A 680 -13.71 -16.17 -2.79
N PRO A 681 -14.14 -14.89 -2.81
CA PRO A 681 -15.47 -14.42 -2.43
C PRO A 681 -16.58 -14.98 -3.32
N THR A 682 -17.81 -15.02 -2.80
CA THR A 682 -18.98 -15.56 -3.53
C THR A 682 -19.31 -14.70 -4.75
N ALA A 683 -19.55 -15.36 -5.90
CA ALA A 683 -20.05 -14.70 -7.10
C ALA A 683 -21.55 -14.36 -6.98
N VAL A 684 -22.03 -13.42 -7.80
CA VAL A 684 -23.44 -13.04 -7.86
C VAL A 684 -24.31 -14.30 -7.98
N GLN A 685 -25.36 -14.38 -7.15
CA GLN A 685 -26.27 -15.52 -7.18
C GLN A 685 -26.84 -15.68 -8.57
N PHE A 686 -26.99 -16.93 -9.02
CA PHE A 686 -27.41 -17.26 -10.37
C PHE A 686 -26.44 -16.83 -11.50
N GLY A 687 -25.23 -16.36 -11.18
CA GLY A 687 -24.16 -16.07 -12.13
C GLY A 687 -23.88 -17.23 -13.08
N LYS A 688 -23.55 -16.90 -14.34
CA LYS A 688 -23.32 -17.87 -15.41
C LYS A 688 -21.83 -18.03 -15.67
N THR A 689 -21.33 -19.25 -15.72
CA THR A 689 -20.03 -19.49 -16.35
C THR A 689 -20.18 -19.38 -17.86
N LEU A 690 -19.41 -18.48 -18.47
CA LEU A 690 -19.38 -18.32 -19.92
C LEU A 690 -18.09 -18.86 -20.47
N CYS A 691 -18.12 -19.52 -21.62
CA CYS A 691 -16.91 -20.02 -22.24
C CYS A 691 -16.79 -19.53 -23.66
N GLN A 692 -15.56 -19.45 -24.14
CA GLN A 692 -15.26 -19.17 -25.53
C GLN A 692 -14.30 -20.26 -26.03
N VAL A 693 -14.66 -20.89 -27.15
CA VAL A 693 -13.79 -21.85 -27.85
C VAL A 693 -13.20 -21.16 -29.07
N GLY A 694 -11.88 -20.98 -29.11
CA GLY A 694 -11.21 -20.19 -30.14
C GLY A 694 -11.76 -18.75 -30.18
N SER A 695 -12.42 -18.37 -31.28
CA SER A 695 -12.99 -17.02 -31.49
C SER A 695 -14.52 -17.00 -31.53
N SER A 696 -15.20 -18.00 -30.97
CA SER A 696 -16.66 -18.18 -31.05
C SER A 696 -17.49 -17.19 -30.21
N GLY A 697 -16.85 -16.32 -29.43
CA GLY A 697 -17.52 -15.46 -28.45
C GLY A 697 -17.96 -16.21 -27.19
N TYR A 698 -18.22 -15.45 -26.12
CA TYR A 698 -18.61 -16.01 -24.82
C TYR A 698 -20.07 -16.43 -24.78
N SER A 699 -20.32 -17.70 -24.47
CA SER A 699 -21.68 -18.23 -24.23
C SER A 699 -21.66 -19.40 -23.24
N GLU A 700 -22.79 -19.68 -22.60
CA GLU A 700 -22.95 -20.89 -21.77
C GLU A 700 -22.87 -22.18 -22.60
N THR A 701 -23.38 -22.16 -23.83
CA THR A 701 -23.34 -23.32 -24.74
C THR A 701 -21.92 -23.71 -25.11
N SER A 702 -21.03 -22.74 -25.27
CA SER A 702 -19.60 -22.94 -25.53
C SER A 702 -18.86 -23.60 -24.36
N CYS A 703 -19.47 -23.72 -23.18
CA CYS A 703 -18.88 -24.45 -22.06
C CYS A 703 -18.99 -25.96 -22.20
N THR A 704 -19.76 -26.47 -23.18
CA THR A 704 -19.78 -27.90 -23.48
C THR A 704 -18.73 -28.23 -24.53
N LEU A 705 -17.69 -28.97 -24.14
CA LEU A 705 -16.58 -29.40 -24.99
C LEU A 705 -16.82 -30.80 -25.55
N ASP A 706 -16.57 -30.96 -26.86
CA ASP A 706 -16.71 -32.22 -27.61
C ASP A 706 -15.34 -32.85 -27.91
N PHE A 707 -15.00 -33.97 -27.25
CA PHE A 707 -13.74 -34.69 -27.42
C PHE A 707 -13.78 -35.73 -28.55
N SER A 708 -12.75 -35.79 -29.40
CA SER A 708 -12.62 -36.80 -30.47
C SER A 708 -11.94 -38.10 -29.97
N ASN A 709 -12.41 -39.27 -30.43
CA ASN A 709 -11.97 -40.61 -29.98
C ASN A 709 -10.93 -41.31 -30.90
N GLU A 710 -10.23 -40.59 -31.78
CA GLU A 710 -9.35 -41.22 -32.77
C GLU A 710 -7.87 -40.96 -32.47
N LEU A 711 -7.22 -41.80 -31.65
CA LEU A 711 -5.76 -41.84 -31.58
C LEU A 711 -5.20 -43.27 -31.52
N LYS A 712 -4.27 -43.54 -32.44
CA LYS A 712 -3.12 -44.45 -32.27
C LYS A 712 -1.89 -43.54 -32.26
N ALA A 713 -1.29 -43.28 -31.11
CA ALA A 713 -0.16 -42.34 -31.05
C ALA A 713 0.87 -42.71 -29.99
N PHE A 714 2.11 -42.27 -30.22
CA PHE A 714 3.14 -42.18 -29.18
C PHE A 714 3.01 -40.86 -28.44
N GLU A 715 2.76 -40.92 -27.13
CA GLU A 715 2.82 -39.76 -26.24
C GLU A 715 4.17 -39.69 -25.53
N LEU A 716 4.73 -38.49 -25.42
CA LEU A 716 5.90 -38.21 -24.60
C LEU A 716 5.47 -37.38 -23.40
N ASP A 717 5.46 -38.02 -22.25
CA ASP A 717 5.18 -37.42 -20.96
C ASP A 717 6.50 -36.93 -20.33
N PHE A 718 6.47 -35.76 -19.72
CA PHE A 718 7.62 -35.15 -19.05
C PHE A 718 7.25 -35.00 -17.56
N PRO A 719 7.49 -36.03 -16.74
CA PRO A 719 6.96 -36.08 -15.37
C PRO A 719 7.49 -34.95 -14.47
N ASP A 720 8.69 -34.45 -14.78
CA ASP A 720 9.36 -33.38 -14.04
C ASP A 720 9.14 -31.99 -14.70
N GLY A 721 8.20 -31.91 -15.65
CA GLY A 721 7.97 -30.74 -16.52
C GLY A 721 8.71 -30.85 -17.84
N ASN A 722 8.18 -30.25 -18.91
CA ASN A 722 8.74 -30.32 -20.26
C ASN A 722 9.83 -29.26 -20.53
N PHE A 723 10.51 -28.78 -19.48
CA PHE A 723 11.60 -27.82 -19.60
C PHE A 723 12.79 -28.16 -18.70
N THR A 724 13.99 -27.75 -19.12
CA THR A 724 15.22 -27.86 -18.31
C THR A 724 16.23 -26.78 -18.71
N TYR A 725 17.40 -26.73 -18.08
CA TYR A 725 18.50 -25.89 -18.54
C TYR A 725 19.22 -26.53 -19.73
N ALA A 726 19.67 -25.73 -20.69
CA ALA A 726 20.51 -26.21 -21.78
C ALA A 726 21.74 -26.96 -21.21
N GLY A 727 21.92 -28.23 -21.62
CA GLY A 727 22.97 -29.12 -21.13
C GLY A 727 22.62 -29.97 -19.90
N GLU A 728 21.47 -29.75 -19.25
CA GLU A 728 20.98 -30.62 -18.17
C GLU A 728 20.13 -31.78 -18.72
N PRO A 729 20.06 -32.91 -18.00
CA PRO A 729 19.18 -34.02 -18.36
C PRO A 729 17.71 -33.66 -18.10
N LEU A 730 16.84 -34.13 -19.00
CA LEU A 730 15.39 -34.05 -18.92
C LEU A 730 14.82 -35.45 -19.05
N LYS A 731 14.02 -35.88 -18.07
CA LYS A 731 13.35 -37.18 -18.12
C LYS A 731 12.12 -37.11 -19.02
N ALA A 732 12.00 -38.05 -19.94
CA ALA A 732 10.84 -38.22 -20.80
C ALA A 732 10.35 -39.67 -20.74
N ILE A 733 9.04 -39.88 -20.68
CA ILE A 733 8.40 -41.19 -20.66
C ILE A 733 7.59 -41.34 -21.93
N LEU A 734 7.96 -42.31 -22.76
CA LEU A 734 7.25 -42.65 -23.98
C LEU A 734 6.13 -43.64 -23.66
N LYS A 735 4.91 -43.30 -24.06
CA LYS A 735 3.69 -44.08 -23.84
C LYS A 735 2.96 -44.28 -25.17
N PRO A 736 3.04 -45.45 -25.82
CA PRO A 736 2.22 -45.75 -26.98
C PRO A 736 0.80 -46.08 -26.52
N GLN A 737 -0.20 -45.44 -27.10
CA GLN A 737 -1.59 -45.64 -26.71
C GLN A 737 -2.53 -45.85 -27.88
N GLN A 738 -3.58 -46.62 -27.63
CA GLN A 738 -4.76 -46.73 -28.50
C GLN A 738 -6.02 -46.73 -27.62
N ASN A 739 -6.99 -45.85 -27.90
CA ASN A 739 -8.24 -45.75 -27.14
C ASN A 739 -8.04 -45.60 -25.61
N CYS A 740 -7.01 -44.88 -25.18
CA CYS A 740 -6.63 -44.69 -23.77
C CYS A 740 -6.19 -45.98 -23.03
N GLU A 741 -5.85 -47.02 -23.78
CA GLU A 741 -5.17 -48.21 -23.28
C GLU A 741 -3.72 -48.20 -23.73
N SER A 742 -2.84 -48.71 -22.86
CA SER A 742 -1.42 -48.81 -23.14
C SER A 742 -1.14 -49.90 -24.16
N LEU A 743 -0.37 -49.58 -25.20
CA LEU A 743 0.16 -50.54 -26.16
C LEU A 743 1.54 -51.02 -25.70
N PHE A 744 1.93 -52.20 -26.18
CA PHE A 744 3.28 -52.75 -25.97
C PHE A 744 3.67 -53.08 -24.52
N ALA A 745 2.71 -53.18 -23.60
CA ALA A 745 2.96 -53.62 -22.22
C ALA A 745 3.76 -54.93 -22.17
N GLY A 746 4.95 -54.87 -21.56
CA GLY A 746 5.90 -55.99 -21.43
C GLY A 746 6.63 -56.39 -22.72
N GLU A 747 6.51 -55.61 -23.79
CA GLU A 747 7.07 -55.95 -25.11
C GLU A 747 8.31 -55.12 -25.47
N THR A 748 9.19 -55.70 -26.30
CA THR A 748 10.28 -54.96 -26.96
C THR A 748 9.87 -54.62 -28.40
N ARG A 749 10.05 -53.35 -28.80
CA ARG A 749 9.74 -52.83 -30.14
C ARG A 749 10.91 -52.01 -30.70
N SER A 750 11.00 -51.94 -32.03
CA SER A 750 11.98 -51.12 -32.73
C SER A 750 11.32 -49.81 -33.15
N ILE A 751 11.64 -48.72 -32.46
CA ILE A 751 11.09 -47.38 -32.75
C ILE A 751 12.10 -46.52 -33.50
N SER A 752 11.62 -45.63 -34.35
CA SER A 752 12.44 -44.62 -35.03
C SER A 752 12.18 -43.25 -34.42
N LEU A 753 13.25 -42.53 -34.09
CA LEU A 753 13.26 -41.25 -33.40
C LEU A 753 13.92 -40.18 -34.26
N SER A 754 13.38 -38.97 -34.26
CA SER A 754 14.02 -37.79 -34.85
C SER A 754 13.81 -36.56 -33.97
N ALA A 755 14.80 -35.67 -33.94
CA ALA A 755 14.71 -34.39 -33.24
C ALA A 755 14.71 -33.24 -34.26
N VAL A 756 13.75 -32.32 -34.15
CA VAL A 756 13.56 -31.20 -35.07
C VAL A 756 13.49 -29.90 -34.28
N TYR A 757 14.12 -28.86 -34.82
CA TYR A 757 14.05 -27.52 -34.26
C TYR A 757 12.71 -26.87 -34.53
N VAL A 758 12.08 -26.35 -33.47
CA VAL A 758 10.83 -25.58 -33.59
C VAL A 758 11.09 -24.10 -33.42
N GLN A 759 11.91 -23.73 -32.42
CA GLN A 759 12.33 -22.35 -32.18
C GLN A 759 13.79 -22.32 -31.68
N PRO A 760 14.66 -21.47 -32.25
CA PRO A 760 14.44 -20.72 -33.49
C PRO A 760 14.25 -21.66 -34.70
N GLU A 761 13.48 -21.23 -35.70
CA GLU A 761 13.24 -22.01 -36.94
C GLU A 761 14.54 -22.18 -37.76
N ASN A 762 15.45 -21.20 -37.67
CA ASN A 762 16.76 -21.21 -38.31
C ASN A 762 17.88 -21.13 -37.26
N PRO A 763 18.20 -22.22 -36.55
CA PRO A 763 19.24 -22.22 -35.53
C PRO A 763 20.63 -22.09 -36.14
N VAL A 764 21.49 -21.29 -35.50
CA VAL A 764 22.90 -21.09 -35.88
C VAL A 764 23.73 -22.30 -35.47
N ALA A 765 23.57 -22.78 -34.24
CA ALA A 765 24.16 -24.03 -33.78
C ALA A 765 23.16 -25.19 -33.99
N LYS A 766 23.59 -26.30 -34.59
CA LYS A 766 22.76 -27.49 -34.82
C LYS A 766 23.28 -28.72 -34.07
N PRO A 767 23.37 -28.70 -32.74
CA PRO A 767 23.82 -29.86 -31.97
C PRO A 767 22.81 -31.02 -32.04
N SER A 768 23.29 -32.24 -31.81
CA SER A 768 22.43 -33.41 -31.62
C SER A 768 21.74 -33.38 -30.26
N VAL A 769 20.53 -33.95 -30.18
CA VAL A 769 19.92 -34.31 -28.88
C VAL A 769 20.55 -35.64 -28.43
N GLU A 770 21.12 -35.68 -27.24
CA GLU A 770 21.61 -36.92 -26.64
C GLU A 770 20.45 -37.63 -25.93
N LEU A 771 20.18 -38.88 -26.31
CA LEU A 771 19.12 -39.72 -25.79
C LEU A 771 19.74 -40.90 -25.01
N GLY A 772 19.60 -40.87 -23.69
CA GLY A 772 19.99 -41.95 -22.80
C GLY A 772 18.86 -42.97 -22.60
N TYR A 773 19.13 -44.24 -22.90
CA TYR A 773 18.24 -45.37 -22.63
C TYR A 773 19.04 -46.60 -22.17
N ASN A 774 18.66 -47.21 -21.04
CA ASN A 774 19.36 -48.37 -20.44
C ASN A 774 20.90 -48.23 -20.36
N GLY A 775 21.39 -47.02 -20.07
CA GLY A 775 22.82 -46.73 -19.95
C GLY A 775 23.58 -46.57 -21.27
N GLN A 776 22.89 -46.66 -22.43
CA GLN A 776 23.44 -46.29 -23.73
C GLN A 776 22.99 -44.89 -24.15
N ILE A 777 23.87 -44.17 -24.84
CA ILE A 777 23.59 -42.82 -25.38
C ILE A 777 23.53 -42.90 -26.90
N THR A 778 22.39 -42.51 -27.46
CA THR A 778 22.16 -42.33 -28.90
C THR A 778 22.13 -40.84 -29.21
N ARG A 779 22.79 -40.42 -30.31
CA ARG A 779 22.78 -39.01 -30.73
C ARG A 779 21.81 -38.81 -31.88
N LEU A 780 20.73 -38.09 -31.62
CA LEU A 780 19.75 -37.73 -32.64
C LEU A 780 20.26 -36.48 -33.36
N VAL A 781 20.82 -36.69 -34.56
CA VAL A 781 21.20 -35.58 -35.45
C VAL A 781 19.92 -34.82 -35.84
N PRO A 782 19.93 -33.48 -35.86
CA PRO A 782 18.78 -32.70 -36.31
C PRO A 782 18.28 -33.17 -37.68
N ASP A 783 16.97 -33.36 -37.80
CA ASP A 783 16.28 -33.87 -39.00
C ASP A 783 16.71 -35.30 -39.43
N GLY A 784 17.56 -35.98 -38.65
CA GLY A 784 17.98 -37.36 -38.84
C GLY A 784 17.02 -38.35 -38.17
N LEU A 785 16.88 -39.53 -38.77
CA LEU A 785 16.07 -40.62 -38.24
C LEU A 785 16.98 -41.72 -37.68
N GLU A 786 16.87 -42.00 -36.39
CA GLU A 786 17.64 -43.03 -35.70
C GLU A 786 16.70 -44.13 -35.18
N THR A 787 17.09 -45.40 -35.33
CA THR A 787 16.26 -46.53 -34.89
C THR A 787 16.82 -47.15 -33.61
N LEU A 788 15.95 -47.30 -32.60
CA LEU A 788 16.30 -47.82 -31.28
C LEU A 788 15.39 -49.00 -30.91
N SER A 789 15.98 -50.06 -30.36
CA SER A 789 15.23 -51.16 -29.73
C SER A 789 14.88 -50.78 -28.29
N VAL A 790 13.59 -50.63 -28.01
CA VAL A 790 13.06 -50.15 -26.74
C VAL A 790 12.18 -51.23 -26.10
N THR A 791 12.34 -51.44 -24.81
CA THR A 791 11.54 -52.36 -24.00
C THR A 791 10.59 -51.54 -23.16
N PHE A 792 9.30 -51.78 -23.33
CA PHE A 792 8.25 -51.14 -22.54
C PHE A 792 7.97 -52.00 -21.31
N ASP A 793 7.72 -51.36 -20.17
CA ASP A 793 7.39 -52.06 -18.94
C ASP A 793 5.97 -52.67 -18.96
N GLU A 794 5.54 -53.31 -17.87
CA GLU A 794 4.20 -53.92 -17.76
C GLU A 794 3.05 -52.89 -17.86
N SER A 795 3.34 -51.60 -17.75
CA SER A 795 2.39 -50.51 -17.97
C SER A 795 2.48 -49.95 -19.40
N GLY A 796 3.34 -50.51 -20.25
CA GLY A 796 3.63 -50.08 -21.61
C GLY A 796 4.41 -48.76 -21.68
N GLU A 797 5.17 -48.40 -20.65
CA GLU A 797 5.96 -47.16 -20.60
C GLU A 797 7.45 -47.43 -20.84
N ALA A 798 8.15 -46.48 -21.45
CA ALA A 798 9.61 -46.49 -21.57
C ALA A 798 10.22 -45.13 -21.23
N ALA A 799 11.16 -45.10 -20.29
CA ALA A 799 11.79 -43.87 -19.83
C ALA A 799 13.11 -43.57 -20.55
N PHE A 800 13.28 -42.32 -20.96
CA PHE A 800 14.45 -41.75 -21.62
C PHE A 800 14.99 -40.58 -20.83
N ILE A 801 16.31 -40.35 -20.94
CA ILE A 801 16.95 -39.11 -20.50
C ILE A 801 17.39 -38.34 -21.74
N LEU A 802 16.82 -37.15 -21.93
CA LEU A 802 17.18 -36.24 -23.02
C LEU A 802 18.19 -35.23 -22.50
N THR A 803 19.22 -34.92 -23.28
CA THR A 803 20.13 -33.81 -22.99
C THR A 803 20.35 -33.02 -24.27
N TYR A 804 20.05 -31.73 -24.21
CA TYR A 804 20.15 -30.82 -25.35
C TYR A 804 21.01 -29.60 -24.98
N PRO A 805 22.12 -29.33 -25.68
CA PRO A 805 23.15 -28.40 -25.21
C PRO A 805 22.93 -26.92 -25.57
N GLU A 806 21.84 -26.60 -26.27
CA GLU A 806 21.49 -25.24 -26.70
C GLU A 806 20.14 -24.81 -26.10
N ALA A 807 19.78 -23.53 -26.19
CA ALA A 807 18.47 -23.03 -25.74
C ALA A 807 17.47 -22.92 -26.90
N GLY A 808 16.19 -23.18 -26.62
CA GLY A 808 15.12 -23.11 -27.61
C GLY A 808 14.03 -24.15 -27.37
N LYS A 809 13.20 -24.36 -28.39
CA LYS A 809 12.12 -25.35 -28.40
C LYS A 809 12.41 -26.44 -29.42
N THR A 810 12.38 -27.70 -28.97
CA THR A 810 12.72 -28.87 -29.78
C THR A 810 11.55 -29.86 -29.80
N GLN A 811 11.25 -30.39 -30.98
CA GLN A 811 10.27 -31.46 -31.20
C GLN A 811 11.02 -32.80 -31.28
N LEU A 812 10.62 -33.75 -30.45
CA LEU A 812 11.01 -35.16 -30.59
C LEU A 812 9.85 -35.90 -31.29
N ASN A 813 10.12 -36.53 -32.42
CA ASN A 813 9.15 -37.37 -33.14
C ASN A 813 9.50 -38.84 -32.97
N VAL A 814 8.46 -39.67 -32.83
CA VAL A 814 8.58 -41.11 -32.64
C VAL A 814 7.68 -41.83 -33.64
N VAL A 815 8.19 -42.87 -34.29
CA VAL A 815 7.46 -43.69 -35.26
C VAL A 815 7.74 -45.18 -35.03
N GLU A 816 6.69 -46.00 -35.05
CA GLU A 816 6.76 -47.46 -35.11
C GLU A 816 5.61 -47.94 -36.02
N GLY A 817 5.96 -48.54 -37.17
CA GLY A 817 4.96 -48.94 -38.16
C GLY A 817 4.06 -47.78 -38.61
N ASN A 818 2.75 -47.89 -38.32
CA ASN A 818 1.74 -46.86 -38.62
C ASN A 818 1.40 -45.98 -37.39
N ILE A 819 2.08 -46.18 -36.26
CA ILE A 819 1.90 -45.39 -35.04
C ILE A 819 2.97 -44.30 -35.06
N ASN A 820 2.52 -43.04 -35.02
CA ASN A 820 3.40 -41.88 -34.96
C ASN A 820 3.04 -41.03 -33.74
N GLY A 821 3.95 -40.16 -33.34
CA GLY A 821 3.72 -39.27 -32.22
C GLY A 821 4.97 -38.50 -31.86
N GLY A 822 4.99 -37.90 -30.69
CA GLY A 822 6.06 -37.02 -30.31
C GLY A 822 5.73 -36.13 -29.12
N GLY A 823 6.72 -35.32 -28.72
CA GLY A 823 6.60 -34.35 -27.65
C GLY A 823 7.55 -33.19 -27.85
N GLN A 824 7.20 -32.04 -27.31
CA GLN A 824 8.03 -30.84 -27.35
C GLN A 824 8.61 -30.56 -25.97
N PHE A 825 9.87 -30.16 -25.94
CA PHE A 825 10.53 -29.68 -24.74
C PHE A 825 11.26 -28.37 -24.99
N VAL A 826 11.48 -27.61 -23.91
CA VAL A 826 12.15 -26.30 -23.93
C VAL A 826 13.42 -26.36 -23.11
N THR A 827 14.51 -25.78 -23.61
CA THR A 827 15.74 -25.58 -22.84
C THR A 827 16.04 -24.10 -22.68
N VAL A 828 16.36 -23.68 -21.46
CA VAL A 828 16.66 -22.28 -21.13
C VAL A 828 18.12 -22.09 -20.70
N PRO A 829 18.68 -20.88 -20.80
CA PRO A 829 19.98 -20.57 -20.22
C PRO A 829 20.03 -20.80 -18.71
N LYS A 830 21.21 -21.17 -18.21
CA LYS A 830 21.48 -21.23 -16.78
C LYS A 830 21.77 -19.84 -16.21
N ALA A 831 22.44 -18.99 -16.98
CA ALA A 831 22.78 -17.64 -16.57
C ALA A 831 22.94 -16.65 -17.73
N LEU A 832 22.79 -15.36 -17.42
CA LEU A 832 23.23 -14.23 -18.23
C LEU A 832 24.45 -13.59 -17.56
N CYS A 833 25.56 -13.56 -18.28
CA CYS A 833 26.80 -12.97 -17.81
C CYS A 833 27.06 -11.64 -18.49
N VAL A 834 27.16 -10.58 -17.69
CA VAL A 834 27.51 -9.24 -18.15
C VAL A 834 29.02 -9.04 -18.04
N ASN A 835 29.63 -8.42 -19.05
CA ASN A 835 31.04 -8.05 -19.05
C ASN A 835 31.19 -6.67 -19.71
N THR A 836 32.17 -5.87 -19.28
CA THR A 836 32.58 -4.67 -20.04
C THR A 836 34.11 -4.61 -20.08
N ASN A 837 34.69 -3.82 -20.98
CA ASN A 837 36.16 -3.71 -21.12
C ASN A 837 36.63 -2.26 -21.05
N PRO A 838 37.69 -1.97 -20.27
CA PRO A 838 38.21 -2.75 -19.13
C PRO A 838 37.29 -2.76 -17.89
N VAL A 839 37.24 -3.88 -17.14
CA VAL A 839 36.54 -4.02 -15.85
C VAL A 839 37.28 -4.92 -14.86
N SER A 840 37.35 -4.49 -13.58
CA SER A 840 37.07 -5.28 -12.36
C SER A 840 37.64 -4.55 -11.15
N ILE A 841 36.92 -3.56 -10.63
CA ILE A 841 37.23 -2.96 -9.33
C ILE A 841 36.49 -3.74 -8.23
N ARG A 842 37.21 -4.14 -7.18
CA ARG A 842 36.57 -4.79 -6.02
C ARG A 842 36.06 -3.66 -5.14
N GLU A 843 34.74 -3.51 -5.11
CA GLU A 843 33.98 -2.64 -4.18
C GLU A 843 34.14 -1.13 -4.40
N ASN A 844 33.25 -0.35 -3.76
CA ASN A 844 33.08 1.11 -3.79
C ASN A 844 34.34 1.89 -3.34
N ASP A 845 35.41 1.77 -4.10
CA ASP A 845 36.67 2.38 -3.78
C ASP A 845 36.95 3.55 -4.74
N SER A 846 36.75 4.75 -4.21
CA SER A 846 37.02 6.00 -4.91
C SER A 846 38.50 6.19 -5.29
N THR A 847 39.41 5.32 -4.84
CA THR A 847 40.85 5.39 -5.13
C THR A 847 41.24 4.75 -6.46
N TYR A 848 40.33 4.01 -7.11
CA TYR A 848 40.57 3.46 -8.43
C TYR A 848 40.68 4.54 -9.52
N ALA A 849 41.50 4.24 -10.53
CA ALA A 849 41.73 5.12 -11.67
C ALA A 849 40.41 5.46 -12.42
N PRO A 850 40.27 6.69 -12.95
CA PRO A 850 39.09 7.09 -13.71
C PRO A 850 38.92 6.19 -14.94
N TYR A 851 37.68 5.73 -15.17
CA TYR A 851 37.33 4.87 -16.30
C TYR A 851 36.82 5.68 -17.49
N LYS A 852 35.66 6.33 -17.32
CA LYS A 852 34.91 7.05 -18.35
C LYS A 852 34.20 8.26 -17.76
N ALA A 853 34.01 9.32 -18.55
CA ALA A 853 33.16 10.41 -18.09
C ALA A 853 31.70 9.93 -18.00
N ALA A 854 30.93 10.44 -17.03
CA ALA A 854 29.50 10.22 -16.95
C ALA A 854 28.84 10.71 -18.24
N GLY A 855 28.03 9.87 -18.88
CA GLY A 855 27.44 10.06 -20.21
C GLY A 855 28.34 9.63 -21.37
N GLU A 856 29.60 9.25 -21.14
CA GLU A 856 30.49 8.72 -22.19
C GLU A 856 30.17 7.26 -22.51
N ALA A 857 30.18 6.93 -23.81
CA ALA A 857 29.90 5.59 -24.28
C ALA A 857 31.02 4.57 -23.98
N PHE A 858 30.63 3.36 -23.61
CA PHE A 858 31.45 2.17 -23.41
C PHE A 858 30.77 0.92 -23.98
N GLY A 859 31.56 -0.14 -24.23
CA GLY A 859 31.05 -1.41 -24.74
C GLY A 859 30.70 -2.38 -23.62
N MET A 860 29.46 -2.87 -23.61
CA MET A 860 28.98 -3.92 -22.70
C MET A 860 28.66 -5.19 -23.50
N VAL A 861 29.02 -6.35 -22.96
CA VAL A 861 28.79 -7.66 -23.59
C VAL A 861 27.94 -8.51 -22.65
N VAL A 862 26.80 -8.99 -23.15
CA VAL A 862 25.92 -9.91 -22.42
C VAL A 862 25.94 -11.26 -23.13
N THR A 863 26.18 -12.33 -22.38
CA THR A 863 26.32 -13.69 -22.92
C THR A 863 25.43 -14.66 -22.14
N ALA A 864 24.63 -15.46 -22.85
CA ALA A 864 23.84 -16.53 -22.26
C ALA A 864 24.65 -17.82 -22.16
N HIS A 865 24.66 -18.45 -20.99
CA HIS A 865 25.44 -19.66 -20.71
C HIS A 865 24.56 -20.84 -20.34
N GLY A 866 24.88 -22.01 -20.88
CA GLY A 866 24.26 -23.29 -20.52
C GLY A 866 24.83 -23.88 -19.23
N SER A 867 24.39 -25.08 -18.88
CA SER A 867 24.91 -25.83 -17.76
C SER A 867 26.09 -26.73 -18.15
N ASN A 868 27.08 -26.83 -17.25
CA ASN A 868 28.11 -27.87 -17.24
C ASN A 868 28.79 -27.90 -15.85
N ASN A 869 29.80 -28.75 -15.69
CA ASN A 869 30.54 -28.92 -14.43
C ASN A 869 31.55 -27.80 -14.10
N ASN A 870 31.57 -26.69 -14.83
CA ASN A 870 32.46 -25.57 -14.51
C ASN A 870 31.88 -24.79 -13.31
N PRO A 871 32.68 -24.58 -12.23
CA PRO A 871 32.23 -23.80 -11.07
C PRO A 871 31.98 -22.32 -11.40
N ASP A 872 32.64 -21.78 -12.43
CA ASP A 872 32.39 -20.42 -12.93
C ASP A 872 31.33 -20.48 -14.03
N VAL A 873 30.15 -19.93 -13.73
CA VAL A 873 28.97 -19.96 -14.61
C VAL A 873 29.23 -19.21 -15.93
N CYS A 874 30.07 -18.18 -15.91
CA CYS A 874 30.43 -17.40 -17.11
C CYS A 874 31.53 -18.03 -17.96
N LYS A 875 32.10 -19.16 -17.52
CA LYS A 875 33.02 -20.00 -18.31
C LYS A 875 32.36 -21.28 -18.82
N ARG A 876 31.03 -21.40 -18.71
CA ARG A 876 30.23 -22.49 -19.27
C ARG A 876 30.01 -22.30 -20.78
N PRO A 877 29.49 -23.29 -21.53
CA PRO A 877 29.26 -23.15 -22.96
C PRO A 877 28.32 -21.98 -23.25
N VAL A 878 28.66 -21.19 -24.27
CA VAL A 878 27.84 -20.08 -24.75
C VAL A 878 26.70 -20.66 -25.60
N LEU A 879 25.48 -20.20 -25.34
CA LEU A 879 24.29 -20.62 -26.08
C LEU A 879 24.11 -19.71 -27.29
N GLN A 880 24.26 -20.27 -28.48
CA GLN A 880 24.22 -19.52 -29.73
C GLN A 880 22.82 -19.34 -30.29
N ASN A 881 21.85 -20.15 -29.85
CA ASN A 881 20.48 -20.12 -30.34
C ASN A 881 19.50 -19.38 -29.41
N TYR A 882 19.98 -18.81 -28.30
CA TYR A 882 19.11 -18.12 -27.35
C TYR A 882 18.62 -16.78 -27.92
N ILE A 883 17.31 -16.67 -28.16
CA ILE A 883 16.65 -15.44 -28.62
C ILE A 883 15.55 -15.05 -27.64
N HIS A 884 15.74 -13.98 -26.88
CA HIS A 884 14.77 -13.54 -25.87
C HIS A 884 14.99 -12.08 -25.44
N PRO A 885 13.93 -11.31 -25.14
CA PRO A 885 14.06 -9.98 -24.52
C PRO A 885 14.79 -10.00 -23.17
N VAL A 886 15.71 -9.05 -22.98
CA VAL A 886 16.55 -8.92 -21.77
C VAL A 886 16.57 -7.46 -21.32
N ALA A 887 16.26 -7.23 -20.04
CA ALA A 887 16.40 -5.95 -19.34
C ALA A 887 17.82 -5.80 -18.80
N LEU A 888 18.28 -4.56 -18.75
CA LEU A 888 19.62 -4.17 -18.30
C LEU A 888 19.48 -3.18 -17.14
N PHE A 889 20.29 -3.36 -16.11
CA PHE A 889 20.21 -2.53 -14.91
C PHE A 889 21.60 -2.03 -14.53
N SER A 890 21.63 -0.82 -13.98
CA SER A 890 22.75 -0.22 -13.27
C SER A 890 22.33 0.06 -11.84
N ASN A 891 23.14 -0.39 -10.89
CA ASN A 891 22.98 -0.03 -9.49
C ASN A 891 24.25 0.62 -8.99
N LYS A 892 24.14 1.71 -8.22
CA LYS A 892 25.32 2.33 -7.62
C LYS A 892 25.91 1.40 -6.55
N GLU A 893 27.24 1.31 -6.51
CA GLU A 893 27.97 0.57 -5.50
C GLU A 893 28.48 1.49 -4.37
N PRO A 894 28.22 1.16 -3.08
CA PRO A 894 27.39 0.06 -2.60
C PRO A 894 25.90 0.36 -2.85
N LEU A 895 25.11 -0.71 -2.98
CA LEU A 895 23.67 -0.61 -3.22
C LEU A 895 22.98 0.34 -2.23
N GLY A 896 22.14 1.24 -2.75
CA GLY A 896 21.37 2.22 -1.98
C GLY A 896 22.11 3.52 -1.63
N SER A 897 23.34 3.73 -2.11
CA SER A 897 24.17 4.88 -1.74
C SER A 897 24.10 6.10 -2.68
N GLY A 898 22.94 6.49 -3.21
CA GLY A 898 22.80 7.63 -4.13
C GLY A 898 22.07 7.24 -5.42
N SER A 899 22.24 8.01 -6.49
CA SER A 899 21.57 7.72 -7.78
C SER A 899 22.19 6.51 -8.46
N ASN A 900 21.35 5.59 -8.95
CA ASN A 900 21.76 4.37 -9.65
C ASN A 900 22.36 4.60 -11.04
N GLY A 901 22.26 5.82 -11.57
CA GLY A 901 22.63 6.14 -12.94
C GLY A 901 21.72 5.44 -13.96
N GLU A 902 21.44 6.09 -15.08
CA GLU A 902 20.63 5.52 -16.15
C GLU A 902 21.52 5.01 -17.28
N LEU A 903 21.26 3.77 -17.72
CA LEU A 903 21.86 3.20 -18.92
C LEU A 903 21.16 3.72 -20.18
N THR A 904 21.91 4.07 -21.22
CA THR A 904 21.34 4.51 -22.51
C THR A 904 20.40 3.47 -23.13
N VAL A 905 20.67 2.18 -22.89
CA VAL A 905 19.84 1.05 -23.33
C VAL A 905 19.35 0.30 -22.10
N SER A 906 18.06 0.37 -21.81
CA SER A 906 17.44 -0.31 -20.67
C SER A 906 16.98 -1.74 -20.96
N ASN A 907 16.78 -2.08 -22.23
CA ASN A 907 16.46 -3.43 -22.68
C ASN A 907 16.85 -3.67 -24.13
N TYR A 908 16.98 -4.95 -24.50
CA TYR A 908 17.28 -5.39 -25.87
C TYR A 908 16.83 -6.85 -26.08
N THR A 909 16.63 -7.28 -27.32
CA THR A 909 16.24 -8.68 -27.62
C THR A 909 17.46 -9.53 -27.92
N HIS A 910 17.97 -10.33 -26.98
CA HIS A 910 19.13 -11.24 -27.17
C HIS A 910 19.05 -11.97 -28.51
N GLY A 911 20.14 -11.94 -29.28
CA GLY A 911 20.16 -12.39 -30.69
C GLY A 911 21.28 -13.38 -30.96
N VAL A 912 21.27 -13.94 -32.18
CA VAL A 912 22.20 -14.98 -32.64
C VAL A 912 23.26 -14.43 -33.61
N SER A 913 24.30 -15.22 -33.90
CA SER A 913 25.42 -14.77 -34.76
C SER A 913 24.94 -14.44 -36.18
N GLY A 914 25.28 -13.24 -36.68
CA GLY A 914 24.86 -12.77 -38.02
C GLY A 914 23.49 -12.09 -38.06
N ASP A 915 22.81 -12.01 -36.92
CA ASP A 915 21.54 -11.29 -36.72
C ASP A 915 21.81 -9.78 -36.58
N ILE A 916 22.29 -9.17 -37.67
CA ILE A 916 22.35 -7.70 -37.81
C ILE A 916 21.58 -7.32 -39.06
N ALA A 917 20.30 -6.97 -38.90
CA ALA A 917 19.63 -5.89 -39.63
C ALA A 917 18.15 -5.82 -39.23
N ASP A 918 17.75 -4.73 -38.59
CA ASP A 918 16.57 -4.00 -39.06
C ASP A 918 16.62 -2.55 -38.57
N ASP A 919 16.77 -1.62 -39.51
CA ASP A 919 16.63 -0.17 -39.32
C ASP A 919 15.17 0.26 -39.01
N ASN A 920 14.29 -0.68 -38.63
CA ASN A 920 12.84 -0.49 -38.66
C ASN A 920 12.05 -0.89 -37.41
N GLU A 921 12.68 -1.40 -36.36
CA GLU A 921 12.08 -1.36 -35.01
C GLU A 921 13.17 -1.00 -34.01
N ASN A 922 12.87 0.03 -33.23
CA ASN A 922 13.55 0.63 -32.08
C ASN A 922 14.39 -0.30 -31.15
N ILE A 923 15.34 -1.11 -31.66
CA ILE A 923 16.35 -1.82 -30.85
C ILE A 923 17.56 -0.88 -30.73
N VAL A 924 17.43 0.11 -29.85
CA VAL A 924 18.49 1.08 -29.58
C VAL A 924 19.70 0.35 -28.98
N GLY A 925 20.86 0.42 -29.65
CA GLY A 925 22.17 0.22 -29.04
C GLY A 925 22.80 -1.18 -29.03
N ARG A 926 22.32 -2.15 -29.84
CA ARG A 926 23.10 -3.36 -30.17
C ARG A 926 24.07 -3.08 -31.33
N ASN A 927 25.35 -3.38 -31.11
CA ASN A 927 26.40 -3.17 -32.13
C ASN A 927 26.73 -4.44 -32.93
N SER A 928 26.82 -5.60 -32.26
CA SER A 928 27.21 -6.85 -32.91
C SER A 928 26.81 -8.08 -32.09
N VAL A 929 26.67 -9.21 -32.79
CA VAL A 929 26.54 -10.53 -32.18
C VAL A 929 27.58 -11.46 -32.81
N ASP A 930 28.46 -12.03 -31.98
CA ASP A 930 29.47 -13.01 -32.40
C ASP A 930 29.34 -14.27 -31.55
N ALA A 931 28.90 -15.37 -32.18
CA ALA A 931 28.74 -16.68 -31.53
C ALA A 931 27.98 -16.64 -30.18
N GLY A 932 26.84 -15.94 -30.13
CA GLY A 932 25.99 -15.81 -28.92
C GLY A 932 26.41 -14.71 -27.93
N LYS A 933 27.49 -13.96 -28.21
CA LYS A 933 27.91 -12.81 -27.40
C LYS A 933 27.32 -11.53 -27.97
N ASN A 934 26.49 -10.86 -27.19
CA ASN A 934 25.76 -9.67 -27.63
C ASN A 934 26.47 -8.41 -27.12
N THR A 935 27.05 -7.63 -28.04
CA THR A 935 27.76 -6.38 -27.71
C THR A 935 26.83 -5.17 -27.87
N LEU A 936 26.77 -4.35 -26.85
CA LEU A 936 25.91 -3.18 -26.69
C LEU A 936 26.78 -1.92 -26.48
N THR A 937 26.38 -0.80 -27.07
CA THR A 937 26.90 0.52 -26.68
C THR A 937 26.07 1.03 -25.50
N GLN A 938 26.71 1.34 -24.39
CA GLN A 938 26.07 1.90 -23.20
C GLN A 938 26.77 3.17 -22.75
N SER A 939 26.07 4.08 -22.10
CA SER A 939 26.65 5.09 -21.21
C SER A 939 25.91 5.06 -19.88
N ILE A 940 26.54 5.57 -18.82
CA ILE A 940 25.92 5.81 -17.51
C ILE A 940 25.98 7.30 -17.26
N ASP A 941 24.84 7.93 -17.02
CA ASP A 941 24.71 9.38 -16.92
C ASP A 941 25.22 9.99 -15.61
N GLU A 942 25.72 9.17 -14.68
CA GLU A 942 26.07 9.57 -13.33
C GLU A 942 27.49 9.14 -12.90
N VAL A 943 28.06 9.85 -11.93
CA VAL A 943 29.37 9.57 -11.33
C VAL A 943 29.29 8.36 -10.40
N GLY A 944 30.36 7.59 -10.33
CA GLY A 944 30.49 6.54 -9.33
C GLY A 944 31.01 5.23 -9.86
N VAL A 945 30.77 4.19 -9.10
CA VAL A 945 31.00 2.79 -9.47
C VAL A 945 29.64 2.12 -9.52
N PHE A 946 29.36 1.37 -10.57
CA PHE A 946 28.05 0.79 -10.81
C PHE A 946 28.14 -0.71 -11.06
N GLU A 947 27.30 -1.48 -10.40
CA GLU A 947 27.05 -2.88 -10.73
C GLU A 947 26.07 -2.96 -11.90
N LEU A 948 26.49 -3.60 -12.98
CA LEU A 948 25.71 -3.79 -14.21
C LEU A 948 25.20 -5.22 -14.29
N SER A 949 23.90 -5.39 -14.48
CA SER A 949 23.25 -6.71 -14.49
C SER A 949 22.23 -6.85 -15.63
N ALA A 950 21.80 -8.08 -15.90
CA ALA A 950 20.90 -8.40 -17.01
C ALA A 950 19.88 -9.48 -16.61
N SER A 951 18.61 -9.31 -16.96
CA SER A 951 17.54 -10.25 -16.62
C SER A 951 16.59 -10.48 -17.79
N PRO A 952 16.10 -11.72 -18.05
CA PRO A 952 15.12 -11.96 -19.10
C PRO A 952 13.79 -11.21 -18.85
N ILE A 953 13.06 -10.86 -19.91
CA ILE A 953 11.75 -10.20 -19.84
C ILE A 953 10.68 -11.11 -20.46
N GLY A 954 9.63 -11.41 -19.69
CA GLY A 954 8.47 -12.16 -20.19
C GLY A 954 8.71 -13.67 -20.34
N ALA A 955 7.72 -14.36 -20.91
CA ALA A 955 7.76 -15.80 -21.08
C ALA A 955 8.71 -16.23 -22.23
N PHE A 956 9.33 -17.40 -22.12
CA PHE A 956 10.14 -18.01 -23.19
C PHE A 956 9.49 -19.32 -23.60
N HIS A 957 8.96 -19.36 -24.84
CA HIS A 957 8.32 -20.54 -25.45
C HIS A 957 7.25 -21.25 -24.59
N GLY A 958 6.51 -20.48 -23.77
CA GLY A 958 5.44 -20.99 -22.91
C GLY A 958 5.84 -21.22 -21.46
N ILE A 959 7.10 -20.98 -21.09
CA ILE A 959 7.57 -21.00 -19.70
C ILE A 959 7.50 -19.58 -19.14
N SER A 960 6.82 -19.40 -18.00
CA SER A 960 6.70 -18.08 -17.37
C SER A 960 8.03 -17.61 -16.80
N GLN A 961 8.20 -16.29 -16.64
CA GLN A 961 9.44 -15.71 -16.14
C GLN A 961 9.81 -16.22 -14.73
N SER A 962 8.83 -16.47 -13.86
CA SER A 962 9.05 -17.02 -12.51
C SER A 962 9.52 -18.47 -12.51
N GLU A 963 9.23 -19.23 -13.56
CA GLU A 963 9.64 -20.64 -13.70
C GLU A 963 11.03 -20.78 -14.35
N MET A 964 11.61 -19.68 -14.84
CA MET A 964 12.94 -19.62 -15.44
C MET A 964 13.92 -18.85 -14.54
N PRO A 965 14.46 -19.42 -13.45
CA PRO A 965 15.43 -18.71 -12.62
C PRO A 965 16.82 -18.70 -13.31
N ILE A 966 16.91 -17.95 -14.40
CA ILE A 966 18.16 -17.65 -15.10
C ILE A 966 18.97 -16.73 -14.19
N GLU A 967 20.15 -17.19 -13.78
CA GLU A 967 21.02 -16.44 -12.88
C GLU A 967 21.59 -15.20 -13.59
N SER A 968 21.45 -14.02 -12.99
CA SER A 968 22.13 -12.81 -13.49
C SER A 968 23.49 -12.71 -12.81
N ILE A 969 24.58 -12.80 -13.59
CA ILE A 969 25.94 -12.58 -13.09
C ILE A 969 26.36 -11.15 -13.46
N PRO A 970 26.38 -10.22 -12.49
CA PRO A 970 26.66 -8.82 -12.75
C PRO A 970 28.16 -8.55 -12.91
N VAL A 971 28.48 -7.33 -13.35
CA VAL A 971 29.85 -6.82 -13.40
C VAL A 971 29.93 -5.38 -12.91
N THR A 972 30.94 -5.06 -12.10
CA THR A 972 31.12 -3.71 -11.54
C THR A 972 31.96 -2.82 -12.46
N ALA A 973 31.38 -1.76 -13.03
CA ALA A 973 32.04 -0.80 -13.91
C ALA A 973 32.25 0.56 -13.21
N GLY A 974 33.43 1.16 -13.39
CA GLY A 974 33.78 2.45 -12.81
C GLY A 974 35.29 2.62 -12.66
N ARG A 975 35.78 3.77 -12.19
CA ARG A 975 35.02 4.91 -11.68
C ARG A 975 34.61 5.88 -12.79
N PHE A 976 33.31 6.16 -12.88
CA PHE A 976 32.76 7.24 -13.71
C PHE A 976 32.98 8.59 -13.03
N TYR A 977 33.40 9.59 -13.79
CA TYR A 977 33.75 10.93 -13.31
C TYR A 977 32.99 12.02 -14.11
N PRO A 978 32.84 13.27 -13.63
CA PRO A 978 32.13 14.30 -14.40
C PRO A 978 32.77 14.53 -15.76
N ALA A 979 32.00 14.92 -16.77
CA ALA A 979 32.54 15.27 -18.07
C ALA A 979 33.14 16.68 -18.11
N ARG A 980 32.60 17.62 -17.31
CA ARG A 980 33.07 19.01 -17.24
C ARG A 980 32.65 19.72 -15.96
N PHE A 981 33.38 20.79 -15.60
CA PHE A 981 32.97 21.75 -14.58
C PHE A 981 32.55 23.07 -15.21
N VAL A 982 31.44 23.63 -14.75
CA VAL A 982 30.88 24.90 -15.25
C VAL A 982 30.79 25.90 -14.11
N LEU A 983 31.19 27.14 -14.37
CA LEU A 983 30.93 28.28 -13.49
C LEU A 983 29.52 28.81 -13.75
N ASP A 984 28.61 28.60 -12.81
CA ASP A 984 27.23 29.04 -12.94
C ASP A 984 27.08 30.54 -12.67
N GLN A 985 27.73 31.01 -11.61
CA GLN A 985 27.66 32.41 -11.14
C GLN A 985 28.98 32.79 -10.47
N ALA A 986 29.36 34.07 -10.56
CA ALA A 986 30.49 34.64 -9.83
C ALA A 986 30.30 36.14 -9.63
N ASP A 987 30.71 36.65 -8.47
CA ASP A 987 30.69 38.08 -8.17
C ASP A 987 31.82 38.49 -7.21
N VAL A 988 32.30 39.73 -7.38
CA VAL A 988 33.29 40.38 -6.51
C VAL A 988 32.84 41.83 -6.32
N VAL A 989 32.36 42.16 -5.12
CA VAL A 989 31.70 43.46 -4.87
C VAL A 989 32.20 44.13 -3.61
N ALA A 990 32.37 45.46 -3.66
CA ALA A 990 32.66 46.26 -2.48
C ALA A 990 31.48 46.26 -1.49
N THR A 991 31.80 46.28 -0.20
CA THR A 991 30.81 46.37 0.89
C THR A 991 30.21 47.77 1.09
N HIS A 992 30.70 48.79 0.37
CA HIS A 992 30.24 50.18 0.48
C HIS A 992 29.27 50.58 -0.64
N ASP A 993 28.49 51.64 -0.48
CA ASP A 993 27.41 52.00 -1.42
C ASP A 993 27.82 52.82 -2.66
N GLY A 994 29.11 53.14 -2.81
CA GLY A 994 29.67 53.78 -4.00
C GLY A 994 29.95 52.81 -5.16
N ASP A 995 30.98 53.11 -5.96
CA ASP A 995 31.42 52.27 -7.09
C ASP A 995 31.86 50.87 -6.60
N LYS A 996 30.99 49.88 -6.76
CA LYS A 996 31.16 48.51 -6.23
C LYS A 996 32.37 47.76 -6.80
N THR A 997 33.08 48.31 -7.79
CA THR A 997 34.27 47.71 -8.42
C THR A 997 35.60 48.21 -7.85
N LYS A 998 35.56 49.12 -6.87
CA LYS A 998 36.73 49.79 -6.27
C LYS A 998 36.65 49.72 -4.76
N SER A 999 37.79 49.58 -4.08
CA SER A 999 37.89 49.68 -2.62
C SER A 999 39.28 50.15 -2.20
N TYR A 1000 39.44 50.57 -0.95
CA TYR A 1000 40.76 50.75 -0.37
C TYR A 1000 41.39 49.43 0.09
N MET A 1001 42.72 49.34 0.10
CA MET A 1001 43.45 48.26 0.77
C MET A 1001 43.20 48.33 2.28
N GLY A 1002 42.72 47.23 2.86
CA GLY A 1002 42.20 47.18 4.23
C GLY A 1002 40.67 47.30 4.31
N GLN A 1003 39.98 47.66 3.23
CA GLN A 1003 38.52 47.74 3.17
C GLN A 1003 37.93 46.42 2.65
N PRO A 1004 36.88 45.86 3.30
CA PRO A 1004 36.31 44.58 2.93
C PRO A 1004 35.54 44.59 1.61
N VAL A 1005 35.64 43.48 0.87
CA VAL A 1005 34.81 43.11 -0.30
C VAL A 1005 34.17 41.74 -0.06
N ASN A 1006 33.08 41.46 -0.77
CA ASN A 1006 32.45 40.14 -0.78
C ASN A 1006 32.84 39.40 -2.06
N LEU A 1007 33.14 38.11 -1.93
CA LEU A 1007 33.50 37.22 -3.02
C LEU A 1007 32.56 36.01 -3.01
N SER A 1008 31.87 35.77 -4.10
CA SER A 1008 30.96 34.62 -4.24
C SER A 1008 31.08 33.95 -5.60
N PHE A 1009 30.98 32.62 -5.66
CA PHE A 1009 30.82 31.87 -6.91
C PHE A 1009 30.16 30.51 -6.68
N ALA A 1010 29.60 29.94 -7.76
CA ALA A 1010 29.03 28.59 -7.78
C ALA A 1010 29.55 27.79 -8.98
N LEU A 1011 29.94 26.53 -8.73
CA LEU A 1011 30.34 25.56 -9.74
C LEU A 1011 29.38 24.37 -9.78
N SER A 1012 29.17 23.84 -10.99
CA SER A 1012 28.48 22.55 -11.20
C SER A 1012 29.39 21.55 -11.92
N ALA A 1013 29.37 20.30 -11.46
CA ALA A 1013 29.95 19.13 -12.10
C ALA A 1013 28.89 18.48 -12.99
N LEU A 1014 29.13 18.44 -14.30
CA LEU A 1014 28.16 17.99 -15.29
C LEU A 1014 28.61 16.70 -15.97
N ASN A 1015 27.65 15.86 -16.34
CA ASN A 1015 27.85 14.74 -17.26
C ASN A 1015 27.98 15.23 -18.72
N ALA A 1016 28.22 14.31 -19.66
CA ALA A 1016 28.45 14.65 -21.07
C ALA A 1016 27.27 15.42 -21.69
N ASP A 1017 26.04 15.09 -21.28
CA ASP A 1017 24.79 15.72 -21.73
C ASP A 1017 24.49 17.06 -21.02
N GLY A 1018 25.31 17.48 -20.08
CA GLY A 1018 25.16 18.76 -19.37
C GLY A 1018 24.23 18.73 -18.16
N LYS A 1019 23.85 17.55 -17.67
CA LYS A 1019 23.12 17.40 -16.40
C LYS A 1019 24.08 17.34 -15.22
N VAL A 1020 23.67 17.86 -14.06
CA VAL A 1020 24.47 17.82 -12.82
C VAL A 1020 24.57 16.39 -12.31
N THR A 1021 25.79 15.96 -11.98
CA THR A 1021 26.08 14.62 -11.46
C THR A 1021 25.87 14.58 -9.94
N GLN A 1022 24.76 14.03 -9.48
CA GLN A 1022 24.34 14.00 -8.07
C GLN A 1022 25.27 13.16 -7.19
N ASN A 1023 25.92 12.14 -7.76
CA ASN A 1023 26.84 11.30 -7.01
C ASN A 1023 28.22 11.94 -6.81
N TYR A 1024 28.48 13.10 -7.42
CA TYR A 1024 29.75 13.80 -7.29
C TYR A 1024 29.86 14.57 -5.97
N GLN A 1025 30.21 13.84 -4.91
CA GLN A 1025 30.38 14.36 -3.55
C GLN A 1025 31.27 13.44 -2.72
N GLY A 1026 31.68 13.90 -1.54
CA GLY A 1026 32.53 13.13 -0.63
C GLY A 1026 33.80 12.62 -1.31
N GLU A 1027 34.09 11.33 -1.17
CA GLU A 1027 35.30 10.70 -1.72
C GLU A 1027 35.33 10.64 -3.25
N PHE A 1028 34.18 10.74 -3.94
CA PHE A 1028 34.12 10.79 -5.42
C PHE A 1028 34.42 12.19 -5.98
N ALA A 1029 34.30 13.23 -5.15
CA ALA A 1029 34.56 14.61 -5.53
C ALA A 1029 36.06 14.96 -5.43
N LYS A 1030 36.82 14.49 -6.42
CA LYS A 1030 38.28 14.65 -6.47
C LYS A 1030 38.73 16.07 -6.85
N ALA A 1031 37.86 16.87 -7.45
CA ALA A 1031 38.16 18.25 -7.87
C ALA A 1031 38.30 19.21 -6.70
N THR A 1032 39.45 19.89 -6.68
CA THR A 1032 39.71 21.00 -5.77
C THR A 1032 39.77 22.31 -6.56
N GLY A 1033 39.09 23.34 -6.04
CA GLY A 1033 39.23 24.69 -6.56
C GLY A 1033 40.44 25.40 -5.93
N GLN A 1034 41.15 26.19 -6.73
CA GLN A 1034 42.27 27.01 -6.30
C GLN A 1034 42.10 28.43 -6.81
N PHE A 1035 42.16 29.40 -5.90
CA PHE A 1035 42.21 30.80 -6.30
C PHE A 1035 43.57 31.14 -6.91
N ARG A 1036 43.53 31.94 -7.97
CA ARG A 1036 44.68 32.67 -8.48
C ARG A 1036 44.29 34.14 -8.51
N VAL A 1037 44.89 34.91 -7.61
CA VAL A 1037 44.69 36.37 -7.59
C VAL A 1037 45.97 37.06 -7.99
N ALA A 1038 45.93 37.77 -9.10
CA ALA A 1038 47.12 38.37 -9.69
C ALA A 1038 46.91 39.80 -10.19
N ILE A 1039 48.03 40.51 -10.33
CA ILE A 1039 48.15 41.77 -11.07
C ILE A 1039 49.39 41.62 -11.96
N SER A 1040 49.23 41.69 -13.28
CA SER A 1040 50.35 41.57 -14.23
C SER A 1040 51.33 40.45 -13.86
N ASP A 1041 50.78 39.25 -13.60
CA ASP A 1041 51.48 38.01 -13.20
C ASP A 1041 52.15 37.99 -11.81
N ARG A 1042 51.96 39.02 -10.98
CA ARG A 1042 52.34 38.99 -9.56
C ARG A 1042 51.26 38.32 -8.71
N ASN A 1043 51.62 37.28 -7.96
CA ASN A 1043 50.74 36.62 -6.99
C ASN A 1043 50.40 37.55 -5.80
N MET A 1044 49.12 37.88 -5.64
CA MET A 1044 48.60 38.72 -4.55
C MET A 1044 47.89 37.93 -3.46
N LEU A 1045 47.74 36.60 -3.61
CA LEU A 1045 47.13 35.72 -2.62
C LEU A 1045 47.71 35.89 -1.21
N PRO A 1046 49.04 36.02 -0.99
CA PRO A 1046 49.59 36.14 0.36
C PRO A 1046 49.13 37.38 1.13
N ARG A 1047 48.55 38.37 0.45
CA ARG A 1047 48.02 39.60 1.06
C ARG A 1047 46.51 39.55 1.30
N LEU A 1048 45.83 38.51 0.82
CA LEU A 1048 44.39 38.33 0.98
C LEU A 1048 44.11 37.32 2.08
N ASN A 1049 43.03 37.53 2.83
CA ASN A 1049 42.51 36.62 3.84
C ASN A 1049 41.46 35.66 3.24
N LEU A 1050 41.79 34.94 2.16
CA LEU A 1050 40.86 34.01 1.53
C LEU A 1050 40.69 32.73 2.36
N GLU A 1051 39.44 32.31 2.55
CA GLU A 1051 39.11 31.03 3.19
C GLU A 1051 39.30 29.86 2.21
N LYS A 1052 39.41 28.65 2.78
CA LYS A 1052 39.43 27.42 1.99
C LYS A 1052 38.04 27.20 1.38
N MET A 1053 38.00 26.77 0.12
CA MET A 1053 36.74 26.45 -0.55
C MET A 1053 36.01 25.27 0.11
N ALA A 1054 34.68 25.29 0.03
CA ALA A 1054 33.82 24.22 0.51
C ALA A 1054 33.99 22.94 -0.31
N SER A 1055 33.53 21.82 0.26
CA SER A 1055 33.47 20.53 -0.44
C SER A 1055 32.29 20.50 -1.41
N TRP A 1056 32.38 19.69 -2.46
CA TRP A 1056 31.26 19.43 -3.36
C TRP A 1056 30.12 18.72 -2.62
N GLN A 1057 28.89 19.14 -2.93
CA GLN A 1057 27.64 18.56 -2.45
C GLN A 1057 26.76 18.30 -3.67
N GLU A 1058 26.45 17.03 -3.94
CA GLU A 1058 25.62 16.60 -5.07
C GLU A 1058 25.98 17.26 -6.42
N GLY A 1059 27.27 17.30 -6.74
CA GLY A 1059 27.77 17.91 -7.98
C GLY A 1059 27.78 19.43 -7.98
N ARG A 1060 27.55 20.10 -6.85
CA ARG A 1060 27.65 21.55 -6.72
C ARG A 1060 28.69 21.98 -5.69
N LEU A 1061 29.38 23.08 -5.98
CA LEU A 1061 30.28 23.75 -5.04
C LEU A 1061 29.95 25.23 -5.01
N GLU A 1062 29.50 25.70 -3.86
CA GLU A 1062 29.23 27.11 -3.61
C GLU A 1062 30.29 27.69 -2.65
N PHE A 1063 30.78 28.88 -2.98
CA PHE A 1063 31.71 29.62 -2.15
C PHE A 1063 31.18 31.02 -1.93
N ASN A 1064 31.00 31.41 -0.67
CA ASN A 1064 30.56 32.74 -0.28
C ASN A 1064 31.42 33.21 0.88
N GLN A 1065 32.32 34.17 0.62
CA GLN A 1065 33.14 34.78 1.66
C GLN A 1065 32.85 36.27 1.76
N TYR A 1066 32.44 36.68 2.95
CA TYR A 1066 32.27 38.07 3.34
C TYR A 1066 33.58 38.60 3.95
N ASN A 1067 33.83 39.90 3.83
CA ASN A 1067 35.00 40.57 4.41
C ASN A 1067 36.37 40.09 3.90
N VAL A 1068 36.48 39.83 2.60
CA VAL A 1068 37.78 39.65 1.93
C VAL A 1068 38.49 41.01 1.90
N VAL A 1069 39.71 41.07 2.40
CA VAL A 1069 40.52 42.28 2.56
C VAL A 1069 41.89 42.06 1.94
N LEU A 1070 42.30 42.97 1.05
CA LEU A 1070 43.69 43.07 0.65
C LEU A 1070 44.48 43.84 1.70
N SER A 1071 45.41 43.17 2.36
CA SER A 1071 46.30 43.75 3.37
C SER A 1071 47.20 44.83 2.76
N ARG A 1072 47.38 45.92 3.51
CA ARG A 1072 48.29 47.02 3.14
C ARG A 1072 49.75 46.55 3.24
N GLY A 1073 50.59 47.03 2.31
CA GLY A 1073 52.04 46.88 2.42
C GLY A 1073 52.64 47.80 3.49
N SER A 1074 53.90 47.54 3.86
CA SER A 1074 54.66 48.39 4.78
C SER A 1074 55.01 49.77 4.21
N GLN A 1075 54.96 49.92 2.88
CA GLN A 1075 55.03 51.19 2.15
C GLN A 1075 53.78 51.35 1.27
N PRO A 1076 53.34 52.59 0.96
CA PRO A 1076 52.26 52.82 0.02
C PRO A 1076 52.54 52.19 -1.34
N ASP A 1077 51.54 51.50 -1.90
CA ASP A 1077 51.63 50.82 -3.18
C ASP A 1077 50.29 50.78 -3.93
N GLY A 1078 50.32 50.38 -5.20
CA GLY A 1078 49.14 50.43 -6.07
C GLY A 1078 49.00 51.76 -6.84
N PRO A 1079 47.83 52.03 -7.45
CA PRO A 1079 46.62 51.20 -7.43
C PRO A 1079 46.81 49.84 -8.09
N PHE A 1080 46.04 48.84 -7.64
CA PHE A 1080 46.09 47.48 -8.16
C PHE A 1080 44.76 47.09 -8.77
N GLU A 1081 44.74 46.68 -10.03
CA GLU A 1081 43.58 46.00 -10.64
C GLU A 1081 43.73 44.50 -10.38
N LEU A 1082 43.12 44.03 -9.28
CA LEU A 1082 43.14 42.62 -8.94
C LEU A 1082 42.27 41.85 -9.92
N GLN A 1083 42.82 40.78 -10.46
CA GLN A 1083 42.10 39.78 -11.23
C GLN A 1083 41.91 38.55 -10.35
N PHE A 1084 40.66 38.19 -10.09
CA PHE A 1084 40.30 36.95 -9.40
C PHE A 1084 40.03 35.89 -10.45
N ASP A 1085 40.89 34.87 -10.49
CA ASP A 1085 40.73 33.70 -11.31
C ASP A 1085 40.55 32.45 -10.43
N LEU A 1086 39.80 31.49 -10.95
CA LEU A 1086 39.52 30.20 -10.33
C LEU A 1086 40.08 29.10 -11.23
N ALA A 1087 40.94 28.24 -10.69
CA ALA A 1087 41.36 27.01 -11.34
C ALA A 1087 40.66 25.83 -10.65
N VAL A 1088 40.16 24.86 -11.42
CA VAL A 1088 39.66 23.59 -10.89
C VAL A 1088 40.62 22.50 -11.33
N ASN A 1089 41.00 21.63 -10.39
CA ASN A 1089 41.90 20.52 -10.65
C ASN A 1089 41.39 19.27 -9.94
N ASP A 1090 41.06 18.23 -10.71
CA ASP A 1090 40.65 16.91 -10.23
C ASP A 1090 41.83 16.02 -9.81
N GLY A 1091 43.06 16.39 -10.20
CA GLY A 1091 44.26 15.61 -9.90
C GLY A 1091 44.36 14.28 -10.63
N GLU A 1092 43.43 14.00 -11.57
CA GLU A 1092 43.22 12.66 -12.12
C GLU A 1092 43.16 12.63 -13.64
N THR A 1093 42.63 13.68 -14.28
CA THR A 1093 42.52 13.74 -15.74
C THR A 1093 43.04 15.07 -16.27
N SER A 1094 43.86 15.02 -17.32
CA SER A 1094 44.33 16.26 -17.97
C SER A 1094 43.20 16.97 -18.73
N SER A 1095 42.12 16.28 -19.07
CA SER A 1095 40.94 16.78 -19.81
C SER A 1095 39.97 17.62 -18.97
N LEU A 1096 39.86 17.37 -17.65
CA LEU A 1096 38.98 18.15 -16.76
C LEU A 1096 39.61 19.43 -16.22
N SER A 1097 40.81 19.76 -16.70
CA SER A 1097 41.45 21.02 -16.36
C SER A 1097 40.80 22.22 -17.06
N ALA A 1098 40.00 22.04 -18.12
CA ALA A 1098 39.41 23.12 -18.90
C ALA A 1098 37.99 23.50 -18.42
N PHE A 1099 37.71 24.81 -18.29
CA PHE A 1099 36.36 25.32 -18.08
C PHE A 1099 35.57 25.35 -19.40
N PHE A 1100 34.41 24.71 -19.41
CA PHE A 1100 33.49 24.74 -20.53
C PHE A 1100 32.27 25.59 -20.18
N ASP A 1101 31.60 26.16 -21.18
CA ASP A 1101 30.26 26.69 -20.99
C ASP A 1101 29.22 25.55 -20.91
N LYS A 1102 27.95 25.90 -20.67
CA LYS A 1102 26.86 24.90 -20.57
C LYS A 1102 26.67 24.10 -21.86
N ALA A 1103 27.07 24.64 -23.01
CA ALA A 1103 27.00 23.98 -24.31
C ALA A 1103 28.20 23.07 -24.60
N GLY A 1104 29.21 23.04 -23.72
CA GLY A 1104 30.41 22.23 -23.89
C GLY A 1104 31.48 22.89 -24.76
N GLU A 1105 31.34 24.18 -25.10
CA GLU A 1105 32.37 24.95 -25.77
C GLU A 1105 33.37 25.54 -24.76
N THR A 1106 34.58 25.88 -25.22
CA THR A 1106 35.57 26.52 -24.34
C THR A 1106 35.01 27.85 -23.82
N HIS A 1107 34.98 28.04 -22.50
CA HIS A 1107 34.33 29.20 -21.91
C HIS A 1107 34.97 30.52 -22.44
N PRO A 1108 34.19 31.52 -22.91
CA PRO A 1108 34.70 32.75 -23.53
C PRO A 1108 35.67 33.57 -22.65
N GLY A 1109 35.60 33.37 -21.33
CA GLY A 1109 36.47 34.00 -20.34
C GLY A 1109 37.89 33.41 -20.23
N CYS A 1110 38.20 32.32 -20.94
CA CYS A 1110 39.52 31.67 -20.90
C CYS A 1110 40.58 32.40 -21.71
N ARG A 1111 41.78 32.55 -21.13
CA ARG A 1111 42.85 33.42 -21.67
C ARG A 1111 44.18 32.72 -21.96
N THR A 1112 44.27 31.41 -21.77
CA THR A 1112 45.47 30.60 -22.06
C THR A 1112 45.11 29.35 -22.85
N GLU A 1113 46.07 28.82 -23.63
CA GLU A 1113 45.96 27.48 -24.21
C GLU A 1113 45.65 26.46 -23.10
N GLY A 1114 44.56 25.69 -23.25
CA GLY A 1114 44.12 24.68 -22.29
C GLY A 1114 43.11 25.15 -21.22
N CYS A 1115 42.71 26.42 -21.17
CA CYS A 1115 41.59 26.93 -20.35
C CYS A 1115 41.60 26.51 -18.85
N ASN A 1116 42.80 26.43 -18.26
CA ASN A 1116 43.03 25.87 -16.92
C ASN A 1116 42.71 26.78 -15.73
N HIS A 1117 42.19 27.98 -15.99
CA HIS A 1117 41.64 28.89 -15.00
C HIS A 1117 40.65 29.84 -15.68
N LEU A 1118 39.60 30.20 -14.95
CA LEU A 1118 38.53 31.08 -15.40
C LEU A 1118 38.47 32.34 -14.53
N ARG A 1119 38.34 33.51 -15.16
CA ARG A 1119 38.17 34.76 -14.44
C ARG A 1119 36.77 34.84 -13.83
N ILE A 1120 36.72 35.00 -12.51
CA ILE A 1120 35.48 35.16 -11.74
C ILE A 1120 35.17 36.62 -11.40
N GLY A 1121 36.17 37.53 -11.44
CA GLY A 1121 35.92 38.95 -11.26
C GLY A 1121 37.16 39.85 -11.34
N ARG A 1122 36.95 41.17 -11.31
CA ARG A 1122 38.00 42.19 -11.18
C ARG A 1122 37.63 43.20 -10.13
N HIS A 1123 38.60 43.63 -9.33
CA HIS A 1123 38.41 44.68 -8.33
C HIS A 1123 39.62 45.59 -8.24
N LYS A 1124 39.42 46.91 -8.23
CA LYS A 1124 40.52 47.86 -8.08
C LYS A 1124 40.73 48.22 -6.62
N MET A 1125 41.94 47.97 -6.12
CA MET A 1125 42.34 48.22 -4.74
C MET A 1125 43.33 49.39 -4.65
N PHE A 1126 43.04 50.35 -3.79
CA PHE A 1126 43.79 51.60 -3.64
C PHE A 1126 44.42 51.70 -2.26
N TYR A 1127 45.71 52.01 -2.15
CA TYR A 1127 46.32 52.31 -0.85
C TYR A 1127 45.89 53.71 -0.43
N GLY A 1128 44.91 53.78 0.48
CA GLY A 1128 44.24 55.03 0.85
C GLY A 1128 44.84 55.75 2.05
N ARG A 1129 44.64 57.06 2.11
CA ARG A 1129 44.75 57.86 3.32
C ARG A 1129 43.65 58.91 3.40
N LEU A 1130 43.31 59.34 4.61
CA LEU A 1130 42.64 60.61 4.82
C LEU A 1130 43.70 61.69 5.08
N LEU A 1131 43.71 62.74 4.26
CA LEU A 1131 44.52 63.93 4.47
C LEU A 1131 43.68 65.02 5.16
N ALA A 1132 44.00 65.28 6.42
CA ALA A 1132 43.54 66.46 7.16
C ALA A 1132 44.42 67.65 6.78
N THR A 1133 43.88 68.62 6.02
CA THR A 1133 44.71 69.73 5.53
C THR A 1133 44.94 70.80 6.61
N THR A 1134 46.00 71.59 6.41
CA THR A 1134 46.24 72.80 7.19
C THR A 1134 45.82 74.01 6.39
N THR A 1135 45.01 74.88 6.98
CA THR A 1135 44.61 76.17 6.37
C THR A 1135 45.03 77.32 7.26
N GLN A 1136 45.34 78.45 6.63
CA GLN A 1136 45.62 79.70 7.31
C GLN A 1136 44.77 80.82 6.71
N GLY A 1137 44.11 81.59 7.56
CA GLY A 1137 43.32 82.72 7.12
C GLY A 1137 43.19 83.81 8.18
N SER A 1138 42.34 84.80 7.92
CA SER A 1138 42.08 85.90 8.85
C SER A 1138 41.44 85.38 10.13
N SER A 1139 41.78 85.96 11.29
CA SER A 1139 41.08 85.65 12.54
C SER A 1139 39.62 86.10 12.54
N ARG A 1140 39.21 86.95 11.58
CA ARG A 1140 37.84 87.49 11.46
C ARG A 1140 36.92 86.65 10.58
N ASP A 1141 37.46 85.70 9.82
CA ASP A 1141 36.70 84.91 8.84
C ASP A 1141 36.63 83.45 9.28
N ALA A 1142 35.47 82.80 9.10
CA ALA A 1142 35.35 81.37 9.31
C ALA A 1142 36.30 80.63 8.35
N GLN A 1143 36.88 79.52 8.80
CA GLN A 1143 37.77 78.69 8.00
C GLN A 1143 37.03 77.45 7.53
N SER A 1144 37.11 77.18 6.24
CA SER A 1144 36.69 75.91 5.63
C SER A 1144 37.95 75.12 5.32
N VAL A 1145 38.14 74.00 6.00
CA VAL A 1145 39.35 73.18 5.95
C VAL A 1145 39.06 71.91 5.16
N PRO A 1146 39.66 71.72 3.97
CA PRO A 1146 39.45 70.52 3.19
C PRO A 1146 39.93 69.27 3.94
N LEU A 1147 39.06 68.27 4.03
CA LEU A 1147 39.37 66.89 4.37
C LEU A 1147 39.31 66.08 3.08
N ARG A 1148 40.42 65.48 2.68
CA ARG A 1148 40.53 64.76 1.41
C ARG A 1148 40.78 63.30 1.65
N VAL A 1149 40.14 62.44 0.88
CA VAL A 1149 40.61 61.08 0.70
C VAL A 1149 41.55 61.03 -0.49
N GLU A 1150 42.71 60.43 -0.28
CA GLU A 1150 43.75 60.30 -1.28
C GLU A 1150 44.15 58.84 -1.42
N TYR A 1151 44.68 58.47 -2.59
CA TYR A 1151 45.34 57.20 -2.82
C TYR A 1151 46.77 57.44 -3.30
N TRP A 1152 47.62 56.46 -3.07
CA TRP A 1152 48.98 56.47 -3.59
C TRP A 1152 49.00 56.02 -5.05
N ASP A 1153 49.56 56.86 -5.93
CA ASP A 1153 49.80 56.53 -7.32
C ASP A 1153 51.28 56.16 -7.53
N ASN A 1154 51.55 54.88 -7.76
CA ASN A 1154 52.90 54.37 -8.02
C ASN A 1154 53.53 54.94 -9.29
N GLU A 1155 52.76 55.27 -10.33
CA GLU A 1155 53.31 55.78 -11.59
C GLU A 1155 53.93 57.17 -11.39
N SER A 1156 53.24 58.02 -10.62
CA SER A 1156 53.68 59.38 -10.35
C SER A 1156 54.45 59.52 -9.02
N ALA A 1157 54.50 58.47 -8.20
CA ALA A 1157 55.06 58.45 -6.84
C ALA A 1157 54.54 59.57 -5.92
N ILE A 1158 53.26 59.93 -6.08
CA ILE A 1158 52.58 60.99 -5.30
C ILE A 1158 51.22 60.51 -4.80
N TRP A 1159 50.73 61.18 -3.76
CA TRP A 1159 49.35 61.04 -3.33
C TRP A 1159 48.43 61.84 -4.25
N GLN A 1160 47.37 61.18 -4.74
CA GLN A 1160 46.34 61.79 -5.58
C GLN A 1160 44.98 61.75 -4.90
N ARG A 1161 44.16 62.78 -5.12
CA ARG A 1161 42.79 62.81 -4.60
C ARG A 1161 41.95 61.71 -5.24
N PHE A 1162 41.22 60.94 -4.43
CA PHE A 1162 40.35 59.89 -4.96
C PHE A 1162 38.99 60.45 -5.37
N LYS A 1163 38.93 61.06 -6.56
CA LYS A 1163 37.73 61.77 -7.04
C LYS A 1163 36.49 60.92 -7.21
N THR A 1164 36.61 59.60 -7.31
CA THR A 1164 35.42 58.73 -7.42
C THR A 1164 34.93 58.23 -6.07
N ASP A 1165 35.61 58.55 -4.97
CA ASP A 1165 35.10 58.22 -3.64
C ASP A 1165 33.91 59.13 -3.30
N SER A 1166 32.74 58.50 -3.29
CA SER A 1166 31.46 59.03 -2.85
C SER A 1166 30.83 58.18 -1.74
N TRP A 1167 31.61 57.32 -1.09
CA TRP A 1167 31.12 56.37 -0.07
C TRP A 1167 31.78 56.58 1.30
N THR A 1168 32.94 57.24 1.36
CA THR A 1168 33.57 57.59 2.62
C THR A 1168 32.80 58.74 3.29
N SER A 1169 32.28 58.50 4.49
CA SER A 1169 31.63 59.51 5.32
C SER A 1169 32.46 59.86 6.55
N ILE A 1170 32.52 61.16 6.87
CA ILE A 1170 33.15 61.68 8.08
C ILE A 1170 32.06 62.38 8.90
N GLY A 1171 31.81 61.87 10.10
CA GLY A 1171 30.92 62.46 11.09
C GLY A 1171 31.62 63.55 11.89
N ILE A 1172 30.86 64.49 12.42
CA ILE A 1172 31.39 65.52 13.32
C ILE A 1172 31.99 64.94 14.61
N ASP A 1173 31.44 63.79 15.06
CA ASP A 1173 31.91 63.03 16.22
C ASP A 1173 33.31 62.42 16.00
N LYS A 1174 33.76 62.34 14.74
CA LYS A 1174 35.08 61.85 14.37
C LYS A 1174 36.14 62.96 14.34
N ILE A 1175 35.77 64.21 14.57
CA ILE A 1175 36.74 65.32 14.68
C ILE A 1175 37.14 65.47 16.15
N HIS A 1176 38.43 65.27 16.43
CA HIS A 1176 39.02 65.38 17.76
C HIS A 1176 39.96 66.59 17.82
N PHE A 1177 39.79 67.43 18.84
CA PHE A 1177 40.68 68.55 19.11
C PHE A 1177 41.48 68.25 20.39
N PRO A 1178 42.80 67.99 20.30
CA PRO A 1178 43.61 67.72 21.48
C PRO A 1178 43.55 68.93 22.42
N TYR A 1179 43.26 68.69 23.70
CA TYR A 1179 43.14 69.69 24.79
C TYR A 1179 41.84 70.51 24.86
N ASN A 1180 40.79 70.13 24.12
CA ASN A 1180 39.49 70.83 24.16
C ASN A 1180 38.30 69.86 24.16
N ASP A 1181 37.91 69.35 25.33
CA ASP A 1181 36.69 68.56 25.50
C ASP A 1181 35.53 69.45 26.01
N TYR A 1182 34.75 70.01 25.09
CA TYR A 1182 33.44 70.61 25.38
C TYR A 1182 32.43 70.23 24.29
N GLU A 1183 31.13 70.36 24.59
CA GLU A 1183 29.95 69.97 23.79
C GLU A 1183 30.17 69.76 22.28
N LYS A 1184 29.71 68.62 21.73
CA LYS A 1184 29.72 68.33 20.27
C LYS A 1184 29.23 69.56 19.49
N SER A 1185 29.98 69.98 18.46
CA SER A 1185 29.76 71.19 17.62
C SER A 1185 30.25 72.54 18.17
N LYS A 1186 30.80 72.61 19.38
CA LYS A 1186 31.48 73.82 19.90
C LYS A 1186 32.92 73.53 20.28
N LEU A 1187 33.81 74.42 19.89
CA LEU A 1187 35.23 74.36 20.18
C LEU A 1187 35.63 75.55 21.04
N ALA A 1188 36.17 75.29 22.23
CA ALA A 1188 36.78 76.31 23.07
C ALA A 1188 38.16 76.71 22.52
N ILE A 1189 38.42 78.00 22.39
CA ILE A 1189 39.72 78.55 21.97
C ILE A 1189 40.49 79.06 23.20
N ASP A 1190 39.77 79.61 24.17
CA ASP A 1190 40.20 79.93 25.53
C ASP A 1190 38.98 79.88 26.48
N ASP A 1191 39.14 80.21 27.76
CA ASP A 1191 38.07 80.20 28.78
C ASP A 1191 36.86 81.12 28.44
N LYS A 1192 36.96 82.00 27.43
CA LYS A 1192 35.96 83.02 27.07
C LYS A 1192 35.52 82.99 25.61
N ILE A 1193 36.19 82.25 24.73
CA ILE A 1193 35.94 82.20 23.28
C ILE A 1193 35.56 80.78 22.88
N GLN A 1194 34.33 80.63 22.40
CA GLN A 1194 33.84 79.39 21.79
C GLN A 1194 33.43 79.65 20.34
N VAL A 1195 33.79 78.73 19.44
CA VAL A 1195 33.40 78.77 18.03
C VAL A 1195 32.66 77.50 17.65
N GLY A 1196 31.64 77.62 16.80
CA GLY A 1196 30.97 76.45 16.22
C GLY A 1196 31.88 75.75 15.22
N TYR A 1197 31.81 74.42 15.16
CA TYR A 1197 32.42 73.64 14.09
C TYR A 1197 31.47 72.58 13.54
N GLY A 1198 31.67 72.20 12.28
CA GLY A 1198 30.87 71.17 11.63
C GLY A 1198 31.53 70.60 10.38
N VAL A 1199 31.11 69.41 9.96
CA VAL A 1199 31.63 68.73 8.78
C VAL A 1199 30.57 68.77 7.66
N GLY A 1200 30.96 69.21 6.46
CA GLY A 1200 30.10 69.28 5.27
C GLY A 1200 30.29 70.54 4.43
N GLN A 1201 29.39 70.76 3.47
CA GLN A 1201 29.42 71.91 2.55
C GLN A 1201 28.94 73.19 3.27
N GLY A 1202 29.85 73.88 3.95
CA GLY A 1202 29.66 75.27 4.41
C GLY A 1202 28.90 75.52 5.72
N ALA A 1203 28.59 74.50 6.52
CA ALA A 1203 27.87 74.66 7.80
C ALA A 1203 28.77 74.41 9.02
N THR A 1204 28.92 75.41 9.90
CA THR A 1204 29.63 75.34 11.20
C THR A 1204 28.85 74.57 12.29
N MET A 1205 27.83 73.80 11.93
CA MET A 1205 27.09 72.84 12.78
C MET A 1205 26.66 71.56 12.01
N GLY A 1206 27.31 71.25 10.87
CA GLY A 1206 27.03 70.02 10.12
C GLY A 1206 27.40 68.77 10.92
N SER A 1207 26.49 67.81 11.05
CA SER A 1207 26.67 66.57 11.82
C SER A 1207 27.58 65.54 11.13
N GLY A 1208 27.89 65.74 9.86
CA GLY A 1208 28.71 64.84 9.05
C GLY A 1208 28.39 64.99 7.57
N SER A 1209 29.27 64.46 6.71
CA SER A 1209 29.05 64.43 5.27
C SER A 1209 29.81 63.27 4.61
N THR A 1210 29.24 62.73 3.55
CA THR A 1210 29.96 61.87 2.61
C THR A 1210 30.84 62.72 1.68
N MET A 1211 32.00 62.19 1.30
CA MET A 1211 32.91 62.84 0.37
C MET A 1211 32.20 63.12 -0.96
N VAL A 1212 32.50 64.28 -1.57
CA VAL A 1212 32.10 64.63 -2.93
C VAL A 1212 33.38 64.89 -3.71
N GLU A 1213 33.59 64.15 -4.79
CA GLU A 1213 34.87 64.14 -5.50
C GLU A 1213 36.10 63.88 -4.61
N GLY A 1214 35.94 63.01 -3.60
CA GLY A 1214 37.00 62.68 -2.64
C GLY A 1214 37.36 63.80 -1.66
N GLU A 1215 36.48 64.80 -1.48
CA GLU A 1215 36.69 65.91 -0.55
C GLU A 1215 35.41 66.25 0.23
N THR A 1216 35.58 66.64 1.48
CA THR A 1216 34.60 67.40 2.26
C THR A 1216 35.33 68.49 3.06
N ASN A 1217 34.61 69.31 3.81
CA ASN A 1217 35.20 70.40 4.58
C ASN A 1217 34.86 70.30 6.08
N LEU A 1218 35.86 70.53 6.91
CA LEU A 1218 35.68 70.91 8.32
C LEU A 1218 35.55 72.44 8.38
N ASN A 1219 34.36 72.92 8.72
CA ASN A 1219 34.07 74.34 8.86
C ASN A 1219 34.21 74.74 10.32
N VAL A 1220 35.00 75.77 10.61
CA VAL A 1220 35.20 76.31 11.96
C VAL A 1220 34.92 77.81 11.96
N GLY A 1221 34.08 78.26 12.89
CA GLY A 1221 33.72 79.67 13.05
C GLY A 1221 34.92 80.57 13.37
N ALA A 1222 34.80 81.86 13.06
CA ALA A 1222 35.86 82.84 13.31
C ALA A 1222 36.06 83.10 14.82
N PRO A 1223 37.26 82.86 15.39
CA PRO A 1223 37.55 83.11 16.81
C PRO A 1223 37.77 84.60 17.12
N ARG A 1224 37.95 85.44 16.09
CA ARG A 1224 38.26 86.89 16.18
C ARG A 1224 39.58 87.25 16.89
N VAL A 1225 40.32 86.24 17.36
CA VAL A 1225 41.68 86.34 17.91
C VAL A 1225 42.64 85.43 17.14
N PRO A 1226 43.96 85.70 17.12
CA PRO A 1226 44.92 84.76 16.57
C PRO A 1226 44.90 83.43 17.33
N ALA A 1227 44.75 82.31 16.63
CA ALA A 1227 44.68 80.98 17.24
C ALA A 1227 45.23 79.92 16.29
N THR A 1228 45.93 78.92 16.82
CA THR A 1228 46.35 77.73 16.09
C THR A 1228 45.69 76.52 16.74
N ILE A 1229 44.77 75.91 16.01
CA ILE A 1229 43.97 74.80 16.50
C ILE A 1229 44.48 73.52 15.83
N LYS A 1230 45.02 72.60 16.62
CA LYS A 1230 45.32 71.25 16.13
C LYS A 1230 44.05 70.43 16.13
N TYR A 1231 43.85 69.62 15.09
CA TYR A 1231 42.74 68.69 15.04
C TYR A 1231 43.20 67.37 14.42
N GLU A 1232 42.53 66.30 14.80
CA GLU A 1232 42.72 64.95 14.30
C GLU A 1232 41.37 64.40 13.86
N VAL A 1233 41.34 63.72 12.73
CA VAL A 1233 40.17 62.93 12.33
C VAL A 1233 40.36 61.49 12.82
N LYS A 1234 39.49 61.04 13.73
CA LYS A 1234 39.44 59.67 14.22
C LYS A 1234 38.86 58.75 13.14
N LEU A 1235 39.62 57.70 12.79
CA LEU A 1235 39.30 56.78 11.69
C LEU A 1235 38.71 55.44 12.16
N GLU A 1236 38.03 55.44 13.31
CA GLU A 1236 37.31 54.26 13.81
C GLU A 1236 36.32 53.73 12.75
N GLY A 1237 36.42 52.44 12.43
CA GLY A 1237 35.65 51.81 11.36
C GLY A 1237 36.13 52.13 9.93
N LYS A 1238 37.23 52.90 9.76
CA LYS A 1238 37.89 53.20 8.48
C LYS A 1238 39.42 53.09 8.56
N PRO A 1239 39.99 52.01 9.15
CA PRO A 1239 41.45 51.88 9.34
C PRO A 1239 42.23 51.86 8.01
N TRP A 1240 41.58 51.55 6.89
CA TRP A 1240 42.18 51.62 5.54
C TRP A 1240 42.48 53.05 5.06
N LEU A 1241 42.12 54.09 5.81
CA LEU A 1241 42.51 55.48 5.54
C LEU A 1241 43.61 55.99 6.48
N GLU A 1242 44.11 55.14 7.37
CA GLU A 1242 45.15 55.52 8.32
C GLU A 1242 46.54 55.42 7.68
N TYR A 1243 47.31 56.51 7.73
CA TYR A 1243 48.68 56.54 7.25
C TYR A 1243 49.49 57.60 7.99
N LYS A 1244 50.41 57.17 8.87
CA LYS A 1244 51.23 58.07 9.70
C LYS A 1244 50.32 59.12 10.38
N GLU A 1245 50.77 60.38 10.47
CA GLU A 1245 50.00 61.48 11.04
C GLU A 1245 49.15 62.25 10.00
N SER A 1246 48.81 61.63 8.85
CA SER A 1246 48.11 62.35 7.76
C SER A 1246 46.66 62.75 8.11
N ASN A 1247 46.07 62.11 9.11
CA ASN A 1247 44.76 62.46 9.67
C ASN A 1247 44.82 63.64 10.66
N GLN A 1248 45.99 64.25 10.87
CA GLN A 1248 46.18 65.43 11.73
C GLN A 1248 46.39 66.69 10.90
N GLY A 1249 45.73 67.78 11.28
CA GLY A 1249 45.84 69.08 10.62
C GLY A 1249 45.85 70.24 11.60
N MET A 1250 46.09 71.45 11.08
CA MET A 1250 46.02 72.69 11.85
C MET A 1250 45.09 73.70 11.19
N ILE A 1251 44.38 74.47 12.00
CA ILE A 1251 43.58 75.61 11.56
C ILE A 1251 44.22 76.85 12.17
N ILE A 1252 44.78 77.71 11.32
CA ILE A 1252 45.55 78.88 11.75
C ILE A 1252 44.74 80.15 11.46
N PHE A 1253 44.27 80.78 12.51
CA PHE A 1253 43.60 82.08 12.47
C PHE A 1253 44.62 83.18 12.75
N GLY A 1254 44.82 84.09 11.80
CA GLY A 1254 45.78 85.21 11.90
C GLY A 1254 47.23 84.85 11.52
N LYS A 1255 48.16 85.79 11.72
CA LYS A 1255 49.61 85.51 11.61
C LYS A 1255 50.08 84.86 12.90
N SER A 1256 50.65 83.66 12.81
CA SER A 1256 51.39 83.07 13.93
C SER A 1256 52.45 84.08 14.42
N PRO A 1257 52.62 84.31 15.73
CA PRO A 1257 53.76 85.07 16.22
C PRO A 1257 55.02 84.32 15.81
N GLY A 1258 55.79 84.90 14.89
CA GLY A 1258 57.02 84.31 14.41
C GLY A 1258 57.97 84.00 15.56
N ASN A 1259 58.72 82.92 15.41
CA ASN A 1259 59.86 82.59 16.25
C ASN A 1259 60.75 83.83 16.43
N SER A 1260 60.90 84.30 17.68
CA SER A 1260 61.69 85.49 18.05
C SER A 1260 63.18 85.40 17.69
N SER A 1261 63.63 84.27 17.14
CA SER A 1261 65.02 83.99 16.74
C SER A 1261 65.42 84.46 15.33
N VAL A 1262 64.48 84.90 14.47
CA VAL A 1262 64.77 85.17 13.05
C VAL A 1262 64.73 86.66 12.68
N ILE A 1263 64.17 87.53 13.53
CA ILE A 1263 64.07 88.98 13.27
C ILE A 1263 65.39 89.72 13.57
N TYR A 1264 66.33 89.13 14.33
CA TYR A 1264 67.62 89.77 14.66
C TYR A 1264 68.71 89.63 13.56
N ARG A 1265 68.50 88.86 12.49
CA ARG A 1265 69.53 88.61 11.45
C ARG A 1265 69.36 89.39 10.14
N ARG A 1266 68.38 90.31 10.04
CA ARG A 1266 68.16 91.11 8.81
C ARG A 1266 68.52 92.60 8.93
N GLU A 1267 69.09 93.04 10.05
CA GLU A 1267 69.64 94.41 10.24
C GLU A 1267 71.17 94.44 10.49
N GLN A 1268 71.94 93.48 9.93
CA GLN A 1268 73.41 93.54 9.95
C GLN A 1268 74.12 93.22 8.63
N PHE A 1269 73.43 93.23 7.48
CA PHE A 1269 74.09 93.19 6.16
C PHE A 1269 73.39 94.11 5.14
N SER A 1270 73.53 95.41 5.37
CA SER A 1270 73.56 96.45 4.33
C SER A 1270 74.28 97.68 4.90
N GLY A 1271 75.61 97.77 4.70
CA GLY A 1271 76.41 98.90 5.19
C GLY A 1271 77.94 98.71 5.31
N ASN A 1272 78.57 97.86 4.50
CA ASN A 1272 79.88 98.02 3.84
C ASN A 1272 80.33 96.68 3.24
#